data_AF-A0A7C7MWH5-F1
#
_entry.id   AF-A0A7C7MWH5-F1
#
_cell.length_a   1.000
_cell.length_b   1.000
_cell.length_c   1.000
_cell.angle_alpha   90.00
_cell.angle_beta   90.00
_cell.angle_gamma   90.00
#
_symmetry.space_group_name_H-M   'P 1'
#
loop_
_entity.id
_entity.type
_entity.pdbx_description
1 polymer ?
#
loop_
_entity_poly.entity_id
_entity_poly.type
_entity_poly.pdbx_seq_one_letter_code
_entity_poly.pdbx_strand_id
1 'polypeptide(L)'
;KSGRQPLETLNEEEYFDLEKEYGYFAVSDEEKDNEDHFYAAMGGEATKEALARLNMSELKQQQLDIVRSTRSKQKKQDALKRLMVIKEFSYDHSKKDVNKPEWMVISVLPVIPPELRPLVPLEGGRFAASDLNDLYRRIIIRNNRLKQLMEIKAPDVILRNEKRMLQEAVDALFDNNRRKTAIRSGTRRPLKSISDMLRGKQGRFRQNLLGKRVDYSGRSVIVVGPELQLHECGLPKNMALELFKPHMFRALIERGYTQTPRSARTMIENRESIVYEVLEFVVKDHPVLLNRAPTLHRLGIQAFQPVLVDGKAIRVHPLVCAAFNADFDGDQMAVHIPISLESQMEARILMLSSHNILHPANGKPIAIPSQDMVLGCYYLTRPRKGEKGEGKNFGSFSETLLAYENNSAGLHAIVNVRHKGKWYKDTTVGRIIFNSILPEEVEYVDDIITNKKLQILVNQIFLITGNKKTVKFLDDLKKLGFEMSTKSGSSISISDILIPEKKDEIINSAFKEVATIQNKFDTHILTDGERYNKVIDVWTHATNRVAATMMEELAKDNDGFNPVFMMADSGARGSQDQIKQLAGMRGLMAKPKKSMTGEKGEIIESPITSNFKEGLSVMEYFISTHGARKGLADTALKTADAGYLTRRLVDVAQDVVITVQDCKTINGILISDLKEGEEIIEPLADRVMGRTIVDDLIVDGKVIILEGTVLDEKEAKIFSEQGIKNIRIRSVLTCETHRGVCAKCYGWNLSTHSLVNIGTAVGIQAAQSIGEPGTQLTLRTFHIGGTATRIIEKSEMKIKIGGRVKFSDNYDSANTKDEIGNKVTKCMVRHAKIFITDPKKSKDEIKSEYNIPYGANVLVGEGENINPNTTLFRWDPYTDIILAQQTGYIRLKDLYEKETYQVEAVESGKKQMVIVESKNRNLSPHVEIVNKKGETLSGGTILPVKATLVVSEGNKVTRGQTIVKIQKDIGKTRDITGGLPRVAELFEARIPSNPSVVTEINGTVKFMGTKRGIRKIRIESADQEYKSYNIPYGKHVIVHEGDFITAGTPLCEGATSPVDILNILGADAVREYLVNEIQEVYRLQGVGINDKHIEVIVRQMMKKVCVTDSGDSDFLESERVDRWDFFEENNRLSQMAVITKPGDSDFEEETLIDKKELREINSKLKEEGKTSVKSRKSKPATFEPLLMGITRASLNTESFLSAASFQETTRVLTNAATSGKTDYLRGLKENVTIGRLIPAGTGFPALQDILVGEDKDRSKEPVLEVVEKSV
;
A
#
# COMPACT_ATOMS: atom_id res chain seq x y z
N LYS A 1 -5.22 -65.65 11.01
CA LYS A 1 -5.43 -64.18 10.92
C LYS A 1 -4.48 -63.48 11.88
N SER A 2 -3.66 -62.54 11.40
CA SER A 2 -2.56 -61.89 12.14
C SER A 2 -2.99 -60.90 13.25
N GLY A 3 -4.29 -60.65 13.43
CA GLY A 3 -4.81 -59.71 14.44
C GLY A 3 -4.52 -58.22 14.16
N ARG A 4 -3.83 -57.91 13.07
CA ARG A 4 -3.48 -56.54 12.64
C ARG A 4 -4.52 -55.96 11.68
N GLN A 5 -4.67 -54.64 11.69
CA GLN A 5 -5.55 -53.95 10.75
C GLN A 5 -4.87 -53.81 9.37
N PRO A 6 -5.63 -53.78 8.26
CA PRO A 6 -5.09 -53.45 6.96
C PRO A 6 -4.37 -52.09 6.98
N LEU A 7 -3.21 -52.00 6.32
CA LEU A 7 -2.38 -50.77 6.22
C LEU A 7 -1.69 -50.32 7.52
N GLU A 8 -1.59 -51.19 8.52
CA GLU A 8 -0.82 -50.92 9.74
C GLU A 8 0.69 -51.02 9.48
N THR A 9 1.48 -50.07 9.99
CA THR A 9 2.94 -50.09 9.83
C THR A 9 3.58 -51.09 10.78
N LEU A 10 4.52 -51.88 10.27
CA LEU A 10 5.22 -52.93 11.02
C LEU A 10 6.70 -52.59 11.18
N ASN A 11 7.28 -52.96 12.32
CA ASN A 11 8.73 -52.96 12.49
C ASN A 11 9.36 -54.19 11.81
N GLU A 12 10.67 -54.14 11.55
CA GLU A 12 11.37 -55.20 10.82
C GLU A 12 11.34 -56.54 11.57
N GLU A 13 11.42 -56.52 12.91
CA GLU A 13 11.27 -57.71 13.76
C GLU A 13 9.85 -58.29 13.67
N GLU A 14 8.82 -57.45 13.81
CA GLU A 14 7.41 -57.86 13.72
C GLU A 14 7.07 -58.43 12.33
N TYR A 15 7.66 -57.89 11.26
CA TYR A 15 7.48 -58.40 9.91
C TYR A 15 7.99 -59.84 9.79
N PHE A 16 9.22 -60.11 10.25
CA PHE A 16 9.81 -61.45 10.14
C PHE A 16 9.07 -62.50 10.98
N ASP A 17 8.53 -62.10 12.13
CA ASP A 17 7.74 -62.99 12.97
C ASP A 17 6.39 -63.32 12.31
N LEU A 18 5.69 -62.31 11.77
CA LEU A 18 4.40 -62.49 11.07
C LEU A 18 4.56 -63.23 9.73
N GLU A 19 5.66 -63.01 9.01
CA GLU A 19 5.98 -63.71 7.77
C GLU A 19 6.25 -65.21 8.01
N LYS A 20 6.89 -65.55 9.13
CA LYS A 20 7.11 -66.96 9.53
C LYS A 20 5.82 -67.65 9.96
N GLU A 21 4.92 -66.96 10.66
CA GLU A 21 3.69 -67.56 11.18
C GLU A 21 2.54 -67.59 10.17
N TYR A 22 2.41 -66.56 9.33
CA TYR A 22 1.24 -66.37 8.47
C TYR A 22 1.59 -66.05 7.00
N GLY A 23 2.87 -66.00 6.64
CA GLY A 23 3.31 -65.66 5.28
C GLY A 23 3.05 -66.75 4.26
N TYR A 24 3.30 -66.45 2.98
CA TYR A 24 2.97 -67.33 1.84
C TYR A 24 3.45 -68.79 2.00
N PHE A 25 4.62 -69.02 2.60
CA PHE A 25 5.18 -70.37 2.79
C PHE A 25 4.70 -71.07 4.07
N ALA A 26 4.00 -70.37 4.96
CA ALA A 26 3.55 -70.88 6.26
C ALA A 26 2.09 -71.39 6.26
N VAL A 27 1.27 -70.95 5.29
CA VAL A 27 -0.13 -71.35 5.13
C VAL A 27 -0.31 -72.52 4.15
N SER A 28 -1.45 -73.20 4.29
CA SER A 28 -1.82 -74.38 3.48
C SER A 28 -2.08 -74.02 2.01
N ASP A 29 -2.04 -75.02 1.12
CA ASP A 29 -2.26 -74.79 -0.32
C ASP A 29 -3.69 -74.30 -0.63
N GLU A 30 -4.69 -74.72 0.16
CA GLU A 30 -6.07 -74.20 0.07
C GLU A 30 -6.18 -72.72 0.45
N GLU A 31 -5.40 -72.27 1.44
CA GLU A 31 -5.34 -70.86 1.85
C GLU A 31 -4.54 -70.01 0.84
N LYS A 32 -3.54 -70.58 0.16
CA LYS A 32 -2.82 -69.91 -0.93
C LYS A 32 -3.73 -69.65 -2.13
N ASP A 33 -4.53 -70.64 -2.53
CA ASP A 33 -5.46 -70.52 -3.66
C ASP A 33 -6.58 -69.50 -3.38
N ASN A 34 -6.94 -69.29 -2.11
CA ASN A 34 -7.90 -68.28 -1.67
C ASN A 34 -7.26 -66.90 -1.35
N GLU A 35 -5.96 -66.72 -1.60
CA GLU A 35 -5.18 -65.52 -1.25
C GLU A 35 -5.19 -65.17 0.26
N ASP A 36 -5.53 -66.11 1.15
CA ASP A 36 -5.66 -65.94 2.60
C ASP A 36 -4.30 -66.05 3.34
N HIS A 37 -3.30 -65.30 2.87
CA HIS A 37 -1.96 -65.27 3.46
C HIS A 37 -1.54 -63.85 3.87
N PHE A 38 -0.63 -63.74 4.83
CA PHE A 38 -0.08 -62.46 5.25
C PHE A 38 0.84 -61.90 4.15
N TYR A 39 0.50 -60.71 3.66
CA TYR A 39 1.28 -59.97 2.67
C TYR A 39 1.68 -58.61 3.25
N ALA A 40 2.99 -58.33 3.23
CA ALA A 40 3.53 -57.02 3.56
C ALA A 40 4.66 -56.68 2.58
N ALA A 41 4.65 -55.43 2.10
CA ALA A 41 5.64 -54.90 1.19
C ALA A 41 6.38 -53.72 1.84
N MET A 42 7.52 -53.32 1.27
CA MET A 42 8.29 -52.17 1.75
C MET A 42 8.61 -51.14 0.66
N GLY A 43 8.77 -49.87 1.06
CA GLY A 43 9.22 -48.79 0.18
C GLY A 43 8.11 -48.23 -0.74
N GLY A 44 8.52 -47.78 -1.94
CA GLY A 44 7.61 -47.10 -2.88
C GLY A 44 6.52 -48.01 -3.44
N GLU A 45 6.79 -49.30 -3.59
CA GLU A 45 5.83 -50.31 -4.05
C GLU A 45 4.69 -50.49 -3.06
N ALA A 46 5.02 -50.67 -1.77
CA ALA A 46 4.03 -50.71 -0.70
C ALA A 46 3.17 -49.44 -0.63
N THR A 47 3.78 -48.27 -0.85
CA THR A 47 3.05 -46.99 -0.85
C THR A 47 2.07 -46.91 -2.02
N LYS A 48 2.47 -47.35 -3.21
CA LYS A 48 1.62 -47.36 -4.41
C LYS A 48 0.43 -48.30 -4.23
N GLU A 49 0.67 -49.50 -3.71
CA GLU A 49 -0.38 -50.49 -3.49
C GLU A 49 -1.33 -50.06 -2.37
N ALA A 50 -0.81 -49.50 -1.28
CA ALA A 50 -1.63 -48.91 -0.23
C ALA A 50 -2.58 -47.83 -0.78
N LEU A 51 -2.08 -46.95 -1.65
CA LEU A 51 -2.89 -45.91 -2.28
C LEU A 51 -3.93 -46.47 -3.27
N ALA A 52 -3.58 -47.52 -4.02
CA ALA A 52 -4.48 -48.16 -4.98
C ALA A 52 -5.66 -48.89 -4.31
N ARG A 53 -5.47 -49.41 -3.10
CA ARG A 53 -6.50 -50.11 -2.32
C ARG A 53 -7.46 -49.16 -1.59
N LEU A 54 -7.22 -47.85 -1.58
CA LEU A 54 -8.08 -46.89 -0.87
C LEU A 54 -9.40 -46.64 -1.61
N ASN A 55 -10.52 -46.93 -0.95
CA ASN A 55 -11.84 -46.48 -1.40
C ASN A 55 -12.13 -45.06 -0.89
N MET A 56 -12.12 -44.09 -1.80
CA MET A 56 -12.32 -42.67 -1.45
C MET A 56 -13.73 -42.35 -0.94
N SER A 57 -14.75 -43.06 -1.42
CA SER A 57 -16.14 -42.83 -1.02
C SER A 57 -16.39 -43.25 0.42
N GLU A 58 -15.90 -44.44 0.80
CA GLU A 58 -15.96 -44.94 2.18
C GLU A 58 -15.16 -44.05 3.14
N LEU A 59 -13.94 -43.66 2.74
CA LEU A 59 -13.10 -42.79 3.56
C LEU A 59 -13.75 -41.42 3.79
N LYS A 60 -14.42 -40.86 2.77
CA LYS A 60 -15.19 -39.61 2.89
C LYS A 60 -16.30 -39.74 3.94
N GLN A 61 -17.11 -40.80 3.89
CA GLN A 61 -18.18 -41.04 4.87
C GLN A 61 -17.62 -41.18 6.29
N GLN A 62 -16.56 -41.98 6.47
CA GLN A 62 -15.90 -42.15 7.78
C GLN A 62 -15.43 -40.81 8.38
N GLN A 63 -14.82 -39.94 7.56
CA GLN A 63 -14.38 -38.63 8.07
C GLN A 63 -15.56 -37.71 8.38
N LEU A 64 -16.65 -37.74 7.60
CA LEU A 64 -17.88 -36.98 7.89
C LEU A 64 -18.50 -37.42 9.22
N ASP A 65 -18.53 -38.72 9.49
CA ASP A 65 -19.03 -39.26 10.76
C ASP A 65 -18.17 -38.82 11.95
N ILE A 66 -16.84 -38.77 11.78
CA ILE A 66 -15.94 -38.23 12.81
C ILE A 66 -16.25 -36.75 13.07
N VAL A 67 -16.47 -35.95 12.01
CA VAL A 67 -16.81 -34.52 12.14
C VAL A 67 -18.14 -34.32 12.85
N ARG A 68 -19.15 -35.16 12.59
CA ARG A 68 -20.48 -35.12 13.22
C ARG A 68 -20.47 -35.60 14.68
N SER A 69 -19.74 -36.67 14.97
CA SER A 69 -19.74 -37.34 16.30
C SER A 69 -18.79 -36.70 17.33
N THR A 70 -17.70 -36.07 16.87
CA THR A 70 -16.60 -35.69 17.76
C THR A 70 -16.78 -34.30 18.38
N ARG A 71 -16.72 -34.21 19.71
CA ARG A 71 -16.70 -32.92 20.45
C ARG A 71 -15.32 -32.24 20.51
N SER A 72 -14.24 -32.96 20.20
CA SER A 72 -12.87 -32.41 20.23
C SER A 72 -12.57 -31.55 19.00
N LYS A 73 -12.23 -30.27 19.23
CA LYS A 73 -11.85 -29.32 18.16
C LYS A 73 -10.68 -29.79 17.31
N GLN A 74 -9.65 -30.40 17.92
CA GLN A 74 -8.44 -30.80 17.20
C GLN A 74 -8.70 -31.99 16.27
N LYS A 75 -9.38 -33.03 16.76
CA LYS A 75 -9.79 -34.16 15.92
C LYS A 75 -10.70 -33.72 14.78
N LYS A 76 -11.66 -32.82 15.05
CA LYS A 76 -12.53 -32.24 14.03
C LYS A 76 -11.73 -31.50 12.95
N GLN A 77 -10.77 -30.66 13.35
CA GLN A 77 -9.89 -29.94 12.40
C GLN A 77 -9.04 -30.86 11.54
N ASP A 78 -8.46 -31.92 12.11
CA ASP A 78 -7.64 -32.86 11.33
C ASP A 78 -8.49 -33.71 10.38
N ALA A 79 -9.71 -34.09 10.78
CA ALA A 79 -10.68 -34.73 9.91
C ALA A 79 -11.12 -33.80 8.76
N LEU A 80 -11.38 -32.52 9.02
CA LEU A 80 -11.70 -31.52 8.00
C LEU A 80 -10.55 -31.34 6.99
N LYS A 81 -9.29 -31.27 7.44
CA LYS A 81 -8.14 -31.22 6.54
C LYS A 81 -8.04 -32.45 5.64
N ARG A 82 -8.31 -33.64 6.17
CA ARG A 82 -8.34 -34.88 5.38
C ARG A 82 -9.48 -34.86 4.37
N LEU A 83 -10.67 -34.42 4.78
CA LEU A 83 -11.83 -34.25 3.90
C LEU A 83 -11.53 -33.31 2.73
N MET A 84 -10.79 -32.21 2.96
CA MET A 84 -10.37 -31.31 1.89
C MET A 84 -9.52 -32.05 0.83
N VAL A 85 -8.56 -32.87 1.25
CA VAL A 85 -7.73 -33.67 0.32
C VAL A 85 -8.58 -34.73 -0.38
N ILE A 86 -9.46 -35.43 0.34
CA ILE A 86 -10.34 -36.45 -0.25
C ILE A 86 -11.28 -35.82 -1.30
N LYS A 87 -11.79 -34.61 -1.06
CA LYS A 87 -12.62 -33.84 -2.00
C LYS A 87 -11.86 -33.54 -3.31
N GLU A 88 -10.54 -33.34 -3.27
CA GLU A 88 -9.75 -33.12 -4.49
C GLU A 88 -9.71 -34.36 -5.40
N PHE A 89 -9.62 -35.56 -4.82
CA PHE A 89 -9.57 -36.86 -5.53
C PHE A 89 -10.95 -37.50 -5.78
N SER A 90 -12.02 -36.96 -5.18
CA SER A 90 -13.37 -37.49 -5.34
C SER A 90 -13.97 -37.13 -6.72
N TYR A 91 -14.80 -38.04 -7.25
CA TYR A 91 -15.56 -37.82 -8.48
C TYR A 91 -16.55 -36.67 -8.28
N ASP A 92 -16.41 -35.63 -9.09
CA ASP A 92 -17.35 -34.51 -9.15
C ASP A 92 -17.93 -34.50 -10.57
N HIS A 93 -19.25 -34.33 -10.72
CA HIS A 93 -19.94 -34.37 -12.02
C HIS A 93 -19.42 -33.26 -12.96
N SER A 94 -18.73 -32.26 -12.42
CA SER A 94 -18.09 -31.17 -13.15
C SER A 94 -16.71 -31.51 -13.75
N LYS A 95 -16.03 -32.57 -13.29
CA LYS A 95 -14.65 -32.91 -13.70
C LYS A 95 -14.65 -33.92 -14.85
N LYS A 96 -13.99 -33.57 -15.96
CA LYS A 96 -13.81 -34.48 -17.11
C LYS A 96 -12.91 -35.69 -16.81
N ASP A 97 -11.88 -35.52 -15.98
CA ASP A 97 -10.91 -36.56 -15.62
C ASP A 97 -10.70 -36.60 -14.10
N VAL A 98 -10.76 -37.79 -13.51
CA VAL A 98 -10.52 -38.01 -12.07
C VAL A 98 -9.11 -38.54 -11.87
N ASN A 99 -8.31 -37.81 -11.07
CA ASN A 99 -6.97 -38.22 -10.70
C ASN A 99 -7.03 -39.44 -9.76
N LYS A 100 -6.12 -40.39 -9.97
CA LYS A 100 -5.97 -41.53 -9.08
C LYS A 100 -4.84 -41.30 -8.06
N PRO A 101 -5.01 -41.66 -6.78
CA PRO A 101 -4.02 -41.42 -5.73
C PRO A 101 -2.67 -42.10 -6.00
N GLU A 102 -2.68 -43.30 -6.57
CA GLU A 102 -1.48 -44.09 -6.87
C GLU A 102 -0.57 -43.44 -7.92
N TRP A 103 -1.06 -42.47 -8.70
CA TRP A 103 -0.24 -41.71 -9.66
C TRP A 103 0.79 -40.79 -8.99
N MET A 104 0.65 -40.53 -7.68
CA MET A 104 1.70 -39.85 -6.90
C MET A 104 3.00 -40.65 -6.86
N VAL A 105 2.94 -41.97 -7.05
CA VAL A 105 4.11 -42.85 -7.15
C VAL A 105 4.46 -43.11 -8.61
N ILE A 106 5.41 -42.35 -9.14
CA ILE A 106 5.83 -42.40 -10.55
C ILE A 106 6.55 -43.73 -10.84
N SER A 107 5.97 -44.54 -11.72
CA SER A 107 6.60 -45.78 -12.22
C SER A 107 7.37 -45.58 -13.53
N VAL A 108 7.05 -44.54 -14.30
CA VAL A 108 7.67 -44.21 -15.59
C VAL A 108 8.05 -42.73 -15.59
N LEU A 109 9.34 -42.44 -15.77
CA LEU A 109 9.84 -41.07 -15.81
C LEU A 109 9.95 -40.57 -17.25
N PRO A 110 9.20 -39.53 -17.66
CA PRO A 110 9.36 -38.92 -18.99
C PRO A 110 10.69 -38.17 -19.10
N VAL A 111 11.28 -38.15 -20.30
CA VAL A 111 12.53 -37.45 -20.58
C VAL A 111 12.27 -36.23 -21.45
N ILE A 112 12.77 -35.07 -21.03
CA ILE A 112 12.63 -33.81 -21.76
C ILE A 112 13.33 -33.90 -23.15
N PRO A 113 12.72 -33.39 -24.24
CA PRO A 113 13.33 -33.39 -25.58
C PRO A 113 14.73 -32.75 -25.62
N PRO A 114 15.68 -33.28 -26.43
CA PRO A 114 17.05 -32.77 -26.52
C PRO A 114 17.18 -31.27 -26.84
N GLU A 115 16.26 -30.71 -27.63
CA GLU A 115 16.25 -29.27 -27.99
C GLU A 115 16.10 -28.35 -26.77
N LEU A 116 15.39 -28.80 -25.73
CA LEU A 116 15.22 -28.07 -24.47
C LEU A 116 16.38 -28.31 -23.49
N ARG A 117 17.29 -29.22 -23.82
CA ARG A 117 18.52 -29.54 -23.07
C ARG A 117 19.74 -29.66 -24.02
N PRO A 118 20.01 -28.62 -24.82
CA PRO A 118 20.91 -28.72 -25.95
C PRO A 118 22.35 -29.03 -25.51
N LEU A 119 23.08 -29.66 -26.41
CA LEU A 119 24.52 -29.88 -26.32
C LEU A 119 25.15 -29.10 -27.47
N VAL A 120 25.57 -27.88 -27.18
CA VAL A 120 26.05 -26.93 -28.19
C VAL A 120 27.57 -27.01 -28.28
N PRO A 121 28.15 -27.26 -29.47
CA PRO A 121 29.59 -27.15 -29.65
C PRO A 121 30.02 -25.68 -29.49
N LEU A 122 31.05 -25.47 -28.69
CA LEU A 122 31.73 -24.18 -28.55
C LEU A 122 33.03 -24.20 -29.38
N GLU A 123 33.53 -23.01 -29.71
CA GLU A 123 34.85 -22.86 -30.33
C GLU A 123 35.93 -23.56 -29.49
N GLY A 124 36.82 -24.31 -30.15
CA GLY A 124 37.87 -25.10 -29.49
C GLY A 124 37.48 -26.52 -29.08
N GLY A 125 36.45 -27.12 -29.69
CA GLY A 125 36.08 -28.53 -29.52
C GLY A 125 35.45 -28.87 -28.16
N ARG A 126 35.11 -27.86 -27.36
CA ARG A 126 34.39 -28.01 -26.10
C ARG A 126 32.89 -28.07 -26.35
N PHE A 127 32.15 -28.71 -25.46
CA PHE A 127 30.69 -28.76 -25.51
C PHE A 127 30.08 -28.08 -24.30
N ALA A 128 29.09 -27.22 -24.54
CA ALA A 128 28.20 -26.70 -23.51
C ALA A 128 27.00 -27.64 -23.38
N ALA A 129 26.93 -28.40 -22.29
CA ALA A 129 25.80 -29.27 -21.98
C ALA A 129 24.91 -28.63 -20.91
N SER A 130 23.59 -28.80 -21.05
CA SER A 130 22.63 -28.45 -19.98
C SER A 130 22.84 -29.30 -18.72
N ASP A 131 22.70 -28.69 -17.53
CA ASP A 131 22.78 -29.36 -16.22
C ASP A 131 21.82 -30.58 -16.13
N LEU A 132 20.67 -30.53 -16.82
CA LEU A 132 19.70 -31.64 -16.86
C LEU A 132 20.29 -32.92 -17.46
N ASN A 133 21.19 -32.81 -18.44
CA ASN A 133 21.79 -33.97 -19.08
C ASN A 133 22.62 -34.79 -18.09
N ASP A 134 23.31 -34.12 -17.16
CA ASP A 134 24.07 -34.79 -16.10
C ASP A 134 23.15 -35.50 -15.09
N LEU A 135 21.99 -34.91 -14.77
CA LEU A 135 21.00 -35.51 -13.87
C LEU A 135 20.34 -36.74 -14.52
N TYR A 136 19.91 -36.64 -15.78
CA TYR A 136 19.37 -37.78 -16.54
C TYR A 136 20.40 -38.90 -16.68
N ARG A 137 21.66 -38.58 -17.02
CA ARG A 137 22.74 -39.57 -17.13
C ARG A 137 22.89 -40.39 -15.84
N ARG A 138 22.84 -39.73 -14.67
CA ARG A 138 22.92 -40.42 -13.37
C ARG A 138 21.74 -41.37 -13.16
N ILE A 139 20.51 -40.93 -13.46
CA ILE A 139 19.31 -41.77 -13.32
C ILE A 139 19.40 -43.00 -14.23
N ILE A 140 19.76 -42.81 -15.49
CA ILE A 140 19.87 -43.91 -16.47
C ILE A 140 20.91 -44.94 -16.02
N ILE A 141 22.09 -44.49 -15.58
CA ILE A 141 23.14 -45.39 -15.08
C ILE A 141 22.66 -46.17 -13.87
N ARG A 142 21.99 -45.52 -12.91
CA ARG A 142 21.47 -46.17 -11.69
C ARG A 142 20.35 -47.16 -12.01
N ASN A 143 19.44 -46.80 -12.90
CA ASN A 143 18.34 -47.66 -13.31
C ASN A 143 18.84 -48.90 -14.06
N ASN A 144 19.79 -48.73 -14.98
CA ASN A 144 20.40 -49.85 -15.70
C ASN A 144 21.17 -50.77 -14.75
N ARG A 145 21.89 -50.20 -13.76
CA ARG A 145 22.59 -50.98 -12.74
C ARG A 145 21.60 -51.75 -11.85
N LEU A 146 20.51 -51.13 -11.42
CA LEU A 146 19.47 -51.81 -10.64
C LEU A 146 18.86 -52.97 -11.44
N LYS A 147 18.57 -52.76 -12.73
CA LYS A 147 18.06 -53.81 -13.62
C LYS A 147 19.02 -55.00 -13.73
N GLN A 148 20.31 -54.73 -13.94
CA GLN A 148 21.35 -55.76 -13.97
C GLN A 148 21.45 -56.53 -12.64
N LEU A 149 21.37 -55.83 -11.50
CA LEU A 149 21.40 -56.47 -10.18
C LEU A 149 20.17 -57.36 -9.92
N MET A 150 19.00 -56.96 -10.44
CA MET A 150 17.78 -57.77 -10.38
C MET A 150 17.89 -59.02 -11.26
N GLU A 151 18.43 -58.90 -12.48
CA GLU A 151 18.66 -60.03 -13.39
C GLU A 151 19.63 -61.08 -12.79
N ILE A 152 20.64 -60.63 -12.04
CA ILE A 152 21.63 -61.49 -11.37
C ILE A 152 21.11 -62.03 -10.01
N LYS A 153 19.91 -61.64 -9.56
CA LYS A 153 19.36 -61.96 -8.23
C LYS A 153 20.33 -61.62 -7.08
N ALA A 154 20.89 -60.41 -7.11
CA ALA A 154 21.80 -59.93 -6.07
C ALA A 154 21.11 -59.85 -4.69
N PRO A 155 21.88 -59.92 -3.57
CA PRO A 155 21.33 -59.81 -2.22
C PRO A 155 20.49 -58.56 -1.98
N ASP A 156 19.43 -58.69 -1.17
CA ASP A 156 18.45 -57.62 -0.93
C ASP A 156 19.05 -56.33 -0.37
N VAL A 157 20.12 -56.41 0.41
CA VAL A 157 20.82 -55.23 0.94
C VAL A 157 21.35 -54.35 -0.20
N ILE A 158 21.88 -54.96 -1.25
CA ILE A 158 22.42 -54.26 -2.43
C ILE A 158 21.27 -53.68 -3.25
N LEU A 159 20.19 -54.45 -3.45
CA LEU A 159 19.00 -53.99 -4.16
C LEU A 159 18.33 -52.81 -3.43
N ARG A 160 18.18 -52.87 -2.11
CA ARG A 160 17.65 -51.79 -1.26
C ARG A 160 18.52 -50.53 -1.38
N ASN A 161 19.84 -50.68 -1.35
CA ASN A 161 20.75 -49.54 -1.51
C ASN A 161 20.63 -48.92 -2.92
N GLU A 162 20.61 -49.72 -3.99
CA GLU A 162 20.52 -49.19 -5.35
C GLU A 162 19.13 -48.57 -5.64
N LYS A 163 18.03 -49.15 -5.12
CA LYS A 163 16.69 -48.54 -5.11
C LYS A 163 16.71 -47.16 -4.42
N ARG A 164 17.35 -47.04 -3.25
CA ARG A 164 17.54 -45.76 -2.56
C ARG A 164 18.35 -44.77 -3.40
N MET A 165 19.47 -45.19 -3.98
CA MET A 165 20.31 -44.32 -4.83
C MET A 165 19.57 -43.85 -6.09
N LEU A 166 18.72 -44.70 -6.67
CA LEU A 166 17.86 -44.34 -7.80
C LEU A 166 16.83 -43.28 -7.38
N GLN A 167 16.13 -43.49 -6.25
CA GLN A 167 15.19 -42.51 -5.70
C GLN A 167 15.87 -41.16 -5.48
N GLU A 168 17.07 -41.15 -4.86
CA GLU A 168 17.84 -39.94 -4.64
C GLU A 168 18.24 -39.21 -5.94
N ALA A 169 18.52 -39.95 -7.01
CA ALA A 169 18.84 -39.38 -8.31
C ALA A 169 17.59 -38.77 -8.99
N VAL A 170 16.44 -39.43 -8.84
CA VAL A 170 15.14 -38.92 -9.34
C VAL A 170 14.72 -37.67 -8.57
N ASP A 171 14.84 -37.68 -7.24
CA ASP A 171 14.55 -36.52 -6.39
C ASP A 171 15.42 -35.31 -6.79
N ALA A 172 16.71 -35.55 -7.09
CA ALA A 172 17.61 -34.49 -7.51
C ALA A 172 17.28 -33.90 -8.90
N LEU A 173 16.67 -34.69 -9.80
CA LEU A 173 16.16 -34.19 -11.07
C LEU A 173 14.98 -33.23 -10.86
N PHE A 174 14.03 -33.59 -10.00
CA PHE A 174 12.85 -32.77 -9.72
C PHE A 174 13.17 -31.55 -8.85
N ASP A 175 13.83 -31.73 -7.70
CA ASP A 175 14.27 -30.63 -6.82
C ASP A 175 15.56 -30.98 -6.06
N ASN A 176 16.69 -30.53 -6.60
CA ASN A 176 18.02 -30.77 -6.04
C ASN A 176 18.25 -30.06 -4.69
N ASN A 177 17.51 -28.98 -4.39
CA ASN A 177 17.70 -28.20 -3.16
C ASN A 177 16.94 -28.77 -1.96
N ARG A 178 15.98 -29.68 -2.18
CA ARG A 178 15.22 -30.30 -1.08
C ARG A 178 16.07 -31.29 -0.28
N ARG A 179 17.19 -31.74 -0.85
CA ARG A 179 18.15 -32.63 -0.20
C ARG A 179 19.10 -31.87 0.73
N LYS A 180 19.53 -32.49 1.83
CA LYS A 180 20.57 -31.94 2.74
C LYS A 180 21.86 -31.58 2.00
N THR A 181 22.24 -32.39 1.01
CA THR A 181 23.42 -32.18 0.16
C THR A 181 23.01 -32.20 -1.31
N ALA A 182 22.97 -31.01 -1.93
CA ALA A 182 22.69 -30.88 -3.36
C ALA A 182 23.80 -31.53 -4.20
N ILE A 183 23.41 -32.18 -5.29
CA ILE A 183 24.34 -32.73 -6.28
C ILE A 183 25.03 -31.57 -7.01
N ARG A 184 26.35 -31.59 -7.01
CA ARG A 184 27.20 -30.54 -7.61
C ARG A 184 27.87 -31.02 -8.89
N SER A 185 28.12 -30.08 -9.79
CA SER A 185 29.01 -30.27 -10.93
C SER A 185 30.49 -30.27 -10.48
N GLY A 186 31.42 -30.55 -11.40
CA GLY A 186 32.87 -30.47 -11.14
C GLY A 186 33.32 -29.09 -10.64
N THR A 187 32.57 -28.04 -10.95
CA THR A 187 32.79 -26.64 -10.51
C THR A 187 32.23 -26.32 -9.11
N ARG A 188 31.83 -27.33 -8.31
CA ARG A 188 31.20 -27.21 -6.97
C ARG A 188 29.87 -26.44 -6.91
N ARG A 189 29.35 -25.96 -8.04
CA ARG A 189 28.01 -25.38 -8.16
C ARG A 189 26.93 -26.48 -8.15
N PRO A 190 25.78 -26.30 -7.47
CA PRO A 190 24.66 -27.24 -7.56
C PRO A 190 24.09 -27.26 -8.98
N LEU A 191 23.79 -28.46 -9.48
CA LEU A 191 23.11 -28.64 -10.77
C LEU A 191 21.69 -28.09 -10.69
N LYS A 192 21.25 -27.35 -11.72
CA LYS A 192 19.87 -26.86 -11.81
C LYS A 192 18.89 -28.00 -12.06
N SER A 193 17.90 -28.14 -11.18
CA SER A 193 16.79 -29.10 -11.32
C SER A 193 15.64 -28.55 -12.18
N ILE A 194 14.65 -29.40 -12.50
CA ILE A 194 13.44 -28.98 -13.24
C ILE A 194 12.68 -27.91 -12.44
N SER A 195 12.53 -28.07 -11.13
CA SER A 195 11.86 -27.07 -10.28
C SER A 195 12.61 -25.74 -10.28
N ASP A 196 13.95 -25.75 -10.29
CA ASP A 196 14.77 -24.53 -10.37
C ASP A 196 14.62 -23.78 -11.70
N MET A 197 14.32 -24.49 -12.79
CA MET A 197 14.02 -23.85 -14.08
C MET A 197 12.67 -23.14 -14.08
N LEU A 198 11.72 -23.57 -13.25
CA LEU A 198 10.39 -22.98 -13.15
C LEU A 198 10.34 -21.85 -12.10
N ARG A 199 10.99 -22.03 -10.94
CA ARG A 199 10.89 -21.13 -9.78
C ARG A 199 11.94 -20.01 -9.79
N GLY A 200 11.66 -18.97 -9.01
CA GLY A 200 12.62 -17.88 -8.75
C GLY A 200 12.66 -16.81 -9.84
N LYS A 201 13.57 -15.83 -9.69
CA LYS A 201 13.70 -14.68 -10.62
C LYS A 201 14.20 -15.10 -12.01
N GLN A 202 15.09 -16.09 -12.07
CA GLN A 202 15.59 -16.67 -13.32
C GLN A 202 14.70 -17.81 -13.87
N GLY A 203 13.58 -18.11 -13.20
CA GLY A 203 12.66 -19.14 -13.64
C GLY A 203 11.88 -18.72 -14.89
N ARG A 204 11.42 -19.71 -15.66
CA ARG A 204 10.71 -19.53 -16.95
C ARG A 204 9.52 -18.57 -16.84
N PHE A 205 8.68 -18.71 -15.81
CA PHE A 205 7.50 -17.85 -15.61
C PHE A 205 7.86 -16.36 -15.57
N ARG A 206 8.92 -15.99 -14.87
CA ARG A 206 9.27 -14.58 -14.67
C ARG A 206 10.22 -14.04 -15.74
N GLN A 207 11.25 -14.79 -16.09
CA GLN A 207 12.32 -14.29 -16.97
C GLN A 207 11.99 -14.42 -18.46
N ASN A 208 11.19 -15.42 -18.86
CA ASN A 208 10.98 -15.75 -20.27
C ASN A 208 9.52 -15.60 -20.73
N LEU A 209 8.54 -15.81 -19.84
CA LEU A 209 7.13 -15.70 -20.19
C LEU A 209 6.62 -14.27 -19.98
N LEU A 210 6.84 -13.68 -18.80
CA LEU A 210 6.44 -12.30 -18.50
C LEU A 210 7.48 -11.28 -18.99
N GLY A 211 8.76 -11.52 -18.71
CA GLY A 211 9.86 -10.78 -19.33
C GLY A 211 10.24 -11.42 -20.65
N LYS A 212 10.32 -10.66 -21.73
CA LYS A 212 10.82 -11.13 -23.03
C LYS A 212 11.82 -10.12 -23.59
N ARG A 213 12.84 -10.62 -24.26
CA ARG A 213 13.64 -9.78 -25.17
C ARG A 213 12.79 -9.59 -26.44
N VAL A 214 12.73 -8.36 -26.92
CA VAL A 214 11.87 -7.98 -28.04
C VAL A 214 12.74 -7.37 -29.12
N ASP A 215 12.52 -7.81 -30.36
CA ASP A 215 13.15 -7.23 -31.54
C ASP A 215 12.58 -5.83 -31.82
N TYR A 216 13.13 -5.13 -32.82
CA TYR A 216 12.70 -3.75 -33.17
C TYR A 216 12.75 -2.79 -31.99
N SER A 217 13.78 -2.96 -31.15
CA SER A 217 14.04 -2.12 -30.00
C SER A 217 15.49 -1.62 -29.98
N GLY A 218 15.69 -0.43 -29.41
CA GLY A 218 17.00 0.20 -29.27
C GLY A 218 17.11 0.91 -27.93
N ARG A 219 18.33 1.27 -27.52
CA ARG A 219 18.56 2.10 -26.33
C ARG A 219 19.67 3.09 -26.60
N SER A 220 19.51 4.32 -26.11
CA SER A 220 20.59 5.30 -26.07
C SER A 220 20.42 6.26 -24.88
N VAL A 221 21.46 7.04 -24.64
CA VAL A 221 21.46 8.14 -23.67
C VAL A 221 20.47 9.21 -24.13
N ILE A 222 19.76 9.79 -23.16
CA ILE A 222 18.83 10.89 -23.41
C ILE A 222 19.51 12.25 -23.27
N VAL A 223 19.10 13.20 -24.10
CA VAL A 223 19.47 14.61 -24.00
C VAL A 223 18.23 15.48 -24.13
N VAL A 224 18.33 16.72 -23.66
CA VAL A 224 17.22 17.66 -23.72
C VAL A 224 16.96 18.12 -25.15
N GLY A 225 15.70 18.14 -25.58
CA GLY A 225 15.25 18.70 -26.87
C GLY A 225 14.22 19.81 -26.66
N PRO A 226 14.64 21.03 -26.26
CA PRO A 226 13.71 22.14 -25.96
C PRO A 226 12.89 22.60 -27.17
N GLU A 227 13.40 22.41 -28.39
CA GLU A 227 12.78 22.77 -29.66
C GLU A 227 11.60 21.86 -30.05
N LEU A 228 11.57 20.63 -29.53
CA LEU A 228 10.54 19.64 -29.84
C LEU A 228 9.18 20.07 -29.29
N GLN A 229 8.10 19.64 -29.93
CA GLN A 229 6.74 19.76 -29.37
C GLN A 229 6.47 18.64 -28.37
N LEU A 230 5.43 18.78 -27.53
CA LEU A 230 5.15 17.81 -26.46
C LEU A 230 5.00 16.36 -26.96
N HIS A 231 4.46 16.17 -28.17
CA HIS A 231 4.20 14.87 -28.79
C HIS A 231 5.37 14.33 -29.62
N GLU A 232 6.49 15.05 -29.73
CA GLU A 232 7.63 14.68 -30.56
C GLU A 232 8.80 14.14 -29.73
N CYS A 233 9.62 13.29 -30.34
CA CYS A 233 10.92 12.89 -29.79
C CYS A 233 12.00 12.89 -30.87
N GLY A 234 13.23 13.25 -30.53
CA GLY A 234 14.35 13.19 -31.47
C GLY A 234 14.97 11.80 -31.53
N LEU A 235 14.91 11.15 -32.69
CA LEU A 235 15.48 9.83 -32.95
C LEU A 235 16.74 9.92 -33.83
N PRO A 236 17.91 9.40 -33.39
CA PRO A 236 19.12 9.40 -34.20
C PRO A 236 18.92 8.69 -35.54
N LYS A 237 19.35 9.32 -36.65
CA LYS A 237 19.21 8.76 -38.01
C LYS A 237 19.74 7.32 -38.14
N ASN A 238 20.90 7.02 -37.56
CA ASN A 238 21.49 5.68 -37.59
C ASN A 238 20.67 4.64 -36.82
N MET A 239 20.06 5.06 -35.71
CA MET A 239 19.18 4.19 -34.92
C MET A 239 17.87 3.95 -35.66
N ALA A 240 17.25 5.01 -36.20
CA ALA A 240 16.04 4.92 -37.01
C ALA A 240 16.23 3.98 -38.20
N LEU A 241 17.36 4.08 -38.91
CA LEU A 241 17.65 3.21 -40.06
C LEU A 241 17.66 1.72 -39.69
N GLU A 242 18.23 1.36 -38.55
CA GLU A 242 18.28 -0.04 -38.12
C GLU A 242 16.93 -0.54 -37.61
N LEU A 243 16.18 0.30 -36.88
CA LEU A 243 14.89 -0.08 -36.33
C LEU A 243 13.80 -0.20 -37.42
N PHE A 244 13.82 0.69 -38.43
CA PHE A 244 12.83 0.71 -39.52
C PHE A 244 13.25 -0.11 -40.75
N LYS A 245 14.32 -0.91 -40.66
CA LYS A 245 14.93 -1.63 -41.79
C LYS A 245 13.94 -2.43 -42.67
N PRO A 246 12.98 -3.20 -42.12
CA PRO A 246 12.00 -3.90 -42.97
C PRO A 246 11.05 -2.96 -43.71
N HIS A 247 10.61 -1.88 -43.07
CA HIS A 247 9.76 -0.85 -43.68
C HIS A 247 10.52 -0.10 -44.78
N MET A 248 11.82 0.12 -44.58
CA MET A 248 12.70 0.70 -45.58
C MET A 248 12.84 -0.19 -46.81
N PHE A 249 13.01 -1.51 -46.65
CA PHE A 249 13.04 -2.42 -47.80
C PHE A 249 11.77 -2.34 -48.64
N ARG A 250 10.60 -2.33 -47.98
CA ARG A 250 9.31 -2.19 -48.66
C ARG A 250 9.20 -0.85 -49.38
N ALA A 251 9.52 0.25 -48.70
CA ALA A 251 9.40 1.59 -49.27
C ALA A 251 10.35 1.84 -50.47
N LEU A 252 11.57 1.29 -50.43
CA LEU A 252 12.53 1.40 -51.55
C LEU A 252 12.09 0.61 -52.78
N ILE A 253 11.43 -0.54 -52.58
CA ILE A 253 10.89 -1.37 -53.66
C ILE A 253 9.62 -0.75 -54.24
N GLU A 254 8.67 -0.33 -53.40
CA GLU A 254 7.40 0.30 -53.84
C GLU A 254 7.64 1.60 -54.62
N ARG A 255 8.70 2.34 -54.30
CA ARG A 255 9.08 3.58 -55.00
C ARG A 255 9.95 3.36 -56.24
N GLY A 256 10.34 2.11 -56.54
CA GLY A 256 11.10 1.76 -57.74
C GLY A 256 12.60 2.07 -57.69
N TYR A 257 13.16 2.45 -56.53
CA TYR A 257 14.60 2.69 -56.39
C TYR A 257 15.43 1.40 -56.45
N THR A 258 14.83 0.27 -56.05
CA THR A 258 15.46 -1.05 -56.12
C THR A 258 14.43 -2.10 -56.52
N GLN A 259 14.87 -3.14 -57.24
CA GLN A 259 13.99 -4.24 -57.65
C GLN A 259 14.06 -5.45 -56.71
N THR A 260 15.16 -5.61 -55.96
CA THR A 260 15.37 -6.78 -55.09
C THR A 260 15.70 -6.37 -53.66
N PRO A 261 15.25 -7.13 -52.63
CA PRO A 261 15.59 -6.87 -51.23
C PRO A 261 17.10 -6.87 -50.97
N ARG A 262 17.87 -7.66 -51.72
CA ARG A 262 19.33 -7.71 -51.61
C ARG A 262 19.97 -6.40 -52.04
N SER A 263 19.53 -5.82 -53.16
CA SER A 263 19.99 -4.50 -53.62
C SER A 263 19.59 -3.40 -52.64
N ALA A 264 18.35 -3.44 -52.13
CA ALA A 264 17.90 -2.52 -51.08
C ALA A 264 18.77 -2.63 -49.80
N ARG A 265 19.17 -3.83 -49.42
CA ARG A 265 20.11 -4.06 -48.30
C ARG A 265 21.46 -3.43 -48.54
N THR A 266 22.05 -3.62 -49.73
CA THR A 266 23.33 -2.99 -50.07
C THR A 266 23.23 -1.47 -50.06
N MET A 267 22.16 -0.90 -50.59
CA MET A 267 21.90 0.56 -50.60
C MET A 267 21.79 1.12 -49.16
N ILE A 268 21.08 0.41 -48.27
CA ILE A 268 20.96 0.78 -46.85
C ILE A 268 22.30 0.66 -46.11
N GLU A 269 23.05 -0.43 -46.34
CA GLU A 269 24.37 -0.65 -45.72
C GLU A 269 25.40 0.39 -46.17
N ASN A 270 25.34 0.81 -47.44
CA ASN A 270 26.17 1.87 -48.01
C ASN A 270 25.75 3.29 -47.58
N ARG A 271 24.57 3.45 -46.96
CA ARG A 271 24.02 4.73 -46.46
C ARG A 271 23.92 5.81 -47.55
N GLU A 272 23.40 5.44 -48.71
CA GLU A 272 23.18 6.39 -49.81
C GLU A 272 22.22 7.51 -49.42
N SER A 273 22.37 8.70 -50.04
CA SER A 273 21.59 9.89 -49.66
C SER A 273 20.07 9.68 -49.77
N ILE A 274 19.63 8.95 -50.80
CA ILE A 274 18.23 8.63 -51.05
C ILE A 274 17.58 7.84 -49.91
N VAL A 275 18.36 7.06 -49.17
CA VAL A 275 17.87 6.24 -48.06
C VAL A 275 17.36 7.13 -46.93
N TYR A 276 18.00 8.28 -46.67
CA TYR A 276 17.59 9.19 -45.62
C TYR A 276 16.29 9.94 -45.98
N GLU A 277 16.11 10.31 -47.25
CA GLU A 277 14.86 10.92 -47.74
C GLU A 277 13.68 9.94 -47.62
N VAL A 278 13.89 8.67 -48.00
CA VAL A 278 12.87 7.63 -47.85
C VAL A 278 12.61 7.33 -46.38
N LEU A 279 13.63 7.35 -45.53
CA LEU A 279 13.49 7.14 -44.09
C LEU A 279 12.64 8.23 -43.45
N GLU A 280 12.84 9.50 -43.79
CA GLU A 280 12.03 10.60 -43.28
C GLU A 280 10.55 10.41 -43.60
N PHE A 281 10.23 9.92 -44.80
CA PHE A 281 8.87 9.59 -45.18
C PHE A 281 8.28 8.43 -44.37
N VAL A 282 9.03 7.33 -44.20
CA VAL A 282 8.58 6.16 -43.43
C VAL A 282 8.29 6.52 -41.97
N VAL A 283 9.09 7.43 -41.42
CA VAL A 283 9.05 7.83 -40.01
C VAL A 283 7.90 8.82 -39.72
N LYS A 284 7.52 9.67 -40.69
CA LYS A 284 6.59 10.80 -40.51
C LYS A 284 5.20 10.44 -39.94
N ASP A 285 4.70 9.24 -40.21
CA ASP A 285 3.38 8.79 -39.73
C ASP A 285 3.44 7.57 -38.81
N HIS A 286 4.63 7.26 -38.28
CA HIS A 286 4.86 6.07 -37.47
C HIS A 286 5.23 6.43 -36.02
N PRO A 287 4.33 6.25 -35.03
CA PRO A 287 4.67 6.53 -33.64
C PRO A 287 5.73 5.55 -33.12
N VAL A 288 6.52 6.00 -32.15
CA VAL A 288 7.50 5.18 -31.42
C VAL A 288 7.22 5.23 -29.93
N LEU A 289 7.50 4.15 -29.21
CA LEU A 289 7.34 4.09 -27.76
C LEU A 289 8.69 4.35 -27.09
N LEU A 290 8.74 5.34 -26.20
CA LEU A 290 9.87 5.56 -25.30
C LEU A 290 9.58 4.95 -23.94
N ASN A 291 10.56 4.27 -23.36
CA ASN A 291 10.48 3.63 -22.07
C ASN A 291 11.72 3.94 -21.22
N ARG A 292 11.52 4.40 -19.98
CA ARG A 292 12.57 4.51 -18.97
C ARG A 292 12.45 3.39 -17.93
N ALA A 293 13.52 2.62 -17.77
CA ALA A 293 13.59 1.59 -16.74
C ALA A 293 14.20 2.17 -15.44
N PRO A 294 13.68 1.82 -14.25
CA PRO A 294 12.52 0.95 -13.99
C PRO A 294 11.17 1.67 -14.16
N THR A 295 10.22 1.02 -14.83
CA THR A 295 8.86 1.54 -15.04
C THR A 295 7.99 1.31 -13.80
N LEU A 296 7.81 2.34 -12.97
CA LEU A 296 7.02 2.26 -11.72
C LEU A 296 5.52 2.50 -11.94
N HIS A 297 5.17 3.29 -12.95
CA HIS A 297 3.81 3.67 -13.30
C HIS A 297 3.67 3.79 -14.82
N ARG A 298 2.42 3.83 -15.31
CA ARG A 298 2.12 3.80 -16.76
C ARG A 298 2.79 4.92 -17.58
N LEU A 299 3.07 6.09 -16.99
CA LEU A 299 3.67 7.22 -17.72
C LEU A 299 5.18 7.03 -17.97
N GLY A 300 5.80 6.00 -17.38
CA GLY A 300 7.16 5.59 -17.73
C GLY A 300 7.28 4.96 -19.12
N ILE A 301 6.16 4.75 -19.81
CA ILE A 301 6.08 4.38 -21.23
C ILE A 301 5.10 5.33 -21.92
N GLN A 302 5.56 6.05 -22.94
CA GLN A 302 4.71 6.94 -23.73
C GLN A 302 5.05 6.83 -25.21
N ALA A 303 4.06 7.12 -26.07
CA ALA A 303 4.25 7.23 -27.50
C ALA A 303 4.62 8.65 -27.91
N PHE A 304 5.48 8.76 -28.92
CA PHE A 304 5.92 10.00 -29.52
C PHE A 304 5.98 9.87 -31.03
N GLN A 305 5.89 11.00 -31.71
CA GLN A 305 6.21 11.12 -33.11
C GLN A 305 7.72 11.32 -33.26
N PRO A 306 8.45 10.39 -33.91
CA PRO A 306 9.88 10.54 -34.14
C PRO A 306 10.21 11.68 -35.11
N VAL A 307 11.17 12.51 -34.74
CA VAL A 307 11.83 13.52 -35.56
C VAL A 307 13.28 13.10 -35.74
N LEU A 308 13.76 13.00 -36.99
CA LEU A 308 15.12 12.55 -37.26
C LEU A 308 16.14 13.62 -36.82
N VAL A 309 17.07 13.22 -35.96
CA VAL A 309 18.15 14.10 -35.46
C VAL A 309 19.52 13.52 -35.76
N ASP A 310 20.51 14.40 -35.86
CA ASP A 310 21.91 14.01 -35.95
C ASP A 310 22.49 13.60 -34.60
N GLY A 311 23.55 12.79 -34.62
CA GLY A 311 24.21 12.25 -33.43
C GLY A 311 23.77 10.82 -33.08
N LYS A 312 23.92 10.46 -31.80
CA LYS A 312 23.63 9.11 -31.29
C LYS A 312 22.67 9.11 -30.09
N ALA A 313 22.34 10.28 -29.54
CA ALA A 313 21.50 10.42 -28.35
C ALA A 313 20.04 10.70 -28.70
N ILE A 314 19.12 10.18 -27.90
CA ILE A 314 17.68 10.43 -28.06
C ILE A 314 17.37 11.80 -27.45
N ARG A 315 16.67 12.68 -28.19
CA ARG A 315 16.21 13.95 -27.63
C ARG A 315 14.81 13.81 -27.08
N VAL A 316 14.60 14.25 -25.85
CA VAL A 316 13.32 14.14 -25.15
C VAL A 316 12.81 15.53 -24.77
N HIS A 317 11.50 15.70 -24.86
CA HIS A 317 10.83 16.93 -24.48
C HIS A 317 10.95 17.21 -22.96
N PRO A 318 11.31 18.43 -22.51
CA PRO A 318 11.54 18.71 -21.08
C PRO A 318 10.34 18.43 -20.16
N LEU A 319 9.10 18.74 -20.61
CA LEU A 319 7.89 18.56 -19.79
C LEU A 319 7.53 17.09 -19.52
N VAL A 320 8.05 16.13 -20.31
CA VAL A 320 7.80 14.70 -20.05
C VAL A 320 8.83 14.09 -19.09
N CYS A 321 9.94 14.77 -18.81
CA CYS A 321 10.98 14.26 -17.91
C CYS A 321 10.43 14.01 -16.50
N ALA A 322 9.52 14.86 -16.01
CA ALA A 322 8.84 14.63 -14.74
C ALA A 322 8.02 13.34 -14.74
N ALA A 323 7.38 13.00 -15.87
CA ALA A 323 6.59 11.78 -16.02
C ALA A 323 7.45 10.52 -16.14
N PHE A 324 8.63 10.60 -16.77
CA PHE A 324 9.60 9.51 -16.79
C PHE A 324 10.45 9.43 -15.51
N ASN A 325 10.37 10.45 -14.65
CA ASN A 325 11.30 10.71 -13.55
C ASN A 325 12.77 10.69 -14.02
N ALA A 326 13.02 11.26 -15.21
CA ALA A 326 14.29 11.17 -15.94
C ALA A 326 15.17 12.40 -15.73
N ASP A 327 16.46 12.17 -15.54
CA ASP A 327 17.48 13.21 -15.43
C ASP A 327 18.49 13.10 -16.58
N PHE A 328 19.26 14.16 -16.84
CA PHE A 328 20.21 14.21 -17.96
C PHE A 328 21.67 13.96 -17.54
N ASP A 329 21.89 13.06 -16.58
CA ASP A 329 23.21 12.72 -16.02
C ASP A 329 23.86 11.46 -16.64
N GLY A 330 23.23 10.89 -17.68
CA GLY A 330 23.66 9.65 -18.33
C GLY A 330 22.57 8.59 -18.42
N ASP A 331 21.36 8.90 -17.95
CA ASP A 331 20.18 8.07 -18.12
C ASP A 331 19.97 7.63 -19.57
N GLN A 332 19.42 6.42 -19.73
CA GLN A 332 19.16 5.82 -21.02
C GLN A 332 17.69 5.45 -21.13
N MET A 333 17.10 5.70 -22.30
CA MET A 333 15.75 5.27 -22.64
C MET A 333 15.78 4.22 -23.75
N ALA A 334 14.86 3.27 -23.65
CA ALA A 334 14.61 2.29 -24.69
C ALA A 334 13.53 2.81 -25.66
N VAL A 335 13.72 2.52 -26.94
CA VAL A 335 12.78 2.81 -28.03
C VAL A 335 12.19 1.48 -28.50
N HIS A 336 10.88 1.42 -28.72
CA HIS A 336 10.19 0.28 -29.34
C HIS A 336 9.30 0.75 -30.50
N ILE A 337 9.24 -0.04 -31.57
CA ILE A 337 8.42 0.28 -32.75
C ILE A 337 7.14 -0.58 -32.77
N PRO A 338 5.94 0.02 -32.74
CA PRO A 338 4.68 -0.69 -32.94
C PRO A 338 4.50 -1.09 -34.41
N ILE A 339 4.44 -2.40 -34.71
CA ILE A 339 4.49 -2.89 -36.10
C ILE A 339 3.09 -3.03 -36.72
N SER A 340 2.11 -3.55 -35.98
CA SER A 340 0.75 -3.74 -36.51
C SER A 340 -0.02 -2.41 -36.56
N LEU A 341 -0.97 -2.30 -37.48
CA LEU A 341 -1.80 -1.11 -37.61
C LEU A 341 -2.56 -0.80 -36.32
N GLU A 342 -3.10 -1.84 -35.67
CA GLU A 342 -3.83 -1.74 -34.40
C GLU A 342 -2.91 -1.20 -33.31
N SER A 343 -1.68 -1.69 -33.22
CA SER A 343 -0.71 -1.23 -32.23
C SER A 343 -0.27 0.22 -32.46
N GLN A 344 -0.18 0.67 -33.72
CA GLN A 344 0.12 2.06 -34.05
C GLN A 344 -1.06 2.99 -33.70
N MET A 345 -2.30 2.56 -33.99
CA MET A 345 -3.51 3.30 -33.61
C MET A 345 -3.67 3.38 -32.09
N GLU A 346 -3.46 2.28 -31.38
CA GLU A 346 -3.49 2.24 -29.91
C GLU A 346 -2.44 3.20 -29.31
N ALA A 347 -1.21 3.17 -29.82
CA ALA A 347 -0.15 4.08 -29.39
C ALA A 347 -0.54 5.55 -29.62
N ARG A 348 -1.13 5.88 -30.78
CA ARG A 348 -1.53 7.24 -31.14
C ARG A 348 -2.72 7.75 -30.30
N ILE A 349 -3.70 6.91 -30.04
CA ILE A 349 -4.94 7.31 -29.36
C ILE A 349 -4.76 7.29 -27.83
N LEU A 350 -4.08 6.29 -27.27
CA LEU A 350 -4.02 6.08 -25.82
C LEU A 350 -2.69 6.49 -25.18
N MET A 351 -1.58 6.28 -25.89
CA MET A 351 -0.23 6.38 -25.28
C MET A 351 0.51 7.68 -25.62
N LEU A 352 0.02 8.48 -26.56
CA LEU A 352 0.66 9.72 -26.97
C LEU A 352 0.86 10.64 -25.74
N SER A 353 2.04 11.24 -25.62
CA SER A 353 2.39 12.08 -24.47
C SER A 353 1.41 13.25 -24.27
N SER A 354 0.90 13.84 -25.35
CA SER A 354 -0.09 14.93 -25.33
C SER A 354 -1.45 14.53 -24.75
N HIS A 355 -1.77 13.23 -24.68
CA HIS A 355 -3.00 12.75 -24.04
C HIS A 355 -2.80 12.45 -22.55
N ASN A 356 -1.56 12.36 -22.08
CA ASN A 356 -1.21 11.85 -20.76
C ASN A 356 -0.59 12.95 -19.87
N ILE A 357 -1.32 14.06 -19.70
CA ILE A 357 -0.89 15.25 -18.95
C ILE A 357 -1.21 15.17 -17.45
N LEU A 358 -2.20 14.35 -17.07
CA LEU A 358 -2.67 14.23 -15.69
C LEU A 358 -2.10 12.98 -14.99
N HIS A 359 -1.78 13.13 -13.71
CA HIS A 359 -1.26 12.07 -12.87
C HIS A 359 -2.37 11.06 -12.49
N PRO A 360 -2.21 9.75 -12.75
CA PRO A 360 -3.25 8.74 -12.48
C PRO A 360 -3.65 8.59 -11.01
N ALA A 361 -2.76 8.92 -10.07
CA ALA A 361 -2.99 8.74 -8.63
C ALA A 361 -3.91 9.80 -7.99
N ASN A 362 -3.87 11.05 -8.47
CA ASN A 362 -4.55 12.19 -7.83
C ASN A 362 -5.23 13.14 -8.82
N GLY A 363 -5.06 12.94 -10.13
CA GLY A 363 -5.67 13.76 -11.17
C GLY A 363 -5.07 15.15 -11.35
N LYS A 364 -3.96 15.47 -10.66
CA LYS A 364 -3.25 16.74 -10.85
C LYS A 364 -2.38 16.68 -12.11
N PRO A 365 -2.10 17.82 -12.79
CA PRO A 365 -1.17 17.84 -13.90
C PRO A 365 0.23 17.34 -13.49
N ILE A 366 0.86 16.53 -14.34
CA ILE A 366 2.24 16.05 -14.18
C ILE A 366 3.20 16.74 -15.15
N ALA A 367 2.74 17.05 -16.37
CA ALA A 367 3.51 17.77 -17.38
C ALA A 367 3.49 19.28 -17.07
N ILE A 368 4.05 19.64 -15.91
CA ILE A 368 4.16 21.01 -15.43
C ILE A 368 5.58 21.51 -15.72
N PRO A 369 5.76 22.78 -16.10
CA PRO A 369 7.07 23.38 -16.16
C PRO A 369 7.84 23.20 -14.85
N SER A 370 9.10 22.80 -14.95
CA SER A 370 9.96 22.54 -13.80
C SER A 370 11.19 23.44 -13.82
N GLN A 371 11.78 23.68 -12.64
CA GLN A 371 13.09 24.32 -12.48
C GLN A 371 13.15 25.67 -13.23
N ASP A 372 14.03 25.78 -14.22
CA ASP A 372 14.35 27.02 -14.93
C ASP A 372 13.13 27.67 -15.60
N MET A 373 12.18 26.87 -16.11
CA MET A 373 10.95 27.40 -16.71
C MET A 373 10.09 28.14 -15.66
N VAL A 374 10.03 27.60 -14.44
CA VAL A 374 9.31 28.23 -13.32
C VAL A 374 10.05 29.49 -12.89
N LEU A 375 11.38 29.44 -12.79
CA LEU A 375 12.18 30.60 -12.43
C LEU A 375 11.99 31.75 -13.44
N GLY A 376 11.96 31.44 -14.75
CA GLY A 376 11.69 32.41 -15.80
C GLY A 376 10.30 33.05 -15.70
N CYS A 377 9.25 32.25 -15.44
CA CYS A 377 7.89 32.77 -15.24
C CYS A 377 7.76 33.60 -13.94
N TYR A 378 8.42 33.17 -12.88
CA TYR A 378 8.46 33.87 -11.61
C TYR A 378 9.16 35.22 -11.75
N TYR A 379 10.34 35.23 -12.39
CA TYR A 379 11.06 36.46 -12.72
C TYR A 379 10.19 37.40 -13.54
N LEU A 380 9.56 36.90 -14.61
CA LEU A 380 8.69 37.67 -15.50
C LEU A 380 7.52 38.35 -14.74
N THR A 381 6.94 37.71 -13.74
CA THR A 381 5.71 38.19 -13.08
C THR A 381 5.95 39.00 -11.81
N ARG A 382 7.22 39.18 -11.42
CA ARG A 382 7.61 39.91 -10.20
C ARG A 382 7.66 41.42 -10.46
N PRO A 383 7.01 42.26 -9.63
CA PRO A 383 7.09 43.72 -9.77
C PRO A 383 8.40 44.27 -9.18
N ARG A 384 8.87 45.39 -9.74
CA ARG A 384 9.99 46.17 -9.20
C ARG A 384 9.65 47.66 -9.20
N LYS A 385 9.93 48.34 -8.08
CA LYS A 385 9.70 49.78 -7.93
C LYS A 385 10.82 50.57 -8.62
N GLY A 386 10.47 51.71 -9.23
CA GLY A 386 11.44 52.61 -9.88
C GLY A 386 11.88 52.19 -11.28
N GLU A 387 11.15 51.28 -11.94
CA GLU A 387 11.43 50.92 -13.33
C GLU A 387 10.90 51.96 -14.34
N LYS A 388 11.53 51.99 -15.53
CA LYS A 388 11.11 52.87 -16.62
C LYS A 388 9.67 52.55 -17.03
N GLY A 389 8.81 53.56 -17.08
CA GLY A 389 7.42 53.40 -17.52
C GLY A 389 6.44 53.03 -16.40
N GLU A 390 6.85 53.08 -15.13
CA GLU A 390 5.95 52.96 -13.98
C GLU A 390 4.79 53.98 -14.04
N GLY A 391 3.57 53.51 -13.76
CA GLY A 391 2.34 54.31 -13.76
C GLY A 391 1.74 54.59 -15.13
N LYS A 392 2.29 54.06 -16.23
CA LYS A 392 1.73 54.22 -17.58
C LYS A 392 0.45 53.40 -17.77
N ASN A 393 -0.43 53.90 -18.63
CA ASN A 393 -1.68 53.23 -19.03
C ASN A 393 -1.56 52.75 -20.47
N PHE A 394 -1.91 51.50 -20.74
CA PHE A 394 -1.94 50.90 -22.07
C PHE A 394 -3.37 50.50 -22.46
N GLY A 395 -3.75 50.76 -23.71
CA GLY A 395 -5.06 50.43 -24.27
C GLY A 395 -5.22 48.98 -24.72
N SER A 396 -4.12 48.26 -24.95
CA SER A 396 -4.12 46.84 -25.36
C SER A 396 -2.82 46.10 -25.01
N PHE A 397 -2.84 44.77 -25.06
CA PHE A 397 -1.63 43.95 -24.87
C PHE A 397 -0.57 44.21 -25.94
N SER A 398 -0.97 44.42 -27.20
CA SER A 398 -0.07 44.70 -28.32
C SER A 398 0.68 46.02 -28.12
N GLU A 399 0.00 47.04 -27.59
CA GLU A 399 0.62 48.33 -27.27
C GLU A 399 1.67 48.20 -26.17
N THR A 400 1.38 47.40 -25.13
CA THR A 400 2.35 47.09 -24.07
C THR A 400 3.57 46.35 -24.62
N LEU A 401 3.37 45.33 -25.48
CA LEU A 401 4.47 44.59 -26.10
C LEU A 401 5.37 45.53 -26.93
N LEU A 402 4.76 46.38 -27.73
CA LEU A 402 5.48 47.35 -28.57
C LEU A 402 6.22 48.39 -27.71
N ALA A 403 5.66 48.80 -26.57
CA ALA A 403 6.34 49.67 -25.62
C ALA A 403 7.55 49.00 -24.96
N TYR A 404 7.46 47.70 -24.66
CA TYR A 404 8.57 46.91 -24.15
C TYR A 404 9.68 46.74 -25.20
N GLU A 405 9.33 46.37 -26.44
CA GLU A 405 10.28 46.24 -27.55
C GLU A 405 11.02 47.54 -27.86
N ASN A 406 10.33 48.68 -27.75
CA ASN A 406 10.92 50.01 -27.90
C ASN A 406 11.65 50.52 -26.64
N ASN A 407 11.87 49.70 -25.63
CA ASN A 407 12.50 50.06 -24.34
C ASN A 407 11.85 51.26 -23.63
N SER A 408 10.57 51.51 -23.89
CA SER A 408 9.77 52.60 -23.31
C SER A 408 9.10 52.23 -21.98
N ALA A 409 9.04 50.92 -21.68
CA ALA A 409 8.64 50.36 -20.40
C ALA A 409 9.55 49.16 -20.05
N GLY A 410 9.95 49.05 -18.78
CA GLY A 410 10.70 47.90 -18.26
C GLY A 410 9.80 46.68 -18.03
N LEU A 411 10.41 45.51 -17.88
CA LEU A 411 9.68 44.24 -17.73
C LEU A 411 8.89 44.18 -16.42
N HIS A 412 9.44 44.76 -15.35
CA HIS A 412 8.90 44.69 -13.99
C HIS A 412 8.18 45.98 -13.58
N ALA A 413 8.07 46.94 -14.51
CA ALA A 413 7.37 48.20 -14.32
C ALA A 413 5.89 47.99 -14.02
N ILE A 414 5.39 48.68 -13.00
CA ILE A 414 3.98 48.65 -12.58
C ILE A 414 3.17 49.55 -13.51
N VAL A 415 2.20 48.99 -14.22
CA VAL A 415 1.43 49.65 -15.29
C VAL A 415 -0.04 49.25 -15.21
N ASN A 416 -0.90 50.02 -15.88
CA ASN A 416 -2.32 49.70 -16.01
C ASN A 416 -2.63 49.30 -17.45
N VAL A 417 -3.45 48.26 -17.64
CA VAL A 417 -3.81 47.77 -18.97
C VAL A 417 -5.31 47.56 -19.10
N ARG A 418 -5.84 47.83 -20.29
CA ARG A 418 -7.22 47.51 -20.64
C ARG A 418 -7.27 46.18 -21.41
N HIS A 419 -8.07 45.23 -20.94
CA HIS A 419 -8.29 43.95 -21.61
C HIS A 419 -9.77 43.54 -21.53
N LYS A 420 -10.37 43.15 -22.68
CA LYS A 420 -11.80 42.81 -22.82
C LYS A 420 -12.76 43.83 -22.17
N GLY A 421 -12.45 45.12 -22.32
CA GLY A 421 -13.27 46.21 -21.77
C GLY A 421 -13.09 46.47 -20.27
N LYS A 422 -12.39 45.61 -19.51
CA LYS A 422 -12.04 45.82 -18.09
C LYS A 422 -10.65 46.45 -17.96
N TRP A 423 -10.49 47.33 -16.97
CA TRP A 423 -9.19 47.89 -16.60
C TRP A 423 -8.57 47.06 -15.47
N TYR A 424 -7.36 46.57 -15.70
CA TYR A 424 -6.52 45.93 -14.69
C TYR A 424 -5.51 46.97 -14.23
N LYS A 425 -5.56 47.31 -12.94
CA LYS A 425 -4.72 48.32 -12.31
C LYS A 425 -3.58 47.66 -11.53
N ASP A 426 -2.45 48.35 -11.42
CA ASP A 426 -1.27 47.92 -10.65
C ASP A 426 -0.71 46.54 -11.08
N THR A 427 -0.80 46.22 -12.37
CA THR A 427 -0.19 45.00 -12.94
C THR A 427 1.23 45.28 -13.44
N THR A 428 1.91 44.30 -14.05
CA THR A 428 3.25 44.48 -14.63
C THR A 428 3.29 44.17 -16.12
N VAL A 429 4.24 44.79 -16.84
CA VAL A 429 4.50 44.48 -18.26
C VAL A 429 4.74 42.98 -18.45
N GLY A 430 5.51 42.34 -17.57
CA GLY A 430 5.75 40.91 -17.63
C GLY A 430 4.51 40.04 -17.37
N ARG A 431 3.60 40.43 -16.46
CA ARG A 431 2.30 39.76 -16.31
C ARG A 431 1.45 39.88 -17.57
N ILE A 432 1.50 41.02 -18.26
CA ILE A 432 0.80 41.19 -19.55
C ILE A 432 1.37 40.26 -20.63
N ILE A 433 2.70 40.11 -20.71
CA ILE A 433 3.35 39.14 -21.61
C ILE A 433 2.91 37.71 -21.26
N PHE A 434 2.89 37.34 -19.98
CA PHE A 434 2.40 36.03 -19.54
C PHE A 434 0.93 35.80 -19.90
N ASN A 435 0.07 36.81 -19.76
CA ASN A 435 -1.35 36.69 -20.10
C ASN A 435 -1.59 36.62 -21.62
N SER A 436 -0.63 37.02 -22.46
CA SER A 436 -0.75 36.92 -23.92
C SER A 436 -0.74 35.49 -24.45
N ILE A 437 -0.16 34.54 -23.71
CA ILE A 437 -0.14 33.12 -24.08
C ILE A 437 -1.37 32.35 -23.56
N LEU A 438 -2.17 32.94 -22.67
CA LEU A 438 -3.33 32.27 -22.11
C LEU A 438 -4.42 32.07 -23.18
N PRO A 439 -5.17 30.95 -23.13
CA PRO A 439 -6.35 30.76 -23.97
C PRO A 439 -7.40 31.85 -23.74
N GLU A 440 -8.14 32.21 -24.78
CA GLU A 440 -9.14 33.28 -24.74
C GLU A 440 -10.26 33.05 -23.70
N GLU A 441 -10.56 31.81 -23.33
CA GLU A 441 -11.59 31.48 -22.33
C GLU A 441 -11.17 31.77 -20.89
N VAL A 442 -9.87 31.94 -20.64
CA VAL A 442 -9.31 32.07 -19.29
C VAL A 442 -9.29 33.55 -18.91
N GLU A 443 -9.61 33.84 -17.65
CA GLU A 443 -9.54 35.20 -17.12
C GLU A 443 -8.10 35.69 -16.91
N TYR A 444 -7.92 37.00 -16.78
CA TYR A 444 -6.61 37.60 -16.56
C TYR A 444 -6.05 37.18 -15.21
N VAL A 445 -4.82 36.66 -15.21
CA VAL A 445 -4.09 36.22 -14.01
C VAL A 445 -3.16 37.35 -13.57
N ASP A 446 -3.52 38.03 -12.48
CA ASP A 446 -2.73 39.13 -11.91
C ASP A 446 -2.04 38.73 -10.60
N ASP A 447 -1.11 37.77 -10.68
CA ASP A 447 -0.43 37.25 -9.51
C ASP A 447 1.02 36.85 -9.84
N ILE A 448 1.86 36.73 -8.80
CA ILE A 448 3.22 36.20 -8.93
C ILE A 448 3.13 34.69 -9.17
N ILE A 449 3.74 34.25 -10.27
CA ILE A 449 3.63 32.88 -10.76
C ILE A 449 4.68 32.00 -10.10
N THR A 450 4.28 31.28 -9.05
CA THR A 450 5.08 30.23 -8.39
C THR A 450 4.74 28.85 -8.96
N ASN A 451 5.56 27.83 -8.68
CA ASN A 451 5.31 26.45 -9.09
C ASN A 451 3.91 25.94 -8.69
N LYS A 452 3.49 26.21 -7.44
CA LYS A 452 2.16 25.83 -6.94
C LYS A 452 1.03 26.50 -7.70
N LYS A 453 1.17 27.80 -8.01
CA LYS A 453 0.16 28.56 -8.76
C LYS A 453 0.11 28.11 -10.23
N LEU A 454 1.25 27.81 -10.85
CA LEU A 454 1.29 27.20 -12.19
C LEU A 454 0.53 25.88 -12.23
N GLN A 455 0.71 25.02 -11.23
CA GLN A 455 -0.02 23.76 -11.16
C GLN A 455 -1.54 23.95 -11.10
N ILE A 456 -2.01 24.90 -10.30
CA ILE A 456 -3.44 25.23 -10.18
C ILE A 456 -3.95 25.80 -11.51
N LEU A 457 -3.20 26.72 -12.11
CA LEU A 457 -3.56 27.36 -13.37
C LEU A 457 -3.65 26.35 -14.52
N VAL A 458 -2.66 25.46 -14.67
CA VAL A 458 -2.68 24.41 -15.70
C VAL A 458 -3.88 23.49 -15.52
N ASN A 459 -4.23 23.14 -14.26
CA ASN A 459 -5.41 22.33 -13.98
C ASN A 459 -6.71 23.04 -14.35
N GLN A 460 -6.84 24.33 -14.02
CA GLN A 460 -8.00 25.14 -14.40
C GLN A 460 -8.13 25.28 -15.92
N ILE A 461 -7.03 25.51 -16.63
CA ILE A 461 -7.00 25.59 -18.09
C ILE A 461 -7.45 24.26 -18.70
N PHE A 462 -6.99 23.13 -18.17
CA PHE A 462 -7.40 21.81 -18.62
C PHE A 462 -8.91 21.58 -18.46
N LEU A 463 -9.48 21.96 -17.32
CA LEU A 463 -10.91 21.82 -17.03
C LEU A 463 -11.80 22.71 -17.90
N ILE A 464 -11.36 23.95 -18.17
CA ILE A 464 -12.15 24.93 -18.94
C ILE A 464 -12.04 24.70 -20.44
N THR A 465 -10.81 24.50 -20.94
CA THR A 465 -10.50 24.54 -22.38
C THR A 465 -10.28 23.17 -23.01
N GLY A 466 -10.11 22.13 -22.18
CA GLY A 466 -9.81 20.77 -22.60
C GLY A 466 -8.35 20.55 -23.01
N ASN A 467 -8.06 19.33 -23.46
CA ASN A 467 -6.69 18.85 -23.64
C ASN A 467 -5.90 19.61 -24.73
N LYS A 468 -6.48 19.80 -25.92
CA LYS A 468 -5.76 20.35 -27.09
C LYS A 468 -5.21 21.76 -26.86
N LYS A 469 -6.02 22.66 -26.28
CA LYS A 469 -5.58 24.04 -25.99
C LYS A 469 -4.58 24.07 -24.84
N THR A 470 -4.73 23.18 -23.85
CA THR A 470 -3.78 23.03 -22.75
C THR A 470 -2.39 22.60 -23.23
N VAL A 471 -2.29 21.62 -24.15
CA VAL A 471 -1.00 21.21 -24.74
C VAL A 471 -0.31 22.38 -25.44
N LYS A 472 -1.06 23.14 -26.26
CA LYS A 472 -0.51 24.31 -26.94
C LYS A 472 0.01 25.35 -25.93
N PHE A 473 -0.78 25.65 -24.90
CA PHE A 473 -0.38 26.53 -23.82
C PHE A 473 0.91 26.06 -23.13
N LEU A 474 1.05 24.75 -22.85
CA LEU A 474 2.26 24.20 -22.24
C LEU A 474 3.51 24.35 -23.13
N ASP A 475 3.38 24.14 -24.44
CA ASP A 475 4.48 24.34 -25.39
C ASP A 475 4.90 25.82 -25.49
N ASP A 476 3.93 26.74 -25.50
CA ASP A 476 4.18 28.19 -25.52
C ASP A 476 4.77 28.67 -24.19
N LEU A 477 4.28 28.16 -23.07
CA LEU A 477 4.79 28.42 -21.72
C LEU A 477 6.24 27.93 -21.54
N LYS A 478 6.58 26.76 -22.08
CA LYS A 478 7.95 26.24 -22.10
C LYS A 478 8.89 27.22 -22.81
N LYS A 479 8.52 27.68 -24.02
CA LYS A 479 9.33 28.63 -24.81
C LYS A 479 9.53 29.93 -24.03
N LEU A 480 8.44 30.51 -23.53
CA LEU A 480 8.48 31.74 -22.74
C LEU A 480 9.35 31.58 -21.49
N GLY A 481 9.19 30.48 -20.76
CA GLY A 481 9.94 30.20 -19.53
C GLY A 481 11.45 30.12 -19.78
N PHE A 482 11.90 29.40 -20.81
CA PHE A 482 13.33 29.32 -21.15
C PHE A 482 13.90 30.65 -21.64
N GLU A 483 13.16 31.38 -22.46
CA GLU A 483 13.59 32.70 -22.96
C GLU A 483 13.75 33.69 -21.79
N MET A 484 12.75 33.77 -20.91
CA MET A 484 12.79 34.69 -19.76
C MET A 484 13.80 34.26 -18.70
N SER A 485 13.99 32.95 -18.50
CA SER A 485 15.06 32.45 -17.63
C SER A 485 16.44 32.89 -18.15
N THR A 486 16.69 32.75 -19.46
CA THR A 486 17.93 33.23 -20.09
C THR A 486 18.10 34.74 -19.94
N LYS A 487 17.05 35.52 -20.20
CA LYS A 487 17.07 37.00 -20.05
C LYS A 487 17.25 37.44 -18.59
N SER A 488 16.79 36.65 -17.62
CA SER A 488 16.95 36.98 -16.19
C SER A 488 18.41 37.06 -15.78
N GLY A 489 19.31 36.32 -16.46
CA GLY A 489 20.73 36.27 -16.11
C GLY A 489 21.00 35.77 -14.69
N SER A 490 20.04 35.05 -14.08
CA SER A 490 20.14 34.57 -12.70
C SER A 490 21.36 33.68 -12.53
N SER A 491 22.25 34.07 -11.62
CA SER A 491 23.46 33.33 -11.26
C SER A 491 23.54 33.16 -9.75
N ILE A 492 24.30 32.19 -9.26
CA ILE A 492 24.57 32.03 -7.84
C ILE A 492 26.04 32.32 -7.58
N SER A 493 26.29 33.26 -6.68
CA SER A 493 27.61 33.60 -6.15
C SER A 493 27.66 33.40 -4.63
N ILE A 494 28.86 33.36 -4.06
CA ILE A 494 29.05 33.27 -2.60
C ILE A 494 28.50 34.52 -1.89
N SER A 495 28.48 35.67 -2.57
CA SER A 495 27.91 36.92 -2.06
C SER A 495 26.38 36.87 -1.91
N ASP A 496 25.68 36.11 -2.76
CA ASP A 496 24.21 36.01 -2.71
C ASP A 496 23.69 35.22 -1.49
N ILE A 497 24.55 34.42 -0.87
CA ILE A 497 24.23 33.62 0.31
C ILE A 497 24.47 34.47 1.56
N LEU A 498 23.43 35.14 2.07
CA LEU A 498 23.53 36.01 3.24
C LEU A 498 23.37 35.21 4.55
N ILE A 499 24.34 35.37 5.46
CA ILE A 499 24.27 34.80 6.81
C ILE A 499 23.54 35.83 7.68
N PRO A 500 22.49 35.43 8.43
CA PRO A 500 21.72 36.41 9.17
C PRO A 500 22.49 36.99 10.35
N GLU A 501 22.46 38.31 10.51
CA GLU A 501 23.21 39.01 11.58
C GLU A 501 22.76 38.56 12.97
N LYS A 502 21.45 38.28 13.12
CA LYS A 502 20.85 37.80 14.38
C LYS A 502 21.15 36.33 14.70
N LYS A 503 21.90 35.62 13.86
CA LYS A 503 22.22 34.19 14.05
C LYS A 503 22.87 33.95 15.42
N ASP A 504 23.93 34.68 15.73
CA ASP A 504 24.70 34.47 16.95
C ASP A 504 23.88 34.79 18.20
N GLU A 505 22.98 35.77 18.12
CA GLU A 505 22.05 36.08 19.20
C GLU A 505 21.10 34.90 19.49
N ILE A 506 20.54 34.29 18.44
CA ILE A 506 19.62 33.13 18.57
C ILE A 506 20.36 31.93 19.15
N ILE A 507 21.57 31.66 18.66
CA ILE A 507 22.41 30.55 19.13
C ILE A 507 22.80 30.75 20.60
N ASN A 508 23.22 31.97 20.98
CA ASN A 508 23.56 32.29 22.37
C ASN A 508 22.34 32.19 23.31
N SER A 509 21.15 32.55 22.84
CA SER A 509 19.89 32.32 23.58
C SER A 509 19.64 30.83 23.79
N ALA A 510 19.81 30.01 22.75
CA ALA A 510 19.65 28.57 22.83
C ALA A 510 20.66 27.93 23.80
N PHE A 511 21.92 28.34 23.78
CA PHE A 511 22.93 27.88 24.75
C PHE A 511 22.57 28.25 26.19
N LYS A 512 22.02 29.46 26.44
CA LYS A 512 21.53 29.85 27.76
C LYS A 512 20.35 28.98 28.21
N GLU A 513 19.39 28.73 27.32
CA GLU A 513 18.26 27.83 27.61
C GLU A 513 18.74 26.39 27.91
N VAL A 514 19.64 25.84 27.10
CA VAL A 514 20.27 24.54 27.34
C VAL A 514 21.03 24.52 28.66
N ALA A 515 21.79 25.56 28.98
CA ALA A 515 22.47 25.68 30.27
C ALA A 515 21.47 25.72 31.44
N THR A 516 20.30 26.36 31.29
CA THR A 516 19.26 26.30 32.33
C THR A 516 18.64 24.92 32.48
N ILE A 517 18.48 24.17 31.38
CA ILE A 517 18.01 22.78 31.39
C ILE A 517 19.05 21.88 32.03
N GLN A 518 20.32 22.08 31.70
CA GLN A 518 21.45 21.37 32.29
C GLN A 518 21.53 21.69 33.78
N ASN A 519 21.45 22.95 34.20
CA ASN A 519 21.38 23.33 35.61
C ASN A 519 20.17 22.71 36.32
N LYS A 520 19.00 22.60 35.66
CA LYS A 520 17.82 21.91 36.20
C LYS A 520 18.05 20.40 36.35
N PHE A 521 18.82 19.81 35.46
CA PHE A 521 19.25 18.43 35.55
C PHE A 521 20.29 18.25 36.68
N ASP A 522 21.29 19.13 36.75
CA ASP A 522 22.33 19.15 37.80
C ASP A 522 21.72 19.45 39.19
N THR A 523 20.60 20.18 39.26
CA THR A 523 19.79 20.40 40.47
C THR A 523 18.69 19.36 40.69
N HIS A 524 18.65 18.31 39.85
CA HIS A 524 17.82 17.10 39.99
C HIS A 524 16.30 17.32 39.86
N ILE A 525 15.90 18.31 39.06
CA ILE A 525 14.50 18.59 38.72
C ILE A 525 14.07 17.76 37.49
N LEU A 526 15.00 17.45 36.58
CA LEU A 526 14.75 16.72 35.33
C LEU A 526 15.45 15.37 35.31
N THR A 527 14.85 14.37 34.66
CA THR A 527 15.50 13.09 34.33
C THR A 527 16.39 13.23 33.09
N ASP A 528 17.32 12.29 32.85
CA ASP A 528 18.22 12.36 31.67
C ASP A 528 17.44 12.26 30.34
N GLY A 529 16.40 11.42 30.28
CA GLY A 529 15.51 11.35 29.12
C GLY A 529 14.75 12.65 28.87
N GLU A 530 14.23 13.30 29.92
CA GLU A 530 13.57 14.61 29.81
C GLU A 530 14.55 15.72 29.42
N ARG A 531 15.77 15.71 30.00
CA ARG A 531 16.87 16.62 29.65
C ARG A 531 17.17 16.49 28.16
N TYR A 532 17.45 15.27 27.69
CA TYR A 532 17.77 14.98 26.31
C TYR A 532 16.68 15.45 25.34
N ASN A 533 15.41 15.13 25.61
CA ASN A 533 14.28 15.57 24.79
C ASN A 533 14.14 17.10 24.77
N LYS A 534 14.24 17.76 25.93
CA LYS A 534 14.14 19.23 26.02
C LYS A 534 15.30 19.94 25.32
N VAL A 535 16.52 19.40 25.41
CA VAL A 535 17.70 19.92 24.68
C VAL A 535 17.48 19.85 23.18
N ILE A 536 16.98 18.72 22.67
CA ILE A 536 16.63 18.55 21.26
C ILE A 536 15.56 19.55 20.82
N ASP A 537 14.53 19.77 21.64
CA ASP A 537 13.45 20.70 21.32
C ASP A 537 13.96 22.15 21.24
N VAL A 538 14.81 22.57 22.19
CA VAL A 538 15.44 23.90 22.16
C VAL A 538 16.25 24.10 20.87
N TRP A 539 17.07 23.13 20.50
CA TRP A 539 17.85 23.20 19.26
C TRP A 539 17.00 23.16 18.01
N THR A 540 15.89 22.43 18.01
CA THR A 540 14.92 22.40 16.92
C THR A 540 14.26 23.78 16.75
N HIS A 541 13.84 24.41 17.86
CA HIS A 541 13.30 25.77 17.84
C HIS A 541 14.32 26.80 17.39
N ALA A 542 15.57 26.71 17.86
CA ALA A 542 16.65 27.60 17.45
C ALA A 542 16.93 27.48 15.94
N THR A 543 17.01 26.25 15.43
CA THR A 543 17.22 25.95 14.01
C THR A 543 16.11 26.54 13.15
N ASN A 544 14.84 26.41 13.57
CA ASN A 544 13.69 26.97 12.84
C ASN A 544 13.66 28.51 12.90
N ARG A 545 14.02 29.10 14.04
CA ARG A 545 14.13 30.56 14.19
C ARG A 545 15.21 31.13 13.27
N VAL A 546 16.40 30.53 13.22
CA VAL A 546 17.48 30.93 12.30
C VAL A 546 17.01 30.82 10.84
N ALA A 547 16.31 29.74 10.48
CA ALA A 547 15.80 29.56 9.13
C ALA A 547 14.74 30.58 8.71
N ALA A 548 13.89 31.02 9.65
CA ALA A 548 12.88 32.05 9.40
C ALA A 548 13.54 33.42 9.20
N THR A 549 14.42 33.83 10.13
CA THR A 549 15.15 35.11 10.04
C THR A 549 15.98 35.21 8.76
N MET A 550 16.68 34.13 8.40
CA MET A 550 17.45 34.05 7.15
C MET A 550 16.56 34.30 5.91
N MET A 551 15.38 33.67 5.85
CA MET A 551 14.45 33.88 4.72
C MET A 551 13.91 35.30 4.68
N GLU A 552 13.64 35.92 5.83
CA GLU A 552 13.19 37.32 5.90
C GLU A 552 14.26 38.30 5.40
N GLU A 553 15.53 38.07 5.73
CA GLU A 553 16.64 38.93 5.26
C GLU A 553 16.90 38.74 3.76
N LEU A 554 16.92 37.49 3.29
CA LEU A 554 17.02 37.19 1.85
C LEU A 554 15.86 37.77 1.03
N ALA A 555 14.65 37.85 1.61
CA ALA A 555 13.50 38.45 0.95
C ALA A 555 13.62 39.98 0.79
N LYS A 556 14.37 40.65 1.67
CA LYS A 556 14.59 42.10 1.62
C LYS A 556 15.76 42.48 0.70
N ASP A 557 16.72 41.59 0.54
CA ASP A 557 17.89 41.83 -0.28
C ASP A 557 17.52 42.06 -1.76
N ASN A 558 18.03 43.15 -2.35
CA ASN A 558 17.76 43.58 -3.72
C ASN A 558 16.26 43.60 -4.09
N ASP A 559 15.38 44.08 -3.20
CA ASP A 559 13.91 44.04 -3.36
C ASP A 559 13.37 42.60 -3.59
N GLY A 560 14.11 41.62 -3.06
CA GLY A 560 13.93 40.18 -3.19
C GLY A 560 14.22 39.62 -4.59
N PHE A 561 15.00 40.34 -5.41
CA PHE A 561 15.64 39.79 -6.62
C PHE A 561 16.97 39.08 -6.31
N ASN A 562 17.22 38.72 -5.05
CA ASN A 562 18.31 37.81 -4.70
C ASN A 562 18.08 36.45 -5.41
N PRO A 563 19.05 35.92 -6.18
CA PRO A 563 18.87 34.69 -6.95
C PRO A 563 18.55 33.46 -6.08
N VAL A 564 19.17 33.33 -4.91
CA VAL A 564 18.95 32.21 -3.98
C VAL A 564 17.54 32.28 -3.41
N PHE A 565 17.07 33.48 -3.05
CA PHE A 565 15.70 33.70 -2.61
C PHE A 565 14.70 33.37 -3.71
N MET A 566 14.91 33.89 -4.92
CA MET A 566 14.01 33.66 -6.06
C MET A 566 13.87 32.17 -6.38
N MET A 567 14.96 31.40 -6.35
CA MET A 567 14.91 29.96 -6.63
C MET A 567 14.06 29.18 -5.61
N ALA A 568 14.15 29.53 -4.32
CA ALA A 568 13.37 28.88 -3.28
C ALA A 568 11.92 29.38 -3.19
N ASP A 569 11.68 30.69 -3.27
CA ASP A 569 10.33 31.27 -3.20
C ASP A 569 9.47 30.90 -4.42
N SER A 570 10.08 30.88 -5.61
CA SER A 570 9.40 30.38 -6.82
C SER A 570 9.04 28.89 -6.75
N GLY A 571 9.74 28.12 -5.91
CA GLY A 571 9.65 26.67 -5.87
C GLY A 571 10.26 25.99 -7.10
N ALA A 572 11.15 26.69 -7.82
CA ALA A 572 11.89 26.13 -8.95
C ALA A 572 12.90 25.08 -8.49
N ARG A 573 13.75 25.44 -7.53
CA ARG A 573 14.72 24.54 -6.89
C ARG A 573 15.21 25.15 -5.58
N GLY A 574 15.36 24.32 -4.56
CA GLY A 574 15.75 24.79 -3.23
C GLY A 574 14.59 24.71 -2.25
N SER A 575 14.87 24.23 -1.04
CA SER A 575 13.96 24.34 0.09
C SER A 575 14.55 25.27 1.15
N GLN A 576 13.69 25.79 2.04
CA GLN A 576 14.13 26.55 3.20
C GLN A 576 15.19 25.78 4.02
N ASP A 577 15.04 24.46 4.16
CA ASP A 577 16.01 23.61 4.85
C ASP A 577 17.37 23.51 4.15
N GLN A 578 17.39 23.54 2.81
CA GLN A 578 18.64 23.53 2.05
C GLN A 578 19.37 24.87 2.18
N ILE A 579 18.65 25.99 2.05
CA ILE A 579 19.23 27.33 2.23
C ILE A 579 19.71 27.50 3.68
N LYS A 580 18.95 26.99 4.65
CA LYS A 580 19.35 26.96 6.06
C LYS A 580 20.69 26.29 6.26
N GLN A 581 20.98 25.18 5.57
CA GLN A 581 22.30 24.53 5.66
C GLN A 581 23.41 25.36 4.99
N LEU A 582 23.09 26.14 3.96
CA LEU A 582 24.05 27.00 3.26
C LEU A 582 24.43 28.24 4.08
N ALA A 583 23.44 28.96 4.63
CA ALA A 583 23.63 30.29 5.22
C ALA A 583 23.24 30.39 6.70
N GLY A 584 22.37 29.51 7.19
CA GLY A 584 21.90 29.51 8.58
C GLY A 584 22.80 28.67 9.47
N MET A 585 22.39 27.42 9.68
CA MET A 585 23.12 26.39 10.42
C MET A 585 22.66 25.00 9.96
N ARG A 586 23.48 23.98 10.14
CA ARG A 586 23.09 22.61 9.74
C ARG A 586 22.13 21.93 10.73
N GLY A 587 22.28 22.19 12.03
CA GLY A 587 21.36 21.70 13.07
C GLY A 587 21.66 20.28 13.57
N LEU A 588 20.62 19.55 13.97
CA LEU A 588 20.73 18.24 14.62
C LEU A 588 20.87 17.07 13.62
N MET A 589 21.77 16.12 13.94
CA MET A 589 22.08 14.96 13.10
C MET A 589 21.61 13.65 13.73
N ALA A 590 21.23 12.67 12.91
CA ALA A 590 20.80 11.35 13.37
C ALA A 590 21.98 10.37 13.55
N LYS A 591 21.93 9.57 14.62
CA LYS A 591 22.92 8.53 14.93
C LYS A 591 22.56 7.20 14.27
N PRO A 592 23.55 6.45 13.74
CA PRO A 592 23.35 5.11 13.19
C PRO A 592 23.49 4.05 14.28
N LYS A 593 22.54 3.96 15.21
CA LYS A 593 22.40 2.80 16.10
C LYS A 593 21.17 1.97 15.69
N LYS A 594 21.34 0.65 15.61
CA LYS A 594 20.26 -0.33 15.69
C LYS A 594 20.25 -0.83 17.13
N SER A 595 19.38 -0.31 18.00
CA SER A 595 19.17 -0.98 19.28
C SER A 595 18.44 -2.31 19.02
N MET A 596 18.82 -3.37 19.74
CA MET A 596 18.12 -4.67 19.75
C MET A 596 16.67 -4.54 20.24
N THR A 597 16.29 -3.43 20.88
CA THR A 597 14.94 -3.13 21.36
C THR A 597 14.02 -2.48 20.32
N GLY A 598 14.50 -2.24 19.09
CA GLY A 598 13.66 -1.75 17.99
C GLY A 598 13.51 -0.22 17.89
N GLU A 599 14.13 0.54 18.79
CA GLU A 599 14.13 2.01 18.71
C GLU A 599 15.03 2.49 17.54
N LYS A 600 14.41 3.20 16.60
CA LYS A 600 15.07 3.76 15.41
C LYS A 600 15.52 5.20 15.69
N GLY A 601 16.83 5.43 15.60
CA GLY A 601 17.41 6.76 15.32
C GLY A 601 17.49 7.73 16.50
N GLU A 602 18.38 7.47 17.47
CA GLU A 602 18.81 8.50 18.43
C GLU A 602 19.36 9.74 17.68
N ILE A 603 19.01 10.94 18.12
CA ILE A 603 19.56 12.20 17.63
C ILE A 603 20.82 12.55 18.43
N ILE A 604 21.83 13.13 17.79
CA ILE A 604 23.01 13.61 18.49
C ILE A 604 22.67 14.95 19.15
N GLU A 605 22.83 15.03 20.48
CA GLU A 605 22.46 16.22 21.28
C GLU A 605 23.29 17.47 20.95
N SER A 606 24.51 17.28 20.44
CA SER A 606 25.38 18.35 19.96
C SER A 606 25.01 18.75 18.52
N PRO A 607 24.42 19.94 18.30
CA PRO A 607 24.10 20.41 16.96
C PRO A 607 25.35 20.88 16.21
N ILE A 608 25.23 20.98 14.89
CA ILE A 608 26.21 21.66 14.04
C ILE A 608 25.72 23.11 13.86
N THR A 609 26.38 24.05 14.54
CA THR A 609 26.05 25.49 14.50
C THR A 609 26.58 26.17 13.24
N SER A 610 27.64 25.62 12.66
CA SER A 610 28.25 26.13 11.45
C SER A 610 27.39 25.83 10.20
N ASN A 611 27.55 26.63 9.16
CA ASN A 611 26.92 26.41 7.85
C ASN A 611 27.97 26.13 6.76
N PHE A 612 27.53 25.82 5.52
CA PHE A 612 28.47 25.51 4.44
C PHE A 612 29.29 26.73 3.97
N LYS A 613 28.77 27.96 4.11
CA LYS A 613 29.51 29.18 3.75
C LYS A 613 30.64 29.49 4.74
N GLU A 614 30.41 29.25 6.03
CA GLU A 614 31.41 29.39 7.10
C GLU A 614 32.44 28.24 7.09
N GLY A 615 32.02 27.07 6.61
CA GLY A 615 32.80 25.84 6.68
C GLY A 615 32.48 25.01 7.92
N LEU A 616 32.85 23.73 7.88
CA LEU A 616 32.60 22.78 8.97
C LEU A 616 33.93 22.37 9.61
N SER A 617 33.97 22.29 10.94
CA SER A 617 35.09 21.65 11.63
C SER A 617 35.16 20.14 11.30
N VAL A 618 36.33 19.53 11.54
CA VAL A 618 36.52 18.08 11.32
C VAL A 618 35.50 17.25 12.10
N MET A 619 35.19 17.66 13.34
CA MET A 619 34.23 16.95 14.18
C MET A 619 32.79 17.10 13.67
N GLU A 620 32.35 18.31 13.31
CA GLU A 620 31.02 18.55 12.74
C GLU A 620 30.85 17.81 11.41
N TYR A 621 31.87 17.83 10.55
CA TYR A 621 31.87 17.06 9.31
C TYR A 621 31.76 15.56 9.58
N PHE A 622 32.55 15.02 10.51
CA PHE A 622 32.51 13.62 10.89
C PHE A 622 31.14 13.19 11.43
N ILE A 623 30.52 14.01 12.31
CA ILE A 623 29.15 13.79 12.81
C ILE A 623 28.17 13.73 11.64
N SER A 624 28.26 14.68 10.70
CA SER A 624 27.42 14.72 9.50
C SER A 624 27.58 13.48 8.61
N THR A 625 28.77 12.88 8.51
CA THR A 625 28.99 11.71 7.64
C THR A 625 28.17 10.49 8.04
N HIS A 626 27.85 10.35 9.33
CA HIS A 626 27.08 9.21 9.85
C HIS A 626 25.65 9.21 9.33
N GLY A 627 24.98 10.37 9.40
CA GLY A 627 23.64 10.54 8.83
C GLY A 627 23.67 10.32 7.32
N ALA A 628 24.53 11.03 6.60
CA ALA A 628 24.63 10.95 5.14
C ALA A 628 24.85 9.51 4.63
N ARG A 629 25.77 8.76 5.25
CA ARG A 629 26.02 7.34 4.90
C ARG A 629 24.81 6.45 5.17
N LYS A 630 24.11 6.67 6.30
CA LYS A 630 22.89 5.93 6.63
C LYS A 630 21.79 6.20 5.60
N GLY A 631 21.54 7.48 5.25
CA GLY A 631 20.56 7.86 4.24
C GLY A 631 20.84 7.22 2.87
N LEU A 632 22.11 7.22 2.45
CA LEU A 632 22.58 6.53 1.23
C LEU A 632 22.32 5.02 1.26
N ALA A 633 22.74 4.36 2.34
CA ALA A 633 22.57 2.92 2.49
C ALA A 633 21.09 2.51 2.56
N ASP A 634 20.27 3.27 3.28
CA ASP A 634 18.83 3.03 3.38
C ASP A 634 18.15 3.21 2.02
N THR A 635 18.52 4.23 1.26
CA THR A 635 17.99 4.46 -0.10
C THR A 635 18.30 3.27 -1.02
N ALA A 636 19.55 2.79 -1.00
CA ALA A 636 19.98 1.66 -1.83
C ALA A 636 19.28 0.34 -1.45
N LEU A 637 19.03 0.09 -0.16
CA LEU A 637 18.40 -1.14 0.30
C LEU A 637 16.86 -1.11 0.20
N LYS A 638 16.22 -0.01 0.61
CA LYS A 638 14.75 0.08 0.71
C LYS A 638 14.05 0.23 -0.62
N THR A 639 14.75 0.70 -1.65
CA THR A 639 14.21 0.75 -3.03
C THR A 639 13.76 -0.64 -3.51
N ALA A 640 14.48 -1.70 -3.12
CA ALA A 640 14.10 -3.07 -3.47
C ALA A 640 12.80 -3.52 -2.78
N ASP A 641 12.60 -3.11 -1.52
CA ASP A 641 11.40 -3.43 -0.74
C ASP A 641 10.16 -2.72 -1.30
N ALA A 642 10.30 -1.45 -1.71
CA ALA A 642 9.22 -0.69 -2.33
C ALA A 642 8.78 -1.31 -3.67
N GLY A 643 9.74 -1.60 -4.56
CA GLY A 643 9.44 -2.27 -5.83
C GLY A 643 8.83 -3.67 -5.65
N TYR A 644 9.21 -4.37 -4.59
CA TYR A 644 8.62 -5.65 -4.23
C TYR A 644 7.18 -5.51 -3.71
N LEU A 645 6.88 -4.49 -2.92
CA LEU A 645 5.51 -4.16 -2.50
C LEU A 645 4.62 -3.83 -3.71
N THR A 646 5.07 -2.96 -4.61
CA THR A 646 4.34 -2.61 -5.84
C THR A 646 3.97 -3.85 -6.64
N ARG A 647 4.92 -4.77 -6.77
CA ARG A 647 4.66 -6.05 -7.45
C ARG A 647 3.56 -6.85 -6.75
N ARG A 648 3.61 -7.00 -5.42
CA ARG A 648 2.57 -7.72 -4.66
C ARG A 648 1.20 -7.07 -4.84
N LEU A 649 1.14 -5.74 -4.85
CA LEU A 649 -0.11 -5.01 -5.10
C LEU A 649 -0.67 -5.29 -6.50
N VAL A 650 0.18 -5.30 -7.53
CA VAL A 650 -0.23 -5.65 -8.90
C VAL A 650 -0.74 -7.09 -8.96
N ASP A 651 -0.03 -8.03 -8.34
CA ASP A 651 -0.40 -9.45 -8.34
C ASP A 651 -1.76 -9.71 -7.65
N VAL A 652 -2.14 -8.90 -6.66
CA VAL A 652 -3.48 -8.95 -6.03
C VAL A 652 -4.56 -8.29 -6.88
N ALA A 653 -4.25 -7.13 -7.47
CA ALA A 653 -5.27 -6.25 -8.05
C ALA A 653 -5.46 -6.40 -9.57
N GLN A 654 -4.58 -7.14 -10.26
CA GLN A 654 -4.60 -7.23 -11.73
C GLN A 654 -5.95 -7.64 -12.33
N ASP A 655 -6.76 -8.44 -11.64
CA ASP A 655 -8.03 -8.96 -12.17
C ASP A 655 -9.19 -7.94 -12.00
N VAL A 656 -8.91 -6.76 -11.43
CA VAL A 656 -9.91 -5.72 -11.21
C VAL A 656 -10.00 -4.78 -12.42
N VAL A 657 -11.01 -5.03 -13.25
CA VAL A 657 -11.34 -4.25 -14.46
C VAL A 657 -12.74 -3.64 -14.32
N ILE A 658 -13.01 -2.52 -15.00
CA ILE A 658 -14.37 -1.99 -15.10
C ILE A 658 -15.18 -2.83 -16.09
N THR A 659 -16.22 -3.51 -15.62
CA THR A 659 -16.98 -4.48 -16.43
C THR A 659 -18.35 -3.97 -16.83
N VAL A 660 -19.02 -3.20 -15.97
CA VAL A 660 -20.38 -2.67 -16.20
C VAL A 660 -20.43 -1.18 -15.85
N GLN A 661 -21.41 -0.44 -16.37
CA GLN A 661 -21.56 0.99 -16.05
C GLN A 661 -22.08 1.21 -14.62
N ASP A 662 -23.13 0.49 -14.22
CA ASP A 662 -23.79 0.66 -12.93
C ASP A 662 -24.20 -0.69 -12.35
N CYS A 663 -23.84 -0.96 -11.10
CA CYS A 663 -24.26 -2.16 -10.37
C CYS A 663 -25.58 -1.97 -9.60
N LYS A 664 -26.16 -0.76 -9.61
CA LYS A 664 -27.41 -0.40 -8.90
C LYS A 664 -27.40 -0.65 -7.38
N THR A 665 -26.23 -0.83 -6.77
CA THR A 665 -26.14 -0.89 -5.29
C THR A 665 -26.66 0.40 -4.66
N ILE A 666 -27.44 0.22 -3.59
CA ILE A 666 -27.91 1.26 -2.67
C ILE A 666 -26.93 1.47 -1.50
N ASN A 667 -25.90 0.64 -1.39
CA ASN A 667 -24.94 0.69 -0.31
C ASN A 667 -23.82 1.71 -0.60
N GLY A 668 -23.51 2.54 0.41
CA GLY A 668 -22.46 3.55 0.34
C GLY A 668 -21.61 3.59 1.60
N ILE A 669 -20.46 4.25 1.50
CA ILE A 669 -19.61 4.56 2.65
C ILE A 669 -19.85 6.00 3.10
N LEU A 670 -19.83 6.22 4.41
CA LEU A 670 -19.88 7.55 4.98
C LEU A 670 -18.47 8.16 4.95
N ILE A 671 -18.28 9.30 4.29
CA ILE A 671 -17.01 10.02 4.26
C ILE A 671 -17.16 11.36 4.99
N SER A 672 -16.12 11.71 5.75
CA SER A 672 -15.93 13.01 6.39
C SER A 672 -14.54 13.57 6.06
N ASP A 673 -14.26 14.79 6.53
CA ASP A 673 -12.89 15.33 6.58
C ASP A 673 -11.93 14.33 7.22
N LEU A 674 -10.72 14.22 6.68
CA LEU A 674 -9.63 13.49 7.32
C LEU A 674 -8.91 14.43 8.28
N LYS A 675 -9.01 14.15 9.58
CA LYS A 675 -8.45 14.99 10.65
C LYS A 675 -7.46 14.18 11.51
N GLU A 676 -6.31 14.76 11.83
CA GLU A 676 -5.45 14.30 12.93
C GLU A 676 -5.65 15.26 14.11
N GLY A 677 -6.45 14.82 15.09
CA GLY A 677 -6.99 15.71 16.11
C GLY A 677 -7.89 16.80 15.49
N GLU A 678 -7.44 18.05 15.53
CA GLU A 678 -8.16 19.23 15.03
C GLU A 678 -7.60 19.78 13.70
N GLU A 679 -6.48 19.23 13.23
CA GLU A 679 -5.89 19.64 11.96
C GLU A 679 -6.53 18.85 10.82
N ILE A 680 -7.25 19.57 9.94
CA ILE A 680 -7.80 18.99 8.72
C ILE A 680 -6.63 18.73 7.78
N ILE A 681 -6.29 17.45 7.61
CA ILE A 681 -5.28 16.99 6.65
C ILE A 681 -5.85 17.08 5.24
N GLU A 682 -7.10 16.63 5.07
CA GLU A 682 -7.79 16.65 3.78
C GLU A 682 -9.27 17.02 3.96
N PRO A 683 -9.74 18.09 3.28
CA PRO A 683 -11.13 18.52 3.37
C PRO A 683 -12.05 17.56 2.60
N LEU A 684 -13.31 17.49 3.02
CA LEU A 684 -14.34 16.65 2.38
C LEU A 684 -14.45 16.90 0.87
N ALA A 685 -14.40 18.16 0.43
CA ALA A 685 -14.53 18.54 -0.98
C ALA A 685 -13.49 17.85 -1.89
N ASP A 686 -12.24 17.73 -1.43
CA ASP A 686 -11.18 17.06 -2.19
C ASP A 686 -11.35 15.54 -2.20
N ARG A 687 -11.87 14.94 -1.11
CA ARG A 687 -12.10 13.49 -1.01
C ARG A 687 -13.25 13.01 -1.88
N VAL A 688 -14.32 13.79 -1.99
CA VAL A 688 -15.53 13.42 -2.74
C VAL A 688 -15.43 13.74 -4.23
N MET A 689 -14.42 14.50 -4.66
CA MET A 689 -14.22 14.87 -6.06
C MET A 689 -14.14 13.64 -6.98
N GLY A 690 -14.98 13.63 -8.02
CA GLY A 690 -15.06 12.53 -8.98
C GLY A 690 -15.61 11.22 -8.40
N ARG A 691 -16.37 11.29 -7.30
CA ARG A 691 -17.13 10.16 -6.72
C ARG A 691 -18.62 10.32 -6.99
N THR A 692 -19.35 9.22 -6.89
CA THR A 692 -20.80 9.20 -7.11
C THR A 692 -21.53 9.27 -5.78
N ILE A 693 -22.48 10.18 -5.64
CA ILE A 693 -23.32 10.30 -4.44
C ILE A 693 -24.38 9.19 -4.40
N VAL A 694 -24.70 8.69 -3.21
CA VAL A 694 -25.77 7.67 -3.01
C VAL A 694 -27.11 8.31 -2.76
N ASP A 695 -27.16 9.35 -1.93
CA ASP A 695 -28.40 10.01 -1.52
C ASP A 695 -28.56 11.38 -2.18
N ASP A 696 -29.80 11.84 -2.28
CA ASP A 696 -30.08 13.24 -2.62
C ASP A 696 -29.51 14.18 -1.56
N LEU A 697 -28.79 15.21 -2.00
CA LEU A 697 -28.33 16.28 -1.12
C LEU A 697 -29.42 17.35 -0.99
N ILE A 698 -30.07 17.39 0.17
CA ILE A 698 -31.12 18.36 0.50
C ILE A 698 -30.55 19.43 1.43
N VAL A 699 -30.57 20.69 0.99
CA VAL A 699 -30.22 21.86 1.82
C VAL A 699 -31.43 22.79 1.85
N ASP A 700 -31.86 23.19 3.05
CA ASP A 700 -33.04 24.06 3.27
C ASP A 700 -34.32 23.59 2.55
N GLY A 701 -34.51 22.27 2.46
CA GLY A 701 -35.69 21.66 1.82
C GLY A 701 -35.66 21.63 0.28
N LYS A 702 -34.55 22.05 -0.35
CA LYS A 702 -34.34 21.93 -1.80
C LYS A 702 -33.26 20.90 -2.11
N VAL A 703 -33.54 20.02 -3.08
CA VAL A 703 -32.54 19.08 -3.60
C VAL A 703 -31.56 19.87 -4.47
N ILE A 704 -30.29 19.89 -4.07
CA ILE A 704 -29.21 20.54 -4.84
C ILE A 704 -28.55 19.53 -5.78
N ILE A 705 -28.30 18.31 -5.29
CA ILE A 705 -27.63 17.25 -6.05
C ILE A 705 -28.50 16.00 -5.96
N LEU A 706 -28.79 15.39 -7.12
CA LEU A 706 -29.55 14.15 -7.22
C LEU A 706 -28.68 12.92 -6.95
N GLU A 707 -29.30 11.86 -6.45
CA GLU A 707 -28.68 10.54 -6.29
C GLU A 707 -28.05 10.05 -7.60
N GLY A 708 -26.92 9.35 -7.49
CA GLY A 708 -26.23 8.79 -8.66
C GLY A 708 -25.48 9.80 -9.53
N THR A 709 -25.46 11.07 -9.16
CA THR A 709 -24.64 12.11 -9.81
C THR A 709 -23.16 11.93 -9.45
N VAL A 710 -22.29 12.08 -10.45
CA VAL A 710 -20.83 12.08 -10.25
C VAL A 710 -20.39 13.50 -9.96
N LEU A 711 -19.77 13.72 -8.81
CA LEU A 711 -19.44 15.04 -8.29
C LEU A 711 -18.27 15.68 -9.05
N ASP A 712 -18.48 16.86 -9.61
CA ASP A 712 -17.47 17.72 -10.22
C ASP A 712 -16.90 18.75 -9.21
N GLU A 713 -16.02 19.65 -9.68
CA GLU A 713 -15.43 20.69 -8.83
C GLU A 713 -16.44 21.75 -8.34
N LYS A 714 -17.48 22.05 -9.14
CA LYS A 714 -18.54 23.00 -8.80
C LYS A 714 -19.41 22.41 -7.70
N GLU A 715 -19.85 21.17 -7.85
CA GLU A 715 -20.61 20.47 -6.81
C GLU A 715 -19.78 20.26 -5.55
N ALA A 716 -18.48 19.96 -5.70
CA ALA A 716 -17.58 19.79 -4.56
C ALA A 716 -17.47 21.07 -3.70
N LYS A 717 -17.45 22.25 -4.32
CA LYS A 717 -17.39 23.54 -3.62
C LYS A 717 -18.64 23.83 -2.79
N ILE A 718 -19.81 23.38 -3.25
CA ILE A 718 -21.06 23.54 -2.52
C ILE A 718 -20.98 22.90 -1.13
N PHE A 719 -20.31 21.76 -0.99
CA PHE A 719 -20.14 21.10 0.32
C PHE A 719 -19.37 21.98 1.31
N SER A 720 -18.31 22.65 0.83
CA SER A 720 -17.51 23.54 1.65
C SER A 720 -18.26 24.83 2.00
N GLU A 721 -19.04 25.38 1.07
CA GLU A 721 -19.82 26.61 1.30
C GLU A 721 -20.98 26.39 2.28
N GLN A 722 -21.64 25.22 2.21
CA GLN A 722 -22.78 24.87 3.05
C GLN A 722 -22.36 24.23 4.39
N GLY A 723 -21.07 23.98 4.61
CA GLY A 723 -20.55 23.43 5.88
C GLY A 723 -20.97 21.97 6.15
N ILE A 724 -21.15 21.16 5.10
CA ILE A 724 -21.56 19.76 5.23
C ILE A 724 -20.41 18.93 5.81
N LYS A 725 -20.68 18.20 6.90
CA LYS A 725 -19.65 17.45 7.66
C LYS A 725 -19.41 16.04 7.15
N ASN A 726 -20.44 15.37 6.65
CA ASN A 726 -20.35 13.99 6.16
C ASN A 726 -21.36 13.73 5.03
N ILE A 727 -21.05 12.74 4.21
CA ILE A 727 -21.90 12.34 3.08
C ILE A 727 -21.72 10.85 2.76
N ARG A 728 -22.76 10.22 2.20
CA ARG A 728 -22.69 8.85 1.71
C ARG A 728 -22.35 8.83 0.22
N ILE A 729 -21.24 8.18 -0.12
CA ILE A 729 -20.79 7.99 -1.51
C ILE A 729 -20.74 6.51 -1.88
N ARG A 730 -20.84 6.24 -3.19
CA ARG A 730 -20.55 4.92 -3.73
C ARG A 730 -19.04 4.68 -3.70
N SER A 731 -18.67 3.48 -3.29
CA SER A 731 -17.27 3.07 -3.19
C SER A 731 -17.05 1.75 -3.91
N VAL A 732 -15.79 1.49 -4.27
CA VAL A 732 -15.37 0.20 -4.79
C VAL A 732 -15.63 -0.92 -3.76
N LEU A 733 -15.58 -0.59 -2.47
CA LEU A 733 -15.81 -1.51 -1.36
C LEU A 733 -17.25 -2.06 -1.30
N THR A 734 -18.24 -1.24 -1.67
CA THR A 734 -19.68 -1.59 -1.65
C THR A 734 -20.18 -2.09 -3.01
N CYS A 735 -19.30 -2.18 -4.02
CA CYS A 735 -19.69 -2.57 -5.37
C CYS A 735 -20.16 -4.03 -5.45
N GLU A 736 -21.38 -4.22 -5.95
CA GLU A 736 -22.05 -5.53 -6.05
C GLU A 736 -21.78 -6.30 -7.35
N THR A 737 -20.91 -5.77 -8.23
CA THR A 737 -20.54 -6.47 -9.45
C THR A 737 -19.74 -7.75 -9.17
N HIS A 738 -20.21 -8.86 -9.74
CA HIS A 738 -19.62 -10.20 -9.61
C HIS A 738 -18.11 -10.24 -9.96
N ARG A 739 -17.75 -9.77 -11.15
CA ARG A 739 -16.35 -9.65 -11.60
C ARG A 739 -16.00 -8.22 -11.95
N GLY A 740 -14.85 -7.76 -11.47
CA GLY A 740 -14.44 -6.39 -11.65
C GLY A 740 -15.22 -5.42 -10.75
N VAL A 741 -15.43 -4.20 -11.24
CA VAL A 741 -16.10 -3.10 -10.54
C VAL A 741 -16.96 -2.34 -11.55
N CYS A 742 -18.04 -1.67 -11.12
CA CYS A 742 -18.82 -0.82 -12.01
C CYS A 742 -18.23 0.60 -12.13
N ALA A 743 -18.51 1.27 -13.25
CA ALA A 743 -18.00 2.62 -13.49
C ALA A 743 -18.48 3.63 -12.44
N LYS A 744 -19.74 3.59 -12.01
CA LYS A 744 -20.28 4.53 -11.00
C LYS A 744 -19.70 4.33 -9.59
N CYS A 745 -19.39 3.09 -9.16
CA CYS A 745 -18.75 2.86 -7.86
C CYS A 745 -17.29 3.33 -7.83
N TYR A 746 -16.61 3.34 -8.98
CA TYR A 746 -15.26 3.89 -9.11
C TYR A 746 -15.26 5.42 -9.30
N GLY A 747 -16.22 5.93 -10.08
CA GLY A 747 -16.38 7.34 -10.44
C GLY A 747 -15.44 7.75 -11.57
N TRP A 748 -14.80 8.92 -11.45
CA TRP A 748 -13.91 9.44 -12.48
C TRP A 748 -12.62 8.64 -12.63
N ASN A 749 -12.20 8.49 -13.88
CA ASN A 749 -10.81 8.26 -14.21
C ASN A 749 -10.02 9.56 -14.00
N LEU A 750 -9.12 9.55 -13.03
CA LEU A 750 -8.32 10.71 -12.65
C LEU A 750 -7.40 11.21 -13.77
N SER A 751 -7.07 10.37 -14.76
CA SER A 751 -6.27 10.80 -15.91
C SER A 751 -7.05 11.62 -16.95
N THR A 752 -8.38 11.57 -16.95
CA THR A 752 -9.22 12.21 -17.97
C THR A 752 -10.33 13.08 -17.39
N HIS A 753 -10.51 13.10 -16.06
CA HIS A 753 -11.59 13.82 -15.35
C HIS A 753 -12.99 13.54 -15.92
N SER A 754 -13.20 12.29 -16.31
CA SER A 754 -14.46 11.79 -16.87
C SER A 754 -14.79 10.44 -16.25
N LEU A 755 -16.06 10.03 -16.34
CA LEU A 755 -16.48 8.70 -15.89
C LEU A 755 -15.58 7.62 -16.52
N VAL A 756 -15.14 6.65 -15.71
CA VAL A 756 -14.22 5.62 -16.17
C VAL A 756 -14.86 4.75 -17.26
N ASN A 757 -14.09 4.49 -18.33
CA ASN A 757 -14.53 3.65 -19.44
C ASN A 757 -14.57 2.16 -19.06
N ILE A 758 -15.50 1.43 -19.68
CA ILE A 758 -15.57 -0.03 -19.61
C ILE A 758 -14.28 -0.62 -20.20
N GLY A 759 -13.77 -1.68 -19.59
CA GLY A 759 -12.51 -2.32 -19.95
C GLY A 759 -11.27 -1.69 -19.30
N THR A 760 -11.39 -0.57 -18.57
CA THR A 760 -10.24 0.05 -17.90
C THR A 760 -9.72 -0.84 -16.77
N ALA A 761 -8.42 -1.17 -16.79
CA ALA A 761 -7.73 -1.96 -15.76
C ALA A 761 -7.41 -1.13 -14.49
N VAL A 762 -8.44 -0.76 -13.74
CA VAL A 762 -8.33 0.09 -12.53
C VAL A 762 -7.49 -0.55 -11.42
N GLY A 763 -7.41 -1.88 -11.36
CA GLY A 763 -6.57 -2.60 -10.41
C GLY A 763 -5.08 -2.36 -10.59
N ILE A 764 -4.59 -2.39 -11.83
CA ILE A 764 -3.18 -2.06 -12.13
C ILE A 764 -2.91 -0.59 -11.85
N GLN A 765 -3.84 0.30 -12.23
CA GLN A 765 -3.72 1.74 -11.98
C GLN A 765 -3.62 2.03 -10.47
N ALA A 766 -4.44 1.35 -9.65
CA ALA A 766 -4.40 1.48 -8.20
C ALA A 766 -3.08 0.99 -7.60
N ALA A 767 -2.62 -0.20 -8.00
CA ALA A 767 -1.37 -0.77 -7.51
C ALA A 767 -0.15 0.12 -7.85
N GLN A 768 -0.08 0.65 -9.07
CA GLN A 768 0.97 1.58 -9.48
C GLN A 768 0.89 2.92 -8.72
N SER A 769 -0.33 3.45 -8.55
CA SER A 769 -0.57 4.73 -7.85
C SER A 769 -0.19 4.69 -6.36
N ILE A 770 -0.13 3.51 -5.76
CA ILE A 770 0.35 3.29 -4.39
C ILE A 770 1.86 2.99 -4.37
N GLY A 771 2.32 2.19 -5.32
CA GLY A 771 3.69 1.69 -5.37
C GLY A 771 4.74 2.68 -5.86
N GLU A 772 4.42 3.52 -6.85
CA GLU A 772 5.33 4.55 -7.36
C GLU A 772 5.69 5.57 -6.28
N PRO A 773 4.72 6.19 -5.57
CA PRO A 773 5.08 7.13 -4.51
C PRO A 773 5.79 6.44 -3.36
N GLY A 774 5.45 5.19 -3.04
CA GLY A 774 6.16 4.40 -2.03
C GLY A 774 7.65 4.24 -2.35
N THR A 775 8.00 4.09 -3.62
CA THR A 775 9.40 4.06 -4.07
C THR A 775 10.03 5.44 -4.01
N GLN A 776 9.30 6.48 -4.44
CA GLN A 776 9.77 7.86 -4.39
C GLN A 776 10.08 8.34 -2.96
N LEU A 777 9.27 7.92 -1.97
CA LEU A 777 9.52 8.19 -0.56
C LEU A 777 10.89 7.67 -0.10
N THR A 778 11.25 6.46 -0.52
CA THR A 778 12.58 5.88 -0.22
C THR A 778 13.73 6.57 -0.95
N LEU A 779 13.47 7.25 -2.07
CA LEU A 779 14.49 8.05 -2.75
C LEU A 779 14.66 9.43 -2.10
N ARG A 780 13.58 10.05 -1.62
CA ARG A 780 13.63 11.35 -0.92
C ARG A 780 14.43 11.31 0.38
N THR A 781 14.58 10.14 1.02
CA THR A 781 15.44 9.98 2.20
C THR A 781 16.90 10.28 1.90
N PHE A 782 17.35 10.23 0.64
CA PHE A 782 18.71 10.64 0.28
C PHE A 782 18.97 12.12 0.60
N HIS A 783 18.02 13.00 0.29
CA HIS A 783 18.16 14.44 0.48
C HIS A 783 18.02 14.87 1.94
N ILE A 784 17.28 14.09 2.74
CA ILE A 784 16.96 14.42 4.14
C ILE A 784 17.84 13.62 5.13
N GLY A 785 18.49 12.55 4.65
CA GLY A 785 19.15 11.51 5.46
C GLY A 785 20.29 11.94 6.37
N GLY A 786 20.66 13.22 6.42
CA GLY A 786 21.58 13.79 7.39
C GLY A 786 20.92 14.51 8.57
N THR A 787 19.78 15.16 8.34
CA THR A 787 19.13 16.07 9.29
C THR A 787 17.94 15.41 9.96
N ALA A 788 17.89 15.45 11.30
CA ALA A 788 16.72 15.01 12.04
C ALA A 788 15.74 16.17 12.21
N THR A 789 14.51 16.01 11.72
CA THR A 789 13.40 16.94 11.94
C THR A 789 12.32 16.23 12.75
N ARG A 790 12.20 16.59 14.04
CA ARG A 790 11.12 16.12 14.91
C ARG A 790 9.89 17.01 14.70
N ILE A 791 8.70 16.42 14.63
CA ILE A 791 7.46 17.20 14.73
C ILE A 791 7.41 17.71 16.16
N ILE A 792 7.31 19.03 16.31
CA ILE A 792 7.13 19.65 17.61
C ILE A 792 5.72 19.31 18.06
N GLU A 793 5.57 18.49 19.11
CA GLU A 793 4.28 18.32 19.75
C GLU A 793 3.91 19.61 20.48
N LYS A 794 2.69 20.09 20.25
CA LYS A 794 2.17 21.28 20.91
C LYS A 794 1.97 20.94 22.39
N SER A 795 2.67 21.65 23.28
CA SER A 795 2.48 21.55 24.73
C SER A 795 1.34 22.44 25.25
N GLU A 796 0.76 23.26 24.38
CA GLU A 796 -0.36 24.13 24.68
C GLU A 796 -1.39 24.15 23.54
N MET A 797 -2.68 24.16 23.90
CA MET A 797 -3.77 24.23 22.93
C MET A 797 -4.34 25.65 22.88
N LYS A 798 -4.30 26.27 21.70
CA LYS A 798 -4.84 27.61 21.45
C LYS A 798 -6.08 27.54 20.57
N ILE A 799 -7.06 28.38 20.89
CA ILE A 799 -8.30 28.51 20.13
C ILE A 799 -8.08 29.31 18.83
N LYS A 800 -8.67 28.87 17.72
CA LYS A 800 -8.61 29.61 16.43
C LYS A 800 -9.73 30.63 16.27
N ILE A 801 -10.92 30.32 16.78
CA ILE A 801 -12.14 31.12 16.61
C ILE A 801 -12.76 31.33 18.00
N GLY A 802 -12.95 32.58 18.42
CA GLY A 802 -13.50 32.90 19.74
C GLY A 802 -14.96 32.43 19.95
N GLY A 803 -15.34 32.19 21.20
CA GLY A 803 -16.67 31.72 21.58
C GLY A 803 -16.80 31.49 23.09
N ARG A 804 -17.86 30.80 23.50
CA ARG A 804 -18.14 30.49 24.91
C ARG A 804 -17.78 29.04 25.25
N VAL A 805 -17.01 28.84 26.31
CA VAL A 805 -16.53 27.53 26.80
C VAL A 805 -17.67 26.75 27.47
N LYS A 806 -17.82 25.47 27.13
CA LYS A 806 -18.73 24.51 27.77
C LYS A 806 -18.01 23.16 27.93
N PHE A 807 -17.85 22.65 29.13
CA PHE A 807 -17.25 21.35 29.40
C PHE A 807 -18.26 20.20 29.17
N SER A 808 -17.76 18.98 28.97
CA SER A 808 -18.59 17.79 28.92
C SER A 808 -19.14 17.39 30.30
N ASP A 809 -20.27 16.70 30.34
CA ASP A 809 -20.96 16.29 31.58
C ASP A 809 -20.10 15.42 32.51
N ASN A 810 -19.07 14.74 31.96
CA ASN A 810 -18.12 13.91 32.69
C ASN A 810 -16.85 14.67 33.13
N TYR A 811 -16.77 15.99 32.98
CA TYR A 811 -15.58 16.77 33.36
C TYR A 811 -15.44 16.90 34.89
N ASP A 812 -14.26 16.55 35.40
CA ASP A 812 -13.90 16.75 36.80
C ASP A 812 -12.44 17.23 36.88
N SER A 813 -12.18 18.14 37.82
CA SER A 813 -10.89 18.84 37.95
C SER A 813 -10.51 19.03 39.41
N ALA A 814 -9.20 19.15 39.65
CA ALA A 814 -8.64 19.35 40.98
C ALA A 814 -7.65 20.50 41.01
N ASN A 815 -7.80 21.39 41.99
CA ASN A 815 -6.83 22.45 42.28
C ASN A 815 -5.68 21.88 43.11
N THR A 816 -4.48 21.89 42.56
CA THR A 816 -3.27 21.38 43.23
C THR A 816 -2.10 22.34 43.08
N LYS A 817 -0.96 22.01 43.69
CA LYS A 817 0.29 22.73 43.48
C LYS A 817 1.17 21.93 42.53
N ASP A 818 1.78 22.63 41.58
CA ASP A 818 2.77 22.06 40.68
C ASP A 818 4.11 21.83 41.41
N GLU A 819 5.08 21.18 40.76
CA GLU A 819 6.38 20.80 41.35
C GLU A 819 7.21 21.99 41.87
N ILE A 820 6.92 23.19 41.36
CA ILE A 820 7.56 24.47 41.73
C ILE A 820 6.74 25.23 42.80
N GLY A 821 5.57 24.70 43.21
CA GLY A 821 4.69 25.30 44.22
C GLY A 821 3.60 26.22 43.66
N ASN A 822 3.50 26.39 42.34
CA ASN A 822 2.47 27.19 41.67
C ASN A 822 1.09 26.52 41.75
N LYS A 823 0.02 27.29 41.96
CA LYS A 823 -1.36 26.76 41.94
C LYS A 823 -1.77 26.45 40.50
N VAL A 824 -2.21 25.22 40.24
CA VAL A 824 -2.66 24.76 38.91
C VAL A 824 -3.96 23.96 39.04
N THR A 825 -4.83 24.04 38.04
CA THR A 825 -6.06 23.25 37.94
C THR A 825 -5.83 22.09 36.98
N LYS A 826 -5.83 20.85 37.47
CA LYS A 826 -5.58 19.65 36.67
C LYS A 826 -6.87 18.90 36.34
N CYS A 827 -6.97 18.43 35.10
CA CYS A 827 -8.05 17.55 34.66
C CYS A 827 -7.90 16.14 35.27
N MET A 828 -8.96 15.60 35.88
CA MET A 828 -8.97 14.31 36.57
C MET A 828 -9.60 13.17 35.77
N VAL A 829 -10.16 13.44 34.58
CA VAL A 829 -10.93 12.47 33.79
C VAL A 829 -10.27 12.21 32.44
N ARG A 830 -10.31 10.95 31.98
CA ARG A 830 -9.60 10.49 30.78
C ARG A 830 -10.31 10.74 29.43
N HIS A 831 -11.49 11.38 29.41
CA HIS A 831 -12.24 11.70 28.19
C HIS A 831 -13.07 12.99 28.35
N ALA A 832 -12.47 14.01 28.97
CA ALA A 832 -13.12 15.31 29.11
C ALA A 832 -13.03 16.11 27.81
N LYS A 833 -14.09 16.83 27.47
CA LYS A 833 -14.18 17.66 26.26
C LYS A 833 -14.49 19.10 26.61
N ILE A 834 -13.96 20.01 25.81
CA ILE A 834 -14.33 21.43 25.78
C ILE A 834 -15.07 21.70 24.48
N PHE A 835 -16.33 22.07 24.58
CA PHE A 835 -17.14 22.58 23.50
C PHE A 835 -17.07 24.11 23.48
N ILE A 836 -17.01 24.68 22.27
CA ILE A 836 -17.08 26.12 22.08
C ILE A 836 -18.37 26.44 21.35
N THR A 837 -19.21 27.26 21.98
CA THR A 837 -20.54 27.61 21.49
C THR A 837 -20.60 29.07 21.05
N ASP A 838 -21.53 29.39 20.15
CA ASP A 838 -21.79 30.77 19.73
C ASP A 838 -22.67 31.50 20.77
N PRO A 839 -22.24 32.65 21.32
CA PRO A 839 -23.06 33.40 22.25
C PRO A 839 -24.35 34.02 21.63
N LYS A 840 -24.52 34.04 20.30
CA LYS A 840 -25.61 34.78 19.62
C LYS A 840 -26.79 33.96 19.08
N LYS A 841 -26.76 32.62 19.07
CA LYS A 841 -27.85 31.77 18.54
C LYS A 841 -28.51 30.95 19.67
N SER A 842 -29.84 30.81 19.66
CA SER A 842 -30.61 30.04 20.67
C SER A 842 -30.45 28.50 20.59
N LYS A 843 -29.79 27.97 19.56
CA LYS A 843 -29.37 26.56 19.53
C LYS A 843 -27.90 26.52 19.93
N ASP A 844 -27.57 25.69 20.92
CA ASP A 844 -26.21 25.32 21.37
C ASP A 844 -25.42 24.66 20.21
N GLU A 845 -25.20 25.39 19.12
CA GLU A 845 -24.46 24.92 17.97
C GLU A 845 -22.96 24.92 18.32
N ILE A 846 -22.40 23.72 18.49
CA ILE A 846 -21.00 23.50 18.82
C ILE A 846 -20.14 23.90 17.61
N LYS A 847 -19.33 24.96 17.76
CA LYS A 847 -18.38 25.42 16.74
C LYS A 847 -17.12 24.57 16.68
N SER A 848 -16.56 24.23 17.83
CA SER A 848 -15.34 23.42 17.95
C SER A 848 -15.36 22.59 19.21
N GLU A 849 -14.68 21.44 19.17
CA GLU A 849 -14.63 20.45 20.24
C GLU A 849 -13.16 20.10 20.52
N TYR A 850 -12.73 20.15 21.78
CA TYR A 850 -11.36 19.85 22.17
C TYR A 850 -11.31 18.78 23.25
N ASN A 851 -10.60 17.69 22.98
CA ASN A 851 -10.32 16.67 24.00
C ASN A 851 -9.24 17.17 24.96
N ILE A 852 -9.54 17.16 26.27
CA ILE A 852 -8.60 17.52 27.33
C ILE A 852 -7.83 16.26 27.76
N PRO A 853 -6.49 16.21 27.63
CA PRO A 853 -5.70 15.11 28.15
C PRO A 853 -5.81 15.00 29.67
N TYR A 854 -5.79 13.77 30.18
CA TYR A 854 -5.74 13.52 31.62
C TYR A 854 -4.50 14.16 32.24
N GLY A 855 -4.70 14.94 33.30
CA GLY A 855 -3.63 15.68 33.98
C GLY A 855 -3.13 16.92 33.28
N ALA A 856 -3.77 17.36 32.19
CA ALA A 856 -3.54 18.67 31.62
C ALA A 856 -3.93 19.79 32.61
N ASN A 857 -3.13 20.85 32.60
CA ASN A 857 -3.40 22.10 33.33
C ASN A 857 -4.41 22.92 32.53
N VAL A 858 -5.65 23.00 33.00
CA VAL A 858 -6.73 23.77 32.37
C VAL A 858 -6.65 25.23 32.83
N LEU A 859 -6.70 26.16 31.87
CA LEU A 859 -6.52 27.60 32.10
C LEU A 859 -7.81 28.41 31.95
N VAL A 860 -8.89 27.79 31.48
CA VAL A 860 -10.19 28.42 31.20
C VAL A 860 -11.31 27.83 32.07
N GLY A 861 -12.33 28.65 32.37
CA GLY A 861 -13.49 28.27 33.18
C GLY A 861 -14.77 27.99 32.39
N GLU A 862 -15.73 27.32 33.02
CA GLU A 862 -17.04 27.02 32.42
C GLU A 862 -17.81 28.32 32.14
N GLY A 863 -18.34 28.47 30.92
CA GLY A 863 -19.12 29.63 30.51
C GLY A 863 -18.31 30.89 30.21
N GLU A 864 -16.98 30.83 30.25
CA GLU A 864 -16.06 31.93 29.94
C GLU A 864 -16.11 32.28 28.44
N ASN A 865 -16.10 33.58 28.12
CA ASN A 865 -16.00 34.07 26.75
C ASN A 865 -14.54 34.28 26.39
N ILE A 866 -14.05 33.55 25.39
CA ILE A 866 -12.64 33.56 25.00
C ILE A 866 -12.44 34.11 23.59
N ASN A 867 -11.38 34.90 23.44
CA ASN A 867 -10.96 35.49 22.17
C ASN A 867 -10.12 34.48 21.35
N PRO A 868 -10.00 34.67 20.03
CA PRO A 868 -9.02 33.94 19.23
C PRO A 868 -7.62 34.01 19.85
N ASN A 869 -6.88 32.91 19.77
CA ASN A 869 -5.50 32.73 20.26
C ASN A 869 -5.31 32.58 21.79
N THR A 870 -6.39 32.55 22.58
CA THR A 870 -6.33 32.20 24.02
C THR A 870 -5.96 30.73 24.22
N THR A 871 -5.09 30.45 25.20
CA THR A 871 -4.69 29.08 25.56
C THR A 871 -5.74 28.41 26.44
N LEU A 872 -6.29 27.27 26.01
CA LEU A 872 -7.30 26.50 26.74
C LEU A 872 -6.68 25.67 27.88
N PHE A 873 -5.66 24.88 27.55
CA PHE A 873 -4.97 24.02 28.50
C PHE A 873 -3.52 23.74 28.04
N ARG A 874 -2.69 23.33 29.01
CA ARG A 874 -1.27 22.97 28.82
C ARG A 874 -0.99 21.59 29.37
N TRP A 875 -0.15 20.81 28.69
CA TRP A 875 0.23 19.48 29.16
C TRP A 875 1.68 19.17 28.76
N ASP A 876 2.26 18.18 29.43
CA ASP A 876 3.53 17.60 29.00
C ASP A 876 3.23 16.51 27.95
N PRO A 877 3.63 16.68 26.68
CA PRO A 877 3.44 15.65 25.67
C PRO A 877 4.22 14.38 26.00
N TYR A 878 5.41 14.50 26.61
CA TYR A 878 6.40 13.42 26.73
C TYR A 878 6.20 12.52 27.94
N THR A 879 5.31 12.90 28.86
CA THR A 879 5.15 12.22 30.14
C THR A 879 3.67 11.98 30.41
N ASP A 880 3.26 10.71 30.49
CA ASP A 880 1.99 10.36 31.12
C ASP A 880 2.14 10.44 32.63
N ILE A 881 1.13 11.01 33.28
CA ILE A 881 1.10 11.16 34.72
C ILE A 881 -0.04 10.36 35.32
N ILE A 882 0.17 9.84 36.53
CA ILE A 882 -0.89 9.27 37.37
C ILE A 882 -1.11 10.24 38.53
N LEU A 883 -2.35 10.72 38.67
CA LEU A 883 -2.73 11.68 39.71
C LEU A 883 -3.36 10.99 40.92
N ALA A 884 -3.23 11.63 42.08
CA ALA A 884 -3.93 11.23 43.30
C ALA A 884 -5.44 11.49 43.17
N GLN A 885 -6.26 10.43 43.22
CA GLN A 885 -7.73 10.53 43.15
C GLN A 885 -8.35 11.14 44.42
N GLN A 886 -7.71 10.92 45.57
CA GLN A 886 -8.15 11.45 46.87
C GLN A 886 -6.99 12.04 47.66
N THR A 887 -7.30 12.83 48.67
CA THR A 887 -6.30 13.39 49.60
C THR A 887 -6.06 12.39 50.73
N GLY A 888 -4.82 11.96 50.95
CA GLY A 888 -4.49 10.93 51.94
C GLY A 888 -2.98 10.65 52.03
N TYR A 889 -2.62 9.53 52.64
CA TYR A 889 -1.24 9.05 52.77
C TYR A 889 -0.96 7.91 51.80
N ILE A 890 0.24 7.84 51.26
CA ILE A 890 0.64 6.80 50.31
C ILE A 890 1.04 5.51 51.00
N ARG A 891 0.58 4.39 50.46
CA ARG A 891 1.00 3.04 50.81
C ARG A 891 1.40 2.26 49.56
N LEU A 892 2.61 1.74 49.53
CA LEU A 892 3.23 0.98 48.46
C LEU A 892 3.09 -0.51 48.78
N LYS A 893 2.49 -1.27 47.86
CA LYS A 893 2.33 -2.73 47.98
C LYS A 893 3.00 -3.44 46.80
N ASP A 894 3.51 -4.64 47.08
CA ASP A 894 4.26 -5.49 46.14
C ASP A 894 5.46 -4.79 45.47
N LEU A 895 6.11 -3.89 46.22
CA LEU A 895 7.30 -3.13 45.81
C LEU A 895 8.52 -3.63 46.60
N TYR A 896 9.31 -4.47 45.96
CA TYR A 896 10.58 -5.05 46.41
C TYR A 896 11.75 -4.62 45.52
N GLU A 897 12.83 -4.13 46.16
CA GLU A 897 14.04 -3.63 45.50
C GLU A 897 14.75 -4.75 44.71
N LYS A 898 15.20 -4.45 43.48
CA LYS A 898 15.82 -5.37 42.50
C LYS A 898 14.92 -6.47 41.96
N GLU A 899 13.69 -6.59 42.46
CA GLU A 899 12.74 -7.63 42.03
C GLU A 899 11.50 -7.07 41.32
N THR A 900 10.98 -5.91 41.74
CA THR A 900 9.80 -5.24 41.12
C THR A 900 10.07 -3.77 40.85
N TYR A 901 11.01 -3.15 41.55
CA TYR A 901 11.55 -1.85 41.22
C TYR A 901 13.08 -1.88 41.35
N GLN A 902 13.75 -1.15 40.48
CA GLN A 902 15.17 -0.87 40.63
C GLN A 902 15.32 0.56 41.11
N VAL A 903 16.19 0.73 42.10
CA VAL A 903 16.66 2.06 42.47
C VAL A 903 17.73 2.42 41.46
N GLU A 904 17.38 3.29 40.53
CA GLU A 904 18.39 3.95 39.72
C GLU A 904 19.01 5.05 40.57
N ALA A 905 20.31 4.88 40.84
CA ALA A 905 21.10 5.93 41.43
C ALA A 905 21.33 6.97 40.34
N VAL A 906 20.61 8.07 40.42
CA VAL A 906 21.01 9.28 39.72
C VAL A 906 22.29 9.79 40.41
N GLU A 907 23.24 10.35 39.67
CA GLU A 907 24.62 10.64 40.11
C GLU A 907 24.75 11.50 41.39
N SER A 908 23.65 12.06 41.93
CA SER A 908 23.58 12.80 43.21
C SER A 908 23.18 12.00 44.45
N GLY A 909 22.93 10.69 44.37
CA GLY A 909 22.61 9.89 45.56
C GLY A 909 21.18 10.03 46.10
N LYS A 910 20.28 10.75 45.40
CA LYS A 910 18.82 10.57 45.56
C LYS A 910 18.38 9.35 44.77
N LYS A 911 17.58 8.51 45.41
CA LYS A 911 17.11 7.22 44.88
C LYS A 911 15.78 7.41 44.17
N GLN A 912 15.73 7.28 42.86
CA GLN A 912 14.46 7.18 42.11
C GLN A 912 14.06 5.72 42.00
N MET A 913 12.80 5.41 42.28
CA MET A 913 12.25 4.05 42.16
C MET A 913 11.64 3.90 40.77
N VAL A 914 12.32 3.15 39.91
CA VAL A 914 11.84 2.81 38.57
C VAL A 914 11.31 1.39 38.60
N ILE A 915 10.07 1.20 38.14
CA ILE A 915 9.44 -0.11 38.10
C ILE A 915 10.07 -0.97 37.00
N VAL A 916 10.53 -2.16 37.38
CA VAL A 916 11.16 -3.13 36.47
C VAL A 916 10.31 -4.37 36.36
N GLU A 917 10.47 -5.11 35.26
CA GLU A 917 9.75 -6.36 35.06
C GLU A 917 10.22 -7.40 36.09
N SER A 918 9.29 -7.87 36.92
CA SER A 918 9.58 -8.91 37.91
C SER A 918 9.68 -10.30 37.28
N LYS A 919 10.69 -11.07 37.69
CA LYS A 919 10.77 -12.51 37.38
C LYS A 919 9.62 -13.30 38.02
N ASN A 920 9.09 -12.82 39.13
CA ASN A 920 8.00 -13.43 39.85
C ASN A 920 6.66 -12.82 39.44
N ARG A 921 5.92 -13.56 38.60
CA ARG A 921 4.68 -13.11 37.94
C ARG A 921 3.47 -12.92 38.87
N ASN A 922 3.61 -13.17 40.16
CA ASN A 922 2.55 -12.97 41.15
C ASN A 922 2.61 -11.60 41.83
N LEU A 923 3.73 -10.87 41.72
CA LEU A 923 3.88 -9.54 42.30
C LEU A 923 3.31 -8.50 41.32
N SER A 924 2.58 -7.51 41.82
CA SER A 924 2.03 -6.41 41.01
C SER A 924 2.22 -5.08 41.73
N PRO A 925 3.31 -4.33 41.46
CA PRO A 925 3.63 -3.12 42.22
C PRO A 925 2.51 -2.09 42.10
N HIS A 926 1.90 -1.69 43.22
CA HIS A 926 0.76 -0.77 43.23
C HIS A 926 0.79 0.22 44.40
N VAL A 927 0.11 1.35 44.19
CA VAL A 927 0.04 2.48 45.11
C VAL A 927 -1.38 2.64 45.63
N GLU A 928 -1.57 2.55 46.94
CA GLU A 928 -2.82 2.81 47.64
C GLU A 928 -2.78 4.18 48.33
N ILE A 929 -3.92 4.87 48.39
CA ILE A 929 -4.10 6.08 49.20
C ILE A 929 -4.92 5.70 50.42
N VAL A 930 -4.39 5.93 51.62
CA VAL A 930 -5.01 5.57 52.90
C VAL A 930 -5.28 6.78 53.77
N ASN A 931 -6.30 6.68 54.62
CA ASN A 931 -6.60 7.70 55.62
C ASN A 931 -5.68 7.56 56.86
N LYS A 932 -5.72 8.52 57.80
CA LYS A 932 -4.93 8.45 59.05
C LYS A 932 -5.18 7.18 59.90
N LYS A 933 -6.33 6.52 59.70
CA LYS A 933 -6.72 5.26 60.37
C LYS A 933 -6.26 3.99 59.64
N GLY A 934 -5.56 4.12 58.51
CA GLY A 934 -5.03 3.00 57.73
C GLY A 934 -6.02 2.35 56.76
N GLU A 935 -7.28 2.79 56.73
CA GLU A 935 -8.30 2.39 55.76
C GLU A 935 -8.00 2.95 54.36
N THR A 936 -8.18 2.10 53.34
CA THR A 936 -7.92 2.44 51.94
C THR A 936 -9.02 3.33 51.39
N LEU A 937 -8.67 4.58 51.03
CA LEU A 937 -9.56 5.60 50.49
C LEU A 937 -9.75 5.48 48.97
N SER A 938 -8.72 4.99 48.27
CA SER A 938 -8.72 4.75 46.83
C SER A 938 -8.05 3.41 46.53
N GLY A 939 -8.68 2.58 45.70
CA GLY A 939 -8.16 1.27 45.29
C GLY A 939 -6.78 1.35 44.65
N GLY A 940 -5.96 0.32 44.86
CA GLY A 940 -4.53 0.29 44.50
C GLY A 940 -4.28 0.56 43.01
N THR A 941 -3.66 1.70 42.72
CA THR A 941 -3.26 2.06 41.36
C THR A 941 -1.99 1.32 40.98
N ILE A 942 -2.09 0.40 40.02
CA ILE A 942 -0.98 -0.45 39.63
C ILE A 942 -0.01 0.32 38.72
N LEU A 943 1.27 0.17 39.00
CA LEU A 943 2.34 0.84 38.27
C LEU A 943 2.77 0.01 37.05
N PRO A 944 2.83 0.58 35.85
CA PRO A 944 3.39 -0.10 34.68
C PRO A 944 4.92 -0.21 34.76
N VAL A 945 5.49 -1.09 33.94
CA VAL A 945 6.96 -1.21 33.79
C VAL A 945 7.50 0.09 33.18
N LYS A 946 8.70 0.51 33.59
CA LYS A 946 9.31 1.83 33.29
C LYS A 946 8.64 3.03 33.97
N ALA A 947 7.62 2.84 34.81
CA ALA A 947 7.07 3.95 35.59
C ALA A 947 8.06 4.44 36.65
N THR A 948 8.19 5.75 36.79
CA THR A 948 9.00 6.40 37.83
C THR A 948 8.08 6.91 38.94
N LEU A 949 8.32 6.45 40.16
CA LEU A 949 7.57 6.89 41.33
C LEU A 949 8.14 8.23 41.84
N VAL A 950 7.28 9.25 41.96
CA VAL A 950 7.68 10.61 42.41
C VAL A 950 7.60 10.75 43.94
N VAL A 951 6.88 9.85 44.59
CA VAL A 951 6.45 9.94 45.98
C VAL A 951 6.83 8.68 46.75
N SER A 952 7.13 8.81 48.04
CA SER A 952 7.57 7.70 48.89
C SER A 952 6.46 7.21 49.84
N GLU A 953 6.67 6.04 50.44
CA GLU A 953 5.81 5.49 51.50
C GLU A 953 5.54 6.52 52.60
N GLY A 954 4.26 6.71 52.97
CA GLY A 954 3.86 7.62 54.04
C GLY A 954 3.81 9.10 53.67
N ASN A 955 4.12 9.50 52.42
CA ASN A 955 3.91 10.88 51.99
C ASN A 955 2.42 11.26 51.97
N LYS A 956 2.09 12.46 52.45
CA LYS A 956 0.74 13.05 52.36
C LYS A 956 0.57 13.69 50.98
N VAL A 957 -0.40 13.21 50.21
CA VAL A 957 -0.76 13.73 48.87
C VAL A 957 -2.10 14.44 48.87
N THR A 958 -2.22 15.46 48.02
CA THR A 958 -3.48 16.16 47.74
C THR A 958 -4.12 15.64 46.45
N ARG A 959 -5.46 15.67 46.37
CA ARG A 959 -6.18 15.31 45.14
C ARG A 959 -5.64 16.11 43.95
N GLY A 960 -5.34 15.42 42.84
CA GLY A 960 -4.73 15.99 41.64
C GLY A 960 -3.20 16.09 41.66
N GLN A 961 -2.52 15.76 42.75
CA GLN A 961 -1.05 15.73 42.80
C GLN A 961 -0.49 14.55 41.99
N THR A 962 0.62 14.75 41.28
CA THR A 962 1.30 13.69 40.52
C THR A 962 1.95 12.68 41.46
N ILE A 963 1.60 11.40 41.32
CA ILE A 963 2.17 10.27 42.08
C ILE A 963 3.23 9.54 41.24
N VAL A 964 2.95 9.36 39.95
CA VAL A 964 3.78 8.56 39.04
C VAL A 964 3.97 9.34 37.75
N LYS A 965 5.18 9.27 37.20
CA LYS A 965 5.50 9.71 35.84
C LYS A 965 5.85 8.50 35.00
N ILE A 966 5.32 8.44 33.79
CA ILE A 966 5.58 7.41 32.80
C ILE A 966 6.10 8.14 31.57
N GLN A 967 7.34 7.86 31.18
CA GLN A 967 7.88 8.42 29.95
C GLN A 967 7.17 7.78 28.76
N LYS A 968 6.63 8.61 27.86
CA LYS A 968 6.09 8.13 26.59
C LYS A 968 7.21 7.91 25.61
N ASP A 969 7.25 6.70 25.06
CA ASP A 969 8.03 6.41 23.87
C ASP A 969 7.28 6.99 22.63
N ILE A 970 7.32 8.32 22.46
CA ILE A 970 6.65 8.98 21.31
C ILE A 970 7.45 8.69 20.03
N GLY A 971 7.06 7.62 19.36
CA GLY A 971 7.71 7.10 18.16
C GLY A 971 7.19 7.64 16.83
N LYS A 972 6.30 8.66 16.80
CA LYS A 972 5.91 9.30 15.54
C LYS A 972 6.98 10.33 15.12
N THR A 973 8.22 9.88 14.91
CA THR A 973 9.15 10.66 14.10
C THR A 973 8.60 10.69 12.68
N ARG A 974 8.66 11.86 12.03
CA ARG A 974 8.36 12.03 10.59
C ARG A 974 9.44 11.39 9.73
N ASP A 975 10.05 10.31 10.21
CA ASP A 975 11.11 9.60 9.54
C ASP A 975 10.48 8.87 8.36
N ILE A 976 10.70 9.43 7.17
CA ILE A 976 10.32 8.88 5.86
C ILE A 976 10.72 7.40 5.76
N THR A 977 11.78 7.00 6.47
CA THR A 977 12.28 5.63 6.47
C THR A 977 11.41 4.62 7.26
N GLY A 978 10.42 5.09 8.03
CA GLY A 978 9.49 4.28 8.83
C GLY A 978 8.10 4.07 8.22
N GLY A 979 7.67 4.92 7.29
CA GLY A 979 6.32 4.89 6.70
C GLY A 979 6.05 3.65 5.85
N LEU A 980 6.97 3.26 4.97
CA LEU A 980 6.77 2.13 4.05
C LEU A 980 6.62 0.77 4.76
N PRO A 981 7.44 0.41 5.76
CA PRO A 981 7.23 -0.80 6.55
C PRO A 981 5.85 -0.87 7.22
N ARG A 982 5.33 0.28 7.70
CA ARG A 982 3.99 0.35 8.29
C ARG A 982 2.90 0.12 7.26
N VAL A 983 3.00 0.73 6.08
CA VAL A 983 2.08 0.47 4.97
C VAL A 983 2.10 -1.01 4.56
N ALA A 984 3.29 -1.62 4.48
CA ALA A 984 3.42 -3.05 4.19
C ALA A 984 2.82 -3.94 5.29
N GLU A 985 2.94 -3.55 6.56
CA GLU A 985 2.30 -4.26 7.68
C GLU A 985 0.77 -4.24 7.57
N LEU A 986 0.19 -3.08 7.25
CA LEU A 986 -1.25 -2.89 7.06
C LEU A 986 -1.78 -3.70 5.88
N PHE A 987 -1.12 -3.66 4.72
CA PHE A 987 -1.50 -4.47 3.55
C PHE A 987 -1.30 -5.98 3.75
N GLU A 988 -0.36 -6.39 4.60
CA GLU A 988 -0.21 -7.80 4.98
C GLU A 988 -1.17 -8.22 6.10
N ALA A 989 -2.01 -7.31 6.60
CA ALA A 989 -2.95 -7.51 7.71
C ALA A 989 -2.26 -8.20 8.91
N ARG A 990 -1.02 -7.79 9.21
CA ARG A 990 -0.25 -8.37 10.31
C ARG A 990 -0.79 -7.88 11.65
N ILE A 991 -0.74 -8.77 12.64
CA ILE A 991 -0.98 -8.40 14.02
C ILE A 991 0.22 -7.55 14.47
N PRO A 992 -0.01 -6.33 15.00
CA PRO A 992 1.06 -5.49 15.51
C PRO A 992 1.93 -6.22 16.54
N SER A 993 3.23 -5.87 16.62
CA SER A 993 4.13 -6.46 17.62
C SER A 993 3.69 -6.21 19.06
N ASN A 994 3.07 -5.06 19.32
CA ASN A 994 2.44 -4.71 20.59
C ASN A 994 0.93 -4.44 20.39
N PRO A 995 0.08 -5.48 20.34
CA PRO A 995 -1.35 -5.32 20.07
C PRO A 995 -2.13 -4.90 21.31
N SER A 996 -3.08 -3.98 21.17
CA SER A 996 -4.03 -3.66 22.22
C SER A 996 -5.12 -4.73 22.32
N VAL A 997 -5.53 -5.07 23.55
CA VAL A 997 -6.70 -5.92 23.78
C VAL A 997 -7.94 -5.04 23.77
N VAL A 998 -8.86 -5.30 22.85
CA VAL A 998 -10.11 -4.54 22.67
C VAL A 998 -11.31 -5.32 23.22
N THR A 999 -12.32 -4.61 23.72
CA THR A 999 -13.59 -5.23 24.13
C THR A 999 -14.47 -5.58 22.94
N GLU A 1000 -15.20 -6.68 23.04
CA GLU A 1000 -16.18 -7.13 22.03
C GLU A 1000 -17.62 -6.78 22.44
N ILE A 1001 -17.85 -6.42 23.71
CA ILE A 1001 -19.17 -6.13 24.26
C ILE A 1001 -19.22 -4.73 24.87
N ASN A 1002 -20.40 -4.12 24.85
CA ASN A 1002 -20.70 -2.91 25.61
C ASN A 1002 -20.95 -3.28 27.07
N GLY A 1003 -20.34 -2.55 28.01
CA GLY A 1003 -20.57 -2.83 29.42
C GLY A 1003 -19.66 -2.08 30.38
N THR A 1004 -19.84 -2.37 31.67
CA THR A 1004 -19.02 -1.82 32.75
C THR A 1004 -17.82 -2.69 33.07
N VAL A 1005 -16.67 -2.07 33.26
CA VAL A 1005 -15.39 -2.74 33.55
C VAL A 1005 -15.33 -3.20 35.01
N LYS A 1006 -15.02 -4.48 35.24
CA LYS A 1006 -14.68 -5.08 36.53
C LYS A 1006 -13.35 -5.82 36.47
N PHE A 1007 -12.50 -5.61 37.47
CA PHE A 1007 -11.22 -6.30 37.55
C PHE A 1007 -11.37 -7.65 38.27
N MET A 1008 -10.84 -8.72 37.67
CA MET A 1008 -10.73 -10.02 38.31
C MET A 1008 -9.29 -10.25 38.76
N GLY A 1009 -9.11 -11.00 39.86
CA GLY A 1009 -7.79 -11.32 40.40
C GLY A 1009 -6.82 -11.93 39.37
N THR A 1010 -5.53 -11.66 39.55
CA THR A 1010 -4.44 -12.12 38.67
C THR A 1010 -4.20 -13.62 38.85
N LYS A 1011 -4.11 -14.38 37.75
CA LYS A 1011 -3.64 -15.79 37.77
C LYS A 1011 -2.45 -15.95 36.84
N ARG A 1012 -1.29 -16.40 37.36
CA ARG A 1012 -0.04 -16.62 36.62
C ARG A 1012 0.47 -15.38 35.85
N GLY A 1013 0.31 -14.19 36.41
CA GLY A 1013 0.75 -12.92 35.81
C GLY A 1013 -0.14 -12.36 34.71
N ILE A 1014 -1.20 -13.06 34.30
CA ILE A 1014 -2.18 -12.55 33.34
C ILE A 1014 -3.32 -11.91 34.13
N ARG A 1015 -3.63 -10.65 33.82
CA ARG A 1015 -4.76 -9.93 34.42
C ARG A 1015 -6.02 -10.27 33.67
N LYS A 1016 -7.10 -10.53 34.40
CA LYS A 1016 -8.42 -10.75 33.81
C LYS A 1016 -9.28 -9.52 34.01
N ILE A 1017 -9.70 -8.88 32.94
CA ILE A 1017 -10.72 -7.83 32.97
C ILE A 1017 -12.04 -8.46 32.54
N ARG A 1018 -13.08 -8.33 33.34
CA ARG A 1018 -14.44 -8.72 32.99
C ARG A 1018 -15.22 -7.47 32.58
N ILE A 1019 -15.97 -7.57 31.50
CA ILE A 1019 -16.91 -6.54 31.10
C ILE A 1019 -18.29 -7.15 31.27
N GLU A 1020 -19.18 -6.45 31.99
CA GLU A 1020 -20.55 -6.87 32.25
C GLU A 1020 -21.51 -5.98 31.47
N SER A 1021 -22.30 -6.58 30.60
CA SER A 1021 -23.33 -5.87 29.84
C SER A 1021 -24.59 -5.65 30.67
N ALA A 1022 -25.48 -4.77 30.20
CA ALA A 1022 -26.76 -4.50 30.84
C ALA A 1022 -27.64 -5.78 30.92
N ASP A 1023 -27.48 -6.71 29.98
CA ASP A 1023 -28.23 -7.97 29.88
C ASP A 1023 -27.64 -9.13 30.72
N GLN A 1024 -26.76 -8.85 31.69
CA GLN A 1024 -26.06 -9.83 32.54
C GLN A 1024 -25.11 -10.80 31.81
N GLU A 1025 -24.90 -10.65 30.50
CA GLU A 1025 -23.80 -11.32 29.80
C GLU A 1025 -22.46 -10.69 30.18
N TYR A 1026 -21.45 -11.53 30.40
CA TYR A 1026 -20.10 -11.07 30.72
C TYR A 1026 -19.04 -11.74 29.86
N LYS A 1027 -18.02 -10.96 29.47
CA LYS A 1027 -16.86 -11.46 28.72
C LYS A 1027 -15.58 -11.09 29.44
N SER A 1028 -14.67 -12.07 29.55
CA SER A 1028 -13.40 -11.91 30.25
C SER A 1028 -12.21 -11.83 29.29
N TYR A 1029 -11.41 -10.79 29.43
CA TYR A 1029 -10.23 -10.47 28.61
C TYR A 1029 -8.96 -10.68 29.42
N ASN A 1030 -7.96 -11.29 28.79
CA ASN A 1030 -6.66 -11.57 29.41
C ASN A 1030 -5.64 -10.52 28.95
N ILE A 1031 -5.18 -9.67 29.87
CA ILE A 1031 -4.13 -8.67 29.60
C ILE A 1031 -2.77 -9.25 30.02
N PRO A 1032 -1.77 -9.26 29.11
CA PRO A 1032 -0.41 -9.68 29.42
C PRO A 1032 0.21 -8.86 30.57
N TYR A 1033 1.09 -9.50 31.33
CA TYR A 1033 1.87 -8.84 32.38
C TYR A 1033 2.68 -7.67 31.82
N GLY A 1034 2.76 -6.57 32.57
CA GLY A 1034 3.58 -5.40 32.23
C GLY A 1034 2.94 -4.35 31.32
N LYS A 1035 1.82 -4.65 30.64
CA LYS A 1035 1.09 -3.64 29.84
C LYS A 1035 0.34 -2.65 30.71
N HIS A 1036 0.39 -1.37 30.35
CA HIS A 1036 -0.43 -0.33 30.96
C HIS A 1036 -1.91 -0.52 30.57
N VAL A 1037 -2.77 -0.62 31.59
CA VAL A 1037 -4.23 -0.71 31.42
C VAL A 1037 -4.78 0.71 31.40
N ILE A 1038 -5.54 1.03 30.35
CA ILE A 1038 -6.06 2.38 30.11
C ILE A 1038 -7.34 2.63 30.92
N VAL A 1039 -8.16 1.59 31.09
CA VAL A 1039 -9.49 1.63 31.71
C VAL A 1039 -9.47 1.44 33.23
N HIS A 1040 -10.44 2.03 33.93
CA HIS A 1040 -10.63 1.92 35.37
C HIS A 1040 -11.87 1.07 35.73
N GLU A 1041 -11.96 0.66 37.01
CA GLU A 1041 -13.09 -0.11 37.50
C GLU A 1041 -14.34 0.78 37.57
N GLY A 1042 -15.45 0.30 37.02
CA GLY A 1042 -16.69 1.06 36.91
C GLY A 1042 -16.84 1.90 35.65
N ASP A 1043 -15.81 1.99 34.79
CA ASP A 1043 -15.93 2.68 33.50
C ASP A 1043 -16.94 1.96 32.59
N PHE A 1044 -17.84 2.73 31.96
CA PHE A 1044 -18.69 2.24 30.89
C PHE A 1044 -17.96 2.36 29.56
N ILE A 1045 -17.75 1.24 28.87
CA ILE A 1045 -17.02 1.18 27.60
C ILE A 1045 -17.87 0.52 26.51
N THR A 1046 -17.66 0.99 25.29
CA THR A 1046 -18.30 0.48 24.08
C THR A 1046 -17.42 -0.57 23.41
N ALA A 1047 -18.04 -1.50 22.67
CA ALA A 1047 -17.39 -2.50 21.85
C ALA A 1047 -16.39 -1.82 20.91
N GLY A 1048 -15.18 -2.39 20.82
CA GLY A 1048 -14.05 -1.84 20.08
C GLY A 1048 -13.11 -0.94 20.90
N THR A 1049 -13.47 -0.55 22.13
CA THR A 1049 -12.61 0.29 22.98
C THR A 1049 -11.35 -0.49 23.43
N PRO A 1050 -10.13 0.07 23.28
CA PRO A 1050 -8.89 -0.56 23.75
C PRO A 1050 -8.80 -0.54 25.28
N LEU A 1051 -8.54 -1.70 25.88
CA LEU A 1051 -8.39 -1.88 27.34
C LEU A 1051 -6.95 -1.61 27.81
N CYS A 1052 -5.97 -1.79 26.94
CA CYS A 1052 -4.56 -1.59 27.24
C CYS A 1052 -3.84 -0.81 26.14
N GLU A 1053 -2.65 -0.32 26.46
CA GLU A 1053 -1.79 0.35 25.49
C GLU A 1053 -1.36 -0.60 24.35
N GLY A 1054 -1.29 -0.06 23.14
CA GLY A 1054 -0.91 -0.78 21.92
C GLY A 1054 -1.75 -0.37 20.71
N ALA A 1055 -1.34 -0.84 19.53
CA ALA A 1055 -2.11 -0.63 18.31
C ALA A 1055 -3.25 -1.67 18.20
N THR A 1056 -4.42 -1.25 17.73
CA THR A 1056 -5.53 -2.16 17.47
C THR A 1056 -5.25 -3.01 16.24
N SER A 1057 -5.55 -4.31 16.34
CA SER A 1057 -5.38 -5.25 15.23
C SER A 1057 -6.53 -5.11 14.23
N PRO A 1058 -6.27 -5.05 12.91
CA PRO A 1058 -7.33 -5.06 11.89
C PRO A 1058 -8.25 -6.28 11.98
N VAL A 1059 -7.73 -7.42 12.43
CA VAL A 1059 -8.50 -8.66 12.60
C VAL A 1059 -9.48 -8.54 13.76
N ASP A 1060 -9.09 -7.88 14.84
CA ASP A 1060 -9.96 -7.69 16.00
C ASP A 1060 -11.08 -6.69 15.65
N ILE A 1061 -10.76 -5.64 14.89
CA ILE A 1061 -11.75 -4.70 14.34
C ILE A 1061 -12.78 -5.46 13.47
N LEU A 1062 -12.34 -6.44 12.66
CA LEU A 1062 -13.25 -7.22 11.79
C LEU A 1062 -14.27 -8.01 12.59
N ASN A 1063 -13.79 -8.69 13.63
CA ASN A 1063 -14.61 -9.58 14.44
C ASN A 1063 -15.59 -8.80 15.33
N ILE A 1064 -15.27 -7.55 15.66
CA ILE A 1064 -16.03 -6.75 16.64
C ILE A 1064 -16.93 -5.71 15.96
N LEU A 1065 -16.35 -4.85 15.12
CA LEU A 1065 -17.05 -3.73 14.48
C LEU A 1065 -17.55 -4.07 13.07
N GLY A 1066 -17.16 -5.24 12.54
CA GLY A 1066 -17.60 -5.73 11.24
C GLY A 1066 -16.72 -5.28 10.07
N ALA A 1067 -17.14 -5.68 8.86
CA ALA A 1067 -16.35 -5.51 7.64
C ALA A 1067 -16.15 -4.04 7.23
N ASP A 1068 -17.16 -3.19 7.39
CA ASP A 1068 -17.10 -1.82 6.91
C ASP A 1068 -16.15 -0.96 7.76
N ALA A 1069 -16.18 -1.15 9.08
CA ALA A 1069 -15.26 -0.47 10.01
C ALA A 1069 -13.79 -0.80 9.72
N VAL A 1070 -13.46 -2.06 9.41
CA VAL A 1070 -12.09 -2.45 9.04
C VAL A 1070 -11.65 -1.83 7.74
N ARG A 1071 -12.54 -1.80 6.74
CA ARG A 1071 -12.21 -1.23 5.44
C ARG A 1071 -11.90 0.25 5.57
N GLU A 1072 -12.73 0.98 6.31
CA GLU A 1072 -12.54 2.39 6.59
C GLU A 1072 -11.24 2.64 7.37
N TYR A 1073 -11.00 1.86 8.43
CA TYR A 1073 -9.76 1.94 9.21
C TYR A 1073 -8.51 1.73 8.33
N LEU A 1074 -8.50 0.70 7.49
CA LEU A 1074 -7.36 0.43 6.61
C LEU A 1074 -7.14 1.56 5.58
N VAL A 1075 -8.21 2.09 5.00
CA VAL A 1075 -8.10 3.19 4.03
C VAL A 1075 -7.55 4.45 4.70
N ASN A 1076 -8.12 4.85 5.84
CA ASN A 1076 -7.73 6.07 6.53
C ASN A 1076 -6.30 5.98 7.11
N GLU A 1077 -5.89 4.87 7.72
CA GLU A 1077 -4.54 4.69 8.26
C GLU A 1077 -3.47 4.72 7.15
N ILE A 1078 -3.73 4.06 6.02
CA ILE A 1078 -2.78 4.07 4.89
C ILE A 1078 -2.69 5.47 4.30
N GLN A 1079 -3.84 6.16 4.15
CA GLN A 1079 -3.91 7.52 3.64
C GLN A 1079 -3.15 8.50 4.55
N GLU A 1080 -3.30 8.39 5.88
CA GLU A 1080 -2.56 9.20 6.86
C GLU A 1080 -1.04 9.05 6.65
N VAL A 1081 -0.55 7.81 6.51
CA VAL A 1081 0.89 7.57 6.31
C VAL A 1081 1.41 8.24 5.04
N TYR A 1082 0.70 8.17 3.91
CA TYR A 1082 1.14 8.85 2.68
C TYR A 1082 1.05 10.38 2.79
N ARG A 1083 0.00 10.90 3.43
CA ARG A 1083 -0.23 12.35 3.60
C ARG A 1083 0.75 13.00 4.57
N LEU A 1084 1.11 12.33 5.66
CA LEU A 1084 2.16 12.77 6.58
C LEU A 1084 3.50 13.00 5.86
N GLN A 1085 3.72 12.26 4.78
CA GLN A 1085 4.90 12.34 3.91
C GLN A 1085 4.72 13.32 2.72
N GLY A 1086 3.61 14.05 2.66
CA GLY A 1086 3.33 15.05 1.63
C GLY A 1086 2.95 14.46 0.28
N VAL A 1087 2.53 13.19 0.22
CA VAL A 1087 2.08 12.52 -1.01
C VAL A 1087 0.56 12.43 -1.00
N GLY A 1088 -0.09 12.99 -2.02
CA GLY A 1088 -1.53 12.88 -2.21
C GLY A 1088 -1.89 11.69 -3.10
N ILE A 1089 -2.59 10.71 -2.54
CA ILE A 1089 -3.20 9.57 -3.24
C ILE A 1089 -4.72 9.66 -3.07
N ASN A 1090 -5.50 9.30 -4.08
CA ASN A 1090 -6.95 9.22 -3.95
C ASN A 1090 -7.37 7.90 -3.27
N ASP A 1091 -8.31 7.97 -2.33
CA ASP A 1091 -8.81 6.84 -1.54
C ASP A 1091 -9.26 5.65 -2.41
N LYS A 1092 -9.76 5.90 -3.63
CA LYS A 1092 -10.26 4.86 -4.54
C LYS A 1092 -9.22 3.79 -4.87
N HIS A 1093 -7.94 4.17 -4.92
CA HIS A 1093 -6.86 3.23 -5.21
C HIS A 1093 -6.63 2.29 -4.03
N ILE A 1094 -6.69 2.79 -2.80
CA ILE A 1094 -6.53 1.98 -1.59
C ILE A 1094 -7.75 1.06 -1.42
N GLU A 1095 -8.97 1.58 -1.66
CA GLU A 1095 -10.22 0.80 -1.64
C GLU A 1095 -10.18 -0.41 -2.57
N VAL A 1096 -9.61 -0.27 -3.79
CA VAL A 1096 -9.46 -1.39 -4.73
C VAL A 1096 -8.63 -2.52 -4.13
N ILE A 1097 -7.53 -2.20 -3.44
CA ILE A 1097 -6.67 -3.21 -2.80
C ILE A 1097 -7.38 -3.84 -1.60
N VAL A 1098 -8.01 -3.02 -0.75
CA VAL A 1098 -8.73 -3.49 0.44
C VAL A 1098 -9.91 -4.40 0.06
N ARG A 1099 -10.60 -4.11 -1.06
CA ARG A 1099 -11.62 -5.00 -1.62
C ARG A 1099 -11.06 -6.39 -1.92
N GLN A 1100 -9.87 -6.47 -2.52
CA GLN A 1100 -9.23 -7.76 -2.83
C GLN A 1100 -8.76 -8.51 -1.57
N MET A 1101 -8.34 -7.79 -0.52
CA MET A 1101 -7.98 -8.40 0.77
C MET A 1101 -9.17 -9.09 1.45
N MET A 1102 -10.40 -8.68 1.14
CA MET A 1102 -11.65 -9.23 1.68
C MET A 1102 -12.48 -10.00 0.64
N LYS A 1103 -11.87 -10.48 -0.45
CA LYS A 1103 -12.55 -11.24 -1.50
C LYS A 1103 -13.04 -12.61 -1.02
N LYS A 1104 -12.37 -13.21 -0.02
CA LYS A 1104 -12.66 -14.55 0.48
C LYS A 1104 -13.50 -14.51 1.76
N VAL A 1105 -14.34 -15.53 1.91
CA VAL A 1105 -15.11 -15.79 3.12
C VAL A 1105 -14.73 -17.17 3.67
N CYS A 1106 -14.85 -17.34 4.99
CA CYS A 1106 -14.66 -18.62 5.65
C CYS A 1106 -16.02 -19.21 5.99
N VAL A 1107 -16.30 -20.43 5.52
CA VAL A 1107 -17.58 -21.12 5.79
C VAL A 1107 -17.61 -21.57 7.25
N THR A 1108 -18.63 -21.15 8.00
CA THR A 1108 -18.83 -21.53 9.41
C THR A 1108 -19.75 -22.73 9.55
N ASP A 1109 -20.85 -22.75 8.79
CA ASP A 1109 -21.73 -23.91 8.64
C ASP A 1109 -21.95 -24.15 7.15
N SER A 1110 -21.72 -25.37 6.70
CA SER A 1110 -21.92 -25.77 5.31
C SER A 1110 -23.39 -25.82 4.92
N GLY A 1111 -24.31 -25.94 5.89
CA GLY A 1111 -25.72 -26.17 5.58
C GLY A 1111 -25.89 -27.40 4.69
N ASP A 1112 -26.70 -27.26 3.64
CA ASP A 1112 -26.88 -28.28 2.59
C ASP A 1112 -26.04 -27.98 1.32
N SER A 1113 -25.01 -27.14 1.42
CA SER A 1113 -24.09 -26.84 0.31
C SER A 1113 -22.98 -27.89 0.15
N ASP A 1114 -22.30 -27.85 -1.00
CA ASP A 1114 -21.10 -28.66 -1.25
C ASP A 1114 -19.82 -28.13 -0.55
N PHE A 1115 -19.94 -27.05 0.23
CA PHE A 1115 -18.81 -26.47 0.96
C PHE A 1115 -18.48 -27.28 2.22
N LEU A 1116 -17.20 -27.26 2.61
CA LEU A 1116 -16.73 -27.80 3.87
C LEU A 1116 -16.63 -26.70 4.94
N GLU A 1117 -16.86 -27.06 6.19
CA GLU A 1117 -16.61 -26.17 7.32
C GLU A 1117 -15.12 -25.73 7.34
N SER A 1118 -14.88 -24.44 7.58
CA SER A 1118 -13.56 -23.79 7.48
C SER A 1118 -12.95 -23.74 6.07
N GLU A 1119 -13.70 -24.08 5.02
CA GLU A 1119 -13.29 -23.87 3.63
C GLU A 1119 -13.26 -22.37 3.30
N ARG A 1120 -12.27 -21.95 2.51
CA ARG A 1120 -12.14 -20.57 2.06
C ARG A 1120 -12.64 -20.47 0.63
N VAL A 1121 -13.77 -19.81 0.47
CA VAL A 1121 -14.46 -19.70 -0.82
C VAL A 1121 -14.47 -18.24 -1.27
N ASP A 1122 -14.56 -18.00 -2.58
CA ASP A 1122 -14.86 -16.66 -3.05
C ASP A 1122 -16.19 -16.18 -2.49
N ARG A 1123 -16.25 -14.91 -2.06
CA ARG A 1123 -17.47 -14.34 -1.51
C ARG A 1123 -18.62 -14.48 -2.50
N TRP A 1124 -18.35 -14.26 -3.80
CA TRP A 1124 -19.37 -14.31 -4.83
C TRP A 1124 -19.87 -15.73 -5.11
N ASP A 1125 -18.97 -16.68 -5.32
CA ASP A 1125 -19.31 -18.09 -5.50
C ASP A 1125 -20.16 -18.61 -4.32
N PHE A 1126 -19.85 -18.16 -3.09
CA PHE A 1126 -20.61 -18.51 -1.90
C PHE A 1126 -22.05 -17.96 -1.92
N PHE A 1127 -22.24 -16.69 -2.32
CA PHE A 1127 -23.57 -16.09 -2.41
C PHE A 1127 -24.38 -16.67 -3.58
N GLU A 1128 -23.74 -16.96 -4.71
CA GLU A 1128 -24.37 -17.62 -5.84
C GLU A 1128 -24.87 -19.02 -5.45
N GLU A 1129 -24.04 -19.80 -4.77
CA GLU A 1129 -24.43 -21.12 -4.27
C GLU A 1129 -25.57 -21.05 -3.26
N ASN A 1130 -25.55 -20.08 -2.34
CA ASN A 1130 -26.66 -19.88 -1.42
C ASN A 1130 -27.95 -19.45 -2.13
N ASN A 1131 -27.85 -18.63 -3.18
CA ASN A 1131 -28.99 -18.26 -4.01
C ASN A 1131 -29.54 -19.48 -4.77
N ARG A 1132 -28.67 -20.34 -5.30
CA ARG A 1132 -29.04 -21.63 -5.91
C ARG A 1132 -29.76 -22.52 -4.90
N LEU A 1133 -29.19 -22.72 -3.71
CA LEU A 1133 -29.79 -23.51 -2.64
C LEU A 1133 -31.17 -22.97 -2.23
N SER A 1134 -31.35 -21.65 -2.21
CA SER A 1134 -32.66 -21.04 -1.89
C SER A 1134 -33.79 -21.50 -2.84
N GLN A 1135 -33.46 -21.89 -4.07
CA GLN A 1135 -34.40 -22.42 -5.07
C GLN A 1135 -34.56 -23.94 -4.99
N MET A 1136 -33.68 -24.64 -4.28
CA MET A 1136 -33.70 -26.10 -4.11
C MET A 1136 -34.50 -26.57 -2.87
N ALA A 1137 -34.85 -27.85 -2.86
CA ALA A 1137 -35.45 -28.56 -1.74
C ALA A 1137 -34.69 -29.88 -1.50
N VAL A 1138 -34.62 -30.32 -0.25
CA VAL A 1138 -33.95 -31.57 0.14
C VAL A 1138 -35.02 -32.63 0.37
N ILE A 1139 -34.88 -33.78 -0.28
CA ILE A 1139 -35.81 -34.91 -0.14
C ILE A 1139 -35.63 -35.54 1.24
N THR A 1140 -36.71 -35.58 2.03
CA THR A 1140 -36.72 -36.24 3.35
C THR A 1140 -37.29 -37.64 3.27
N LYS A 1141 -38.26 -37.88 2.38
CA LYS A 1141 -38.74 -39.22 2.05
C LYS A 1141 -39.04 -39.30 0.55
N PRO A 1142 -38.41 -40.23 -0.18
CA PRO A 1142 -38.55 -40.32 -1.64
C PRO A 1142 -39.90 -40.87 -2.13
N GLY A 1143 -40.71 -41.51 -1.28
CA GLY A 1143 -41.99 -42.09 -1.72
C GLY A 1143 -41.78 -43.18 -2.76
N ASP A 1144 -42.56 -43.18 -3.84
CA ASP A 1144 -42.42 -44.10 -4.98
C ASP A 1144 -41.55 -43.52 -6.13
N SER A 1145 -40.65 -42.58 -5.83
CA SER A 1145 -39.69 -42.03 -6.80
C SER A 1145 -38.30 -42.66 -6.67
N ASP A 1146 -37.51 -42.63 -7.74
CA ASP A 1146 -36.15 -43.20 -7.78
C ASP A 1146 -35.08 -42.37 -7.05
N PHE A 1147 -35.48 -41.35 -6.27
CA PHE A 1147 -34.53 -40.48 -5.59
C PHE A 1147 -34.05 -41.07 -4.25
N GLU A 1148 -32.78 -40.81 -3.90
CA GLU A 1148 -32.24 -41.16 -2.58
C GLU A 1148 -32.63 -40.11 -1.51
N GLU A 1149 -32.70 -40.52 -0.23
CA GLU A 1149 -32.86 -39.59 0.89
C GLU A 1149 -31.69 -38.60 0.97
N GLU A 1150 -31.98 -37.34 1.35
CA GLU A 1150 -31.05 -36.21 1.38
C GLU A 1150 -30.59 -35.65 0.00
N THR A 1151 -31.16 -36.12 -1.10
CA THR A 1151 -30.89 -35.55 -2.44
C THR A 1151 -31.46 -34.13 -2.60
N LEU A 1152 -30.70 -33.23 -3.23
CA LEU A 1152 -31.11 -31.87 -3.62
C LEU A 1152 -31.82 -31.87 -4.98
N ILE A 1153 -32.98 -31.21 -5.06
CA ILE A 1153 -33.76 -31.06 -6.30
C ILE A 1153 -34.37 -29.65 -6.41
N ASP A 1154 -34.59 -29.15 -7.62
CA ASP A 1154 -35.23 -27.85 -7.84
C ASP A 1154 -36.70 -27.88 -7.36
N LYS A 1155 -37.16 -26.81 -6.69
CA LYS A 1155 -38.56 -26.68 -6.27
C LYS A 1155 -39.56 -26.75 -7.42
N LYS A 1156 -39.19 -26.32 -8.63
CA LYS A 1156 -40.03 -26.42 -9.84
C LYS A 1156 -40.15 -27.88 -10.28
N GLU A 1157 -39.02 -28.56 -10.46
CA GLU A 1157 -38.99 -29.99 -10.84
C GLU A 1157 -39.71 -30.86 -9.82
N LEU A 1158 -39.50 -30.62 -8.52
CA LEU A 1158 -40.20 -31.35 -7.45
C LEU A 1158 -41.73 -31.15 -7.52
N ARG A 1159 -42.22 -29.97 -7.92
CA ARG A 1159 -43.66 -29.74 -8.11
C ARG A 1159 -44.20 -30.47 -9.33
N GLU A 1160 -43.47 -30.48 -10.43
CA GLU A 1160 -43.87 -31.20 -11.65
C GLU A 1160 -43.90 -32.72 -11.41
N ILE A 1161 -42.87 -33.26 -10.75
CA ILE A 1161 -42.79 -34.68 -10.40
C ILE A 1161 -43.89 -35.07 -9.42
N ASN A 1162 -44.14 -34.24 -8.40
CA ASN A 1162 -45.26 -34.48 -7.48
C ASN A 1162 -46.64 -34.34 -8.15
N SER A 1163 -46.76 -33.56 -9.24
CA SER A 1163 -47.99 -33.52 -10.05
C SER A 1163 -48.16 -34.82 -10.82
N LYS A 1164 -47.11 -35.30 -11.50
CA LYS A 1164 -47.12 -36.57 -12.24
C LYS A 1164 -47.38 -37.78 -11.34
N LEU A 1165 -46.72 -37.86 -10.19
CA LEU A 1165 -46.94 -38.94 -9.22
C LEU A 1165 -48.38 -38.94 -8.67
N LYS A 1166 -48.99 -37.76 -8.51
CA LYS A 1166 -50.40 -37.64 -8.12
C LYS A 1166 -51.36 -38.04 -9.24
N GLU A 1167 -51.05 -37.70 -10.49
CA GLU A 1167 -51.83 -38.13 -11.67
C GLU A 1167 -51.77 -39.66 -11.85
N GLU A 1168 -50.64 -40.28 -11.53
CA GLU A 1168 -50.45 -41.75 -11.56
C GLU A 1168 -50.96 -42.48 -10.30
N GLY A 1169 -51.49 -41.78 -9.30
CA GLY A 1169 -51.99 -42.37 -8.05
C GLY A 1169 -50.91 -42.89 -7.09
N LYS A 1170 -49.65 -42.49 -7.27
CA LYS A 1170 -48.48 -42.88 -6.45
C LYS A 1170 -48.24 -41.92 -5.29
N THR A 1171 -47.42 -42.34 -4.32
CA THR A 1171 -47.08 -41.49 -3.17
C THR A 1171 -46.12 -40.36 -3.55
N SER A 1172 -46.50 -39.11 -3.24
CA SER A 1172 -45.70 -37.92 -3.52
C SER A 1172 -44.46 -37.81 -2.63
N VAL A 1173 -43.36 -37.30 -3.19
CA VAL A 1173 -42.09 -37.03 -2.52
C VAL A 1173 -42.26 -35.96 -1.42
N LYS A 1174 -41.77 -36.25 -0.20
CA LYS A 1174 -41.72 -35.27 0.89
C LYS A 1174 -40.35 -34.59 0.93
N SER A 1175 -40.34 -33.28 1.05
CA SER A 1175 -39.12 -32.47 1.08
C SER A 1175 -39.11 -31.44 2.21
N ARG A 1176 -37.92 -31.08 2.68
CA ARG A 1176 -37.68 -29.90 3.54
C ARG A 1176 -37.05 -28.77 2.73
N LYS A 1177 -37.13 -27.53 3.26
CA LYS A 1177 -36.34 -26.42 2.70
C LYS A 1177 -34.85 -26.71 2.91
N SER A 1178 -34.05 -26.40 1.90
CA SER A 1178 -32.59 -26.35 2.00
C SER A 1178 -32.17 -25.30 3.04
N LYS A 1179 -31.09 -25.60 3.75
CA LYS A 1179 -30.42 -24.67 4.67
C LYS A 1179 -29.25 -24.02 3.93
N PRO A 1180 -29.21 -22.67 3.81
CA PRO A 1180 -28.07 -21.99 3.21
C PRO A 1180 -26.84 -22.15 4.11
N ALA A 1181 -25.66 -22.11 3.51
CA ALA A 1181 -24.41 -22.04 4.24
C ALA A 1181 -24.28 -20.70 4.95
N THR A 1182 -23.59 -20.68 6.10
CA THR A 1182 -23.22 -19.45 6.81
C THR A 1182 -21.72 -19.20 6.73
N PHE A 1183 -21.31 -17.94 6.85
CA PHE A 1183 -19.91 -17.55 6.69
C PHE A 1183 -19.50 -16.45 7.67
N GLU A 1184 -18.19 -16.36 7.89
CA GLU A 1184 -17.52 -15.22 8.49
C GLU A 1184 -16.63 -14.52 7.44
N PRO A 1185 -16.62 -13.17 7.40
CA PRO A 1185 -15.74 -12.45 6.50
C PRO A 1185 -14.27 -12.69 6.88
N LEU A 1186 -13.40 -12.85 5.88
CA LEU A 1186 -11.99 -13.12 6.12
C LEU A 1186 -11.13 -11.96 5.58
N LEU A 1187 -10.33 -11.35 6.45
CA LEU A 1187 -9.28 -10.42 6.03
C LEU A 1187 -7.98 -11.18 5.76
N MET A 1188 -7.50 -11.13 4.51
CA MET A 1188 -6.24 -11.75 4.10
C MET A 1188 -5.23 -10.69 3.70
N GLY A 1189 -3.99 -10.82 4.19
CA GLY A 1189 -2.87 -10.02 3.69
C GLY A 1189 -2.63 -10.26 2.20
N ILE A 1190 -2.12 -9.25 1.50
CA ILE A 1190 -1.95 -9.26 0.03
C ILE A 1190 -1.15 -10.48 -0.49
N THR A 1191 -0.14 -10.96 0.24
CA THR A 1191 0.62 -12.17 -0.17
C THR A 1191 -0.26 -13.42 -0.14
N ARG A 1192 -1.09 -13.57 0.90
CA ARG A 1192 -2.01 -14.72 1.02
C ARG A 1192 -3.16 -14.62 0.03
N ALA A 1193 -3.67 -13.40 -0.24
CA ALA A 1193 -4.70 -13.18 -1.24
C ALA A 1193 -4.21 -13.59 -2.65
N SER A 1194 -3.00 -13.18 -3.04
CA SER A 1194 -2.40 -13.51 -4.36
C SER A 1194 -2.25 -15.02 -4.59
N LEU A 1195 -1.89 -15.78 -3.54
CA LEU A 1195 -1.69 -17.23 -3.62
C LEU A 1195 -3.00 -18.03 -3.71
N ASN A 1196 -4.14 -17.43 -3.32
CA ASN A 1196 -5.46 -18.07 -3.34
C ASN A 1196 -6.34 -17.50 -4.46
N THR A 1197 -5.74 -17.06 -5.55
CA THR A 1197 -6.43 -16.66 -6.77
C THR A 1197 -7.02 -17.87 -7.50
N GLU A 1198 -8.03 -17.64 -8.33
CA GLU A 1198 -8.67 -18.71 -9.12
C GLU A 1198 -7.69 -19.30 -10.15
N SER A 1199 -6.92 -18.46 -10.86
CA SER A 1199 -5.91 -18.92 -11.80
C SER A 1199 -4.67 -19.46 -11.09
N PHE A 1200 -4.36 -20.74 -11.34
CA PHE A 1200 -3.11 -21.32 -10.88
C PHE A 1200 -1.91 -20.81 -11.69
N LEU A 1201 -2.08 -20.40 -12.96
CA LEU A 1201 -1.01 -19.84 -13.78
C LEU A 1201 -0.53 -18.49 -13.23
N SER A 1202 -1.48 -17.62 -12.87
CA SER A 1202 -1.18 -16.35 -12.21
C SER A 1202 -0.49 -16.57 -10.86
N ALA A 1203 -1.06 -17.41 -9.99
CA ALA A 1203 -0.48 -17.73 -8.68
C ALA A 1203 0.93 -18.34 -8.79
N ALA A 1204 1.16 -19.25 -9.74
CA ALA A 1204 2.46 -19.92 -9.95
C ALA A 1204 3.57 -18.94 -10.37
N SER A 1205 3.22 -17.90 -11.13
CA SER A 1205 4.14 -16.84 -11.53
C SER A 1205 4.51 -15.88 -10.36
N PHE A 1206 3.63 -15.81 -9.35
CA PHE A 1206 3.83 -14.99 -8.16
C PHE A 1206 4.88 -15.58 -7.23
N GLN A 1207 4.57 -16.55 -6.37
CA GLN A 1207 5.48 -17.17 -5.39
C GLN A 1207 5.09 -18.62 -5.12
N GLU A 1208 5.95 -19.38 -4.45
CA GLU A 1208 5.69 -20.79 -4.10
C GLU A 1208 5.23 -21.66 -5.28
N THR A 1209 5.80 -21.43 -6.46
CA THR A 1209 5.42 -22.05 -7.74
C THR A 1209 5.20 -23.56 -7.64
N THR A 1210 6.07 -24.29 -6.95
CA THR A 1210 5.95 -25.74 -6.76
C THR A 1210 4.68 -26.12 -5.99
N ARG A 1211 4.38 -25.44 -4.88
CA ARG A 1211 3.19 -25.70 -4.07
C ARG A 1211 1.90 -25.42 -4.85
N VAL A 1212 1.86 -24.31 -5.59
CA VAL A 1212 0.69 -23.95 -6.41
C VAL A 1212 0.44 -24.99 -7.50
N LEU A 1213 1.49 -25.40 -8.22
CA LEU A 1213 1.37 -26.41 -9.28
C LEU A 1213 1.00 -27.78 -8.73
N THR A 1214 1.52 -28.17 -7.55
CA THR A 1214 1.13 -29.43 -6.90
C THR A 1214 -0.37 -29.43 -6.56
N ASN A 1215 -0.89 -28.38 -5.93
CA ASN A 1215 -2.30 -28.29 -5.59
C ASN A 1215 -3.21 -28.25 -6.84
N ALA A 1216 -2.77 -27.56 -7.90
CA ALA A 1216 -3.51 -27.54 -9.17
C ALA A 1216 -3.52 -28.92 -9.84
N ALA A 1217 -2.41 -29.65 -9.77
CA ALA A 1217 -2.29 -31.00 -10.33
C ALA A 1217 -3.14 -32.01 -9.55
N THR A 1218 -3.16 -31.97 -8.21
CA THR A 1218 -3.97 -32.89 -7.39
C THR A 1218 -5.47 -32.67 -7.62
N SER A 1219 -5.90 -31.42 -7.65
CA SER A 1219 -7.31 -31.05 -7.87
C SER A 1219 -7.79 -31.18 -9.33
N GLY A 1220 -6.88 -31.37 -10.30
CA GLY A 1220 -7.22 -31.38 -11.73
C GLY A 1220 -7.76 -30.03 -12.20
N LYS A 1221 -7.21 -28.93 -11.66
CA LYS A 1221 -7.78 -27.58 -11.85
C LYS A 1221 -7.68 -27.13 -13.30
N THR A 1222 -8.80 -26.64 -13.85
CA THR A 1222 -8.85 -26.00 -15.17
C THR A 1222 -8.72 -24.48 -15.02
N ASP A 1223 -7.88 -23.86 -15.84
CA ASP A 1223 -7.74 -22.40 -15.90
C ASP A 1223 -8.50 -21.85 -17.11
N TYR A 1224 -9.43 -20.92 -16.86
CA TYR A 1224 -10.29 -20.33 -17.88
C TYR A 1224 -9.71 -19.06 -18.52
N LEU A 1225 -8.48 -18.66 -18.17
CA LEU A 1225 -7.77 -17.51 -18.77
C LEU A 1225 -8.56 -16.20 -18.70
N ARG A 1226 -9.25 -15.98 -17.58
CA ARG A 1226 -10.11 -14.81 -17.37
C ARG A 1226 -9.35 -13.57 -16.85
N GLY A 1227 -8.11 -13.74 -16.38
CA GLY A 1227 -7.27 -12.66 -15.86
C GLY A 1227 -6.32 -12.09 -16.92
N LEU A 1228 -5.50 -11.12 -16.51
CA LEU A 1228 -4.55 -10.46 -17.41
C LEU A 1228 -3.29 -11.30 -17.62
N LYS A 1229 -2.76 -11.89 -16.55
CA LYS A 1229 -1.41 -12.49 -16.53
C LYS A 1229 -1.34 -13.82 -17.25
N GLU A 1230 -2.42 -14.59 -17.22
CA GLU A 1230 -2.54 -15.85 -17.93
C GLU A 1230 -2.51 -15.60 -19.44
N ASN A 1231 -3.25 -14.59 -19.91
CA ASN A 1231 -3.27 -14.19 -21.31
C ASN A 1231 -1.90 -13.66 -21.77
N VAL A 1232 -1.19 -12.86 -20.97
CA VAL A 1232 0.19 -12.44 -21.27
C VAL A 1232 1.14 -13.64 -21.35
N THR A 1233 1.00 -14.60 -20.44
CA THR A 1233 1.85 -15.80 -20.38
C THR A 1233 1.70 -16.66 -21.63
N ILE A 1234 0.47 -16.80 -22.13
CA ILE A 1234 0.12 -17.60 -23.32
C ILE A 1234 0.32 -16.82 -24.62
N GLY A 1235 0.31 -15.48 -24.59
CA GLY A 1235 0.43 -14.63 -25.76
C GLY A 1235 -0.90 -14.31 -26.45
N ARG A 1236 -1.98 -14.13 -25.66
CA ARG A 1236 -3.30 -13.67 -26.13
C ARG A 1236 -3.55 -12.22 -25.75
N LEU A 1237 -4.54 -11.60 -26.40
CA LEU A 1237 -5.06 -10.29 -25.98
C LEU A 1237 -5.55 -10.38 -24.54
N ILE A 1238 -5.21 -9.37 -23.74
CA ILE A 1238 -5.66 -9.30 -22.34
C ILE A 1238 -7.13 -8.88 -22.28
N PRO A 1239 -7.94 -9.40 -21.33
CA PRO A 1239 -9.34 -9.03 -21.15
C PRO A 1239 -9.50 -7.65 -20.48
N ALA A 1240 -8.80 -6.65 -20.99
CA ALA A 1240 -8.86 -5.24 -20.59
C ALA A 1240 -8.43 -4.34 -21.75
N GLY A 1241 -8.78 -3.06 -21.67
CA GLY A 1241 -8.53 -2.09 -22.72
C GLY A 1241 -9.13 -2.55 -24.05
N THR A 1242 -8.33 -2.48 -25.12
CA THR A 1242 -8.69 -2.89 -26.48
C THR A 1242 -9.02 -4.37 -26.62
N GLY A 1243 -8.53 -5.23 -25.72
CA GLY A 1243 -8.82 -6.67 -25.71
C GLY A 1243 -10.05 -7.06 -24.89
N PHE A 1244 -10.80 -6.10 -24.33
CA PHE A 1244 -12.00 -6.40 -23.53
C PHE A 1244 -13.10 -7.01 -24.41
N PRO A 1245 -13.71 -8.16 -24.04
CA PRO A 1245 -14.63 -8.89 -24.91
C PRO A 1245 -15.81 -8.05 -25.42
N ALA A 1246 -16.42 -7.22 -24.57
CA ALA A 1246 -17.56 -6.40 -24.96
C ALA A 1246 -17.22 -5.31 -26.00
N LEU A 1247 -15.93 -5.00 -26.20
CA LEU A 1247 -15.47 -4.02 -27.18
C LEU A 1247 -15.09 -4.67 -28.53
N GLN A 1248 -14.98 -6.00 -28.60
CA GLN A 1248 -14.55 -6.71 -29.81
C GLN A 1248 -15.66 -6.78 -30.87
N ASP A 1249 -16.93 -6.82 -30.45
CA ASP A 1249 -18.09 -6.98 -31.33
C ASP A 1249 -18.77 -5.64 -31.70
N ILE A 1250 -18.11 -4.49 -31.44
CA ILE A 1250 -18.67 -3.18 -31.81
C ILE A 1250 -18.58 -3.01 -33.32
N LEU A 1251 -19.71 -3.22 -34.01
CA LEU A 1251 -19.87 -2.89 -35.42
C LEU A 1251 -19.92 -1.36 -35.58
N VAL A 1252 -18.86 -0.78 -36.17
CA VAL A 1252 -18.83 0.64 -36.53
C VAL A 1252 -19.36 0.77 -37.97
N GLY A 1253 -20.61 1.16 -38.12
CA GLY A 1253 -21.26 1.46 -39.41
C GLY A 1253 -22.18 2.69 -39.30
N GLU A 1254 -22.39 3.40 -40.41
CA GLU A 1254 -23.33 4.53 -40.50
C GLU A 1254 -24.79 4.02 -40.52
N ASP A 1255 -25.33 3.62 -39.37
CA ASP A 1255 -26.77 3.34 -39.25
C ASP A 1255 -27.54 4.63 -38.90
N LYS A 1256 -28.07 5.30 -39.92
CA LYS A 1256 -29.00 6.44 -39.77
C LYS A 1256 -30.39 6.05 -39.23
N ASP A 1257 -30.68 4.76 -39.01
CA ASP A 1257 -32.01 4.26 -38.63
C ASP A 1257 -32.01 3.37 -37.37
N ARG A 1258 -31.67 3.93 -36.21
CA ARG A 1258 -32.07 3.34 -34.91
C ARG A 1258 -32.59 4.38 -33.92
N SER A 1259 -33.86 4.75 -34.08
CA SER A 1259 -34.73 5.24 -33.02
C SER A 1259 -35.32 4.11 -32.16
N LYS A 1260 -34.55 3.04 -31.93
CA LYS A 1260 -34.88 2.00 -30.95
C LYS A 1260 -33.62 1.73 -30.14
N GLU A 1261 -33.71 2.05 -28.86
CA GLU A 1261 -32.72 1.68 -27.84
C GLU A 1261 -32.32 0.20 -28.02
N PRO A 1262 -31.03 -0.13 -27.99
CA PRO A 1262 -30.64 -1.51 -27.78
C PRO A 1262 -30.98 -1.83 -26.34
N VAL A 1263 -32.10 -2.53 -26.12
CA VAL A 1263 -32.24 -3.35 -24.92
C VAL A 1263 -31.06 -4.32 -24.96
N LEU A 1264 -30.14 -4.14 -24.02
CA LEU A 1264 -29.15 -5.14 -23.65
C LEU A 1264 -29.92 -6.39 -23.21
N GLU A 1265 -30.30 -7.24 -24.16
CA GLU A 1265 -30.59 -8.64 -23.87
C GLU A 1265 -29.28 -9.25 -23.40
N VAL A 1266 -29.16 -9.32 -22.08
CA VAL A 1266 -28.23 -10.16 -21.36
C VAL A 1266 -28.31 -11.54 -22.00
N VAL A 1267 -27.23 -11.96 -22.68
CA VAL A 1267 -27.05 -13.35 -23.10
C VAL A 1267 -26.84 -14.16 -21.82
N GLU A 1268 -27.94 -14.47 -21.15
CA GLU A 1268 -28.06 -15.63 -20.28
C GLU A 1268 -27.99 -16.86 -21.19
N LYS A 1269 -26.78 -17.29 -21.51
CA LYS A 1269 -26.50 -18.70 -21.79
C LYS A 1269 -25.02 -18.96 -21.68
N SER A 1270 -24.72 -19.95 -20.84
CA SER A 1270 -23.40 -20.50 -20.51
C SER A 1270 -22.45 -19.54 -19.78
N VAL A 1271 -22.74 -19.33 -18.48
CA VAL A 1271 -21.74 -19.03 -17.44
C VAL A 1271 -21.36 -20.33 -16.75
#